data_AF-A0A1H2T1D0-F1
#
_entry.id   AF-A0A1H2T1D0-F1
#
_cell.length_a   1.000
_cell.length_b   1.000
_cell.length_c   1.000
_cell.angle_alpha   90.00
_cell.angle_beta   90.00
_cell.angle_gamma   90.00
#
_symmetry.space_group_name_H-M   'P 1'
#
loop_
_entity.id
_entity.type
_entity.pdbx_description
1 polymer ?
#
loop_
_entity_poly.entity_id
_entity_poly.type
_entity_poly.pdbx_seq_one_letter_code
_entity_poly.pdbx_strand_id
1 'polypeptide(L)'
;MKAILRCLCLLIGIQVVQAQDNLQAIYAHFASSSVEWSITLPHMREPLPIHWQERQGAFNSKGYRSFVGYHADAFVGTLTLSEQTLFGEILYGGKAYVLTVSDKGVLQLTQERKTRCGAVAIQKKNTPKASRGVGFRNMFPESDEDKNDPPITQPKPYNLLYPNSLIHTDGVWREYRLALPVDYSYYAMKKPFNGDKAKIRAFWYATETFLNELYGNDIGVHFKLIDDDQLIFTSPKDALFPNIQGGNEVVNNGTIVFNKKYDPKKYDLAVILTDFKERYNGLAAVYAAYQEHQKACAAARPVGPSTIAHEIGHMFGADHTFSNGGQYSEKTETDSGQSIMSYGHEYPRDFFSLISVQIIRAFLGNSMAYYADRAYTQERGKRVEGTGSNLVYGVKTQNRPPSLERARLKQEYVIPQNTYFQFYLTATDPEGDALTYMAHPADRRFHSSRSNAQFLTYKGTASNHIRFQEEWFEVERNTFAVAKGTVSYHPGTFTFWLGVADHNKSDPHHVPQYDVVETKVKIVKGKPFEIQGFDNGAKYKPNKVYHAGDRLTLRWQVDTDIFSPQSKVRILLSDDSGKTYKYVLVGEAPNNGTCEITLPNVAIGTTHGYFGNPKGQGIIKVEVIDGLAYALSTKSPYKDGGFILEKDNKASAPLQFVAATLPKDISVRTEANVPAVQLPTATGGCTTPVVSYQDHRNTTDYAPNTAIERTFRAEDSCGNYITHTQLILIGENKISFPTSKPEGGETPAPQPQPKPKPKPAPLAFVSGSLPPQQLTVACREAIATPATIALQGGCGVITERVQQQSVSTTEACYALKRTYTFTDECQNQLTFEQIIRVKDEQPPVFVESLPKDLTIEEGTPIPAQATLTATDNCQGVKVTTYQQQQLKEGKLAKVIYQWVATDNCGNRTTHIQAITITPREPLRFLTTDFPKDIEQPCAVALPQAVTLQTKGGCPPITLTHEDIKQQGYCPHSYTIMRMYTATDRCGAAIHYTQLIKVVDNTPPAFVGTLPQDRSIEEGTPLPAQQTLAATDDCGEVTITFQKTEVKGTPAKVLYQWIATDACGNKATHTQTITLVPKPKPAPKPEPAPKPEPKPTPKPESKPEPAPAPKPAPAPVPEPKPAPVPTPEPAPTPKPEPAPAPKPESKPTPTPTPEPLPIPDRVEESKQIQVYNGVSAESGSENYFKVENTDPNTPIEVIIFNEMGLIVYESDHYQAQGDLFTGYANVKGVVASGQRLPSGTYFYVLSYTHSGKQETKKGFLYLR
;
A
#
# COMPACT_ATOMS: atom_id res chain seq x y z
N MET A 1 8.32 69.33 -14.28
CA MET A 1 8.88 68.23 -15.12
C MET A 1 9.96 67.49 -14.32
N LYS A 2 10.36 66.29 -14.75
CA LYS A 2 11.26 65.35 -13.99
C LYS A 2 10.68 64.78 -12.68
N ALA A 3 9.53 64.09 -12.76
CA ALA A 3 8.99 63.28 -11.66
C ALA A 3 8.21 62.03 -12.15
N ILE A 4 8.50 61.51 -13.36
CA ILE A 4 7.77 60.41 -13.99
C ILE A 4 8.77 59.37 -14.54
N LEU A 5 9.33 58.53 -13.66
CA LEU A 5 10.08 57.32 -14.06
C LEU A 5 10.35 56.30 -12.92
N ARG A 6 9.43 56.14 -11.94
CA ARG A 6 9.67 55.27 -10.76
C ARG A 6 8.50 54.40 -10.25
N CYS A 7 7.41 54.23 -11.01
CA CYS A 7 6.22 53.48 -10.57
C CYS A 7 5.70 52.41 -11.56
N LEU A 8 6.58 51.72 -12.28
CA LEU A 8 6.25 50.47 -12.98
C LEU A 8 7.34 49.41 -12.74
N CYS A 9 6.98 48.14 -12.99
CA CYS A 9 7.83 46.94 -12.80
C CYS A 9 8.08 46.52 -11.34
N LEU A 10 7.04 46.56 -10.50
CA LEU A 10 6.86 45.57 -9.44
C LEU A 10 5.96 44.44 -9.96
N LEU A 11 6.53 43.62 -10.83
CA LEU A 11 5.96 42.37 -11.34
C LEU A 11 7.00 41.27 -11.11
N ILE A 12 6.60 40.17 -10.48
CA ILE A 12 7.45 38.99 -10.36
C ILE A 12 7.60 38.40 -11.76
N GLY A 13 8.79 38.55 -12.34
CA GLY A 13 9.02 38.30 -13.76
C GLY A 13 9.08 36.81 -14.08
N ILE A 14 8.01 36.27 -14.67
CA ILE A 14 8.05 35.01 -15.41
C ILE A 14 9.05 35.20 -16.57
N GLN A 15 10.26 34.66 -16.46
CA GLN A 15 11.26 34.77 -17.51
C GLN A 15 10.95 33.79 -18.64
N VAL A 16 10.64 34.35 -19.82
CA VAL A 16 10.50 33.57 -21.06
C VAL A 16 11.85 33.50 -21.73
N VAL A 17 12.42 32.30 -21.84
CA VAL A 17 13.65 32.06 -22.60
C VAL A 17 13.28 31.96 -24.08
N GLN A 18 13.51 33.06 -24.83
CA GLN A 18 13.69 33.08 -26.29
C GLN A 18 14.62 34.26 -26.66
N ALA A 19 15.44 34.21 -27.70
CA ALA A 19 15.60 33.18 -28.72
C ALA A 19 17.05 32.64 -28.79
N GLN A 20 17.24 31.49 -29.43
CA GLN A 20 18.44 30.64 -29.36
C GLN A 20 18.60 29.95 -28.00
N ASP A 21 17.81 28.90 -27.79
CA ASP A 21 17.83 28.04 -26.60
C ASP A 21 19.12 27.21 -26.52
N ASN A 22 20.20 27.88 -26.14
CA ASN A 22 21.53 27.32 -25.96
C ASN A 22 21.62 26.58 -24.63
N LEU A 23 22.13 25.34 -24.66
CA LEU A 23 22.38 24.49 -23.49
C LEU A 23 23.00 25.24 -22.32
N GLN A 24 23.97 26.11 -22.56
CA GLN A 24 24.67 26.85 -21.50
C GLN A 24 23.75 27.84 -20.77
N ALA A 25 22.79 28.45 -21.47
CA ALA A 25 21.77 29.30 -20.85
C ALA A 25 20.75 28.47 -20.05
N ILE A 26 20.35 27.30 -20.57
CA ILE A 26 19.47 26.36 -19.86
C ILE A 26 20.15 25.84 -18.59
N TYR A 27 21.41 25.41 -18.68
CA TYR A 27 22.22 24.90 -17.57
C TYR A 27 22.38 25.96 -16.46
N ALA A 28 22.63 27.21 -16.83
CA ALA A 28 22.70 28.33 -15.88
C ALA A 28 21.33 28.66 -15.25
N HIS A 29 20.23 28.64 -16.02
CA HIS A 29 18.87 28.84 -15.50
C HIS A 29 18.49 27.76 -14.48
N PHE A 30 18.91 26.51 -14.73
CA PHE A 30 18.70 25.38 -13.85
C PHE A 30 19.65 25.33 -12.63
N ALA A 31 20.42 26.38 -12.32
CA ALA A 31 21.34 26.39 -11.18
C ALA A 31 20.68 26.18 -9.80
N SER A 32 19.38 26.47 -9.66
CA SER A 32 18.58 26.15 -8.47
C SER A 32 18.16 24.68 -8.43
N SER A 33 17.82 24.15 -7.25
CA SER A 33 17.16 22.84 -7.09
C SER A 33 15.65 22.87 -7.35
N SER A 34 15.06 24.06 -7.47
CA SER A 34 13.66 24.33 -7.82
C SER A 34 13.60 25.47 -8.84
N VAL A 35 13.05 25.20 -10.04
CA VAL A 35 13.18 26.05 -11.22
C VAL A 35 11.86 26.13 -11.98
N GLU A 36 11.35 27.33 -12.25
CA GLU A 36 10.28 27.53 -13.24
C GLU A 36 10.89 27.61 -14.64
N TRP A 37 10.47 26.74 -15.57
CA TRP A 37 10.88 26.84 -16.97
C TRP A 37 9.75 26.45 -17.93
N SER A 38 9.27 27.44 -18.70
CA SER A 38 8.17 27.26 -19.65
C SER A 38 8.65 26.91 -21.05
N ILE A 39 8.03 25.90 -21.68
CA ILE A 39 8.51 25.28 -22.93
C ILE A 39 7.46 25.37 -24.04
N THR A 40 7.81 25.96 -25.19
CA THR A 40 6.91 26.05 -26.35
C THR A 40 6.87 24.72 -27.12
N LEU A 41 5.85 23.89 -26.87
CA LEU A 41 5.67 22.61 -27.54
C LEU A 41 5.34 22.78 -29.04
N PRO A 42 5.78 21.86 -29.93
CA PRO A 42 5.38 21.85 -31.34
C PRO A 42 3.86 21.92 -31.53
N HIS A 43 3.44 22.88 -32.35
CA HIS A 43 2.05 23.27 -32.64
C HIS A 43 1.30 24.04 -31.53
N MET A 44 1.91 24.31 -30.37
CA MET A 44 1.39 25.28 -29.41
C MET A 44 1.89 26.69 -29.74
N ARG A 45 1.05 27.72 -29.52
CA ARG A 45 1.46 29.13 -29.71
C ARG A 45 2.10 29.74 -28.47
N GLU A 46 1.83 29.18 -27.29
CA GLU A 46 2.32 29.68 -26.02
C GLU A 46 3.18 28.64 -25.29
N PRO A 47 4.15 29.06 -24.45
CA PRO A 47 4.93 28.16 -23.61
C PRO A 47 4.06 27.45 -22.56
N LEU A 48 4.26 26.14 -22.40
CA LEU A 48 3.73 25.36 -21.29
C LEU A 48 4.59 25.62 -20.03
N PRO A 49 4.09 26.25 -18.96
CA PRO A 49 4.86 26.44 -17.73
C PRO A 49 5.03 25.12 -16.98
N ILE A 50 6.24 24.84 -16.49
CA ILE A 50 6.55 23.62 -15.74
C ILE A 50 7.46 23.99 -14.56
N HIS A 51 7.07 23.54 -13.36
CA HIS A 51 7.89 23.58 -12.16
C HIS A 51 8.81 22.37 -12.13
N TRP A 52 10.12 22.60 -12.21
CA TRP A 52 11.15 21.56 -12.21
C TRP A 52 11.79 21.45 -10.84
N GLN A 53 11.80 20.24 -10.29
CA GLN A 53 12.36 19.91 -8.98
C GLN A 53 13.51 18.91 -9.16
N GLU A 54 14.69 19.23 -8.63
CA GLU A 54 15.85 18.35 -8.71
C GLU A 54 15.63 17.06 -7.92
N ARG A 55 16.25 15.97 -8.40
CA ARG A 55 16.41 14.70 -7.68
C ARG A 55 17.90 14.46 -7.48
N GLN A 56 18.28 14.02 -6.28
CA GLN A 56 19.67 13.70 -5.96
C GLN A 56 19.94 12.21 -6.18
N GLY A 57 21.11 11.88 -6.73
CA GLY A 57 21.51 10.52 -7.05
C GLY A 57 22.99 10.40 -7.41
N ALA A 58 23.41 9.20 -7.85
CA ALA A 58 24.81 8.95 -8.21
C ALA A 58 25.32 9.87 -9.34
N PHE A 59 24.42 10.31 -10.22
CA PHE A 59 24.69 11.18 -11.36
C PHE A 59 25.20 12.58 -10.98
N ASN A 60 24.86 13.12 -9.80
CA ASN A 60 25.36 14.41 -9.33
C ASN A 60 26.90 14.40 -9.22
N SER A 61 27.48 13.28 -8.75
CA SER A 61 28.94 13.08 -8.69
C SER A 61 29.63 13.01 -10.06
N LYS A 62 28.85 12.89 -11.15
CA LYS A 62 29.33 12.80 -12.53
C LYS A 62 29.14 14.08 -13.33
N GLY A 63 28.66 15.17 -12.71
CA GLY A 63 28.38 16.44 -13.37
C GLY A 63 27.06 16.48 -14.15
N TYR A 64 26.10 15.61 -13.80
CA TYR A 64 24.74 15.61 -14.34
C TYR A 64 23.76 15.97 -13.23
N ARG A 65 22.70 16.71 -13.57
CA ARG A 65 21.61 17.05 -12.66
C ARG A 65 20.29 16.67 -13.32
N SER A 66 19.43 16.00 -12.57
CA SER A 66 18.18 15.41 -13.06
C SER A 66 16.98 15.99 -12.31
N PHE A 67 15.90 16.26 -13.03
CA PHE A 67 14.75 17.01 -12.55
C PHE A 67 13.45 16.32 -12.96
N VAL A 68 12.47 16.39 -12.07
CA VAL A 68 11.06 16.02 -12.30
C VAL A 68 10.27 17.30 -12.56
N GLY A 69 9.50 17.32 -13.65
CA GLY A 69 8.66 18.44 -14.03
C GLY A 69 7.19 18.22 -13.65
N TYR A 70 6.58 19.22 -13.02
CA TYR A 70 5.15 19.26 -12.70
C TYR A 70 4.45 20.44 -13.39
N HIS A 71 3.22 20.24 -13.85
CA HIS A 71 2.34 21.27 -14.38
C HIS A 71 0.99 21.18 -13.67
N ALA A 72 0.60 22.24 -12.95
CA ALA A 72 -0.58 22.24 -12.07
C ALA A 72 -0.60 20.98 -11.14
N ASP A 73 0.52 20.76 -10.45
CA ASP A 73 0.83 19.63 -9.57
C ASP A 73 0.83 18.22 -10.19
N ALA A 74 0.37 18.06 -11.44
CA ALA A 74 0.48 16.82 -12.19
C ALA A 74 1.91 16.62 -12.75
N PHE A 75 2.44 15.40 -12.63
CA PHE A 75 3.73 15.02 -13.23
C PHE A 75 3.62 15.06 -14.76
N VAL A 76 4.57 15.75 -15.41
CA VAL A 76 4.60 15.91 -16.88
C VAL A 76 5.91 15.45 -17.51
N GLY A 77 6.79 14.78 -16.76
CA GLY A 77 8.01 14.15 -17.29
C GLY A 77 9.31 14.61 -16.62
N THR A 78 10.43 14.29 -17.26
CA THR A 78 11.77 14.37 -16.63
C THR A 78 12.83 14.95 -17.55
N LEU A 79 13.80 15.65 -16.96
CA LEU A 79 14.89 16.32 -17.66
C LEU A 79 16.22 16.04 -16.96
N THR A 80 17.24 15.62 -17.70
CA THR A 80 18.63 15.55 -17.22
C THR A 80 19.51 16.46 -18.07
N LEU A 81 20.38 17.23 -17.41
CA LEU A 81 21.32 18.15 -18.03
C LEU A 81 22.72 18.08 -17.42
N SER A 82 23.72 18.37 -18.25
CA SER A 82 25.09 18.69 -17.90
C SER A 82 25.56 19.89 -18.74
N GLU A 83 26.77 20.39 -18.53
CA GLU A 83 27.35 21.46 -19.37
C GLU A 83 27.49 21.08 -20.86
N GLN A 84 27.45 19.78 -21.17
CA GLN A 84 27.78 19.22 -22.49
C GLN A 84 26.57 18.61 -23.23
N THR A 85 25.53 18.18 -22.50
CA THR A 85 24.33 17.57 -23.10
C THR A 85 23.08 17.76 -22.24
N LEU A 86 21.92 17.58 -22.86
CA LEU A 86 20.60 17.58 -22.22
C LEU A 86 19.72 16.53 -22.90
N PHE A 87 18.98 15.77 -22.10
CA PHE A 87 17.96 14.82 -22.54
C PHE A 87 16.71 14.90 -21.64
N GLY A 88 15.51 14.76 -22.21
CA GLY A 88 14.28 14.59 -21.43
C GLY A 88 13.10 14.05 -22.25
N GLU A 89 12.05 13.63 -21.56
CA GLU A 89 10.73 13.31 -22.14
C GLU A 89 9.67 14.10 -21.38
N ILE A 90 8.79 14.79 -22.11
CA ILE A 90 7.62 15.48 -21.58
C ILE A 90 6.34 14.80 -22.10
N LEU A 91 5.42 14.52 -21.18
CA LEU A 91 4.13 13.91 -21.41
C LEU A 91 3.05 14.99 -21.21
N TYR A 92 2.49 15.50 -22.31
CA TYR A 92 1.48 16.57 -22.24
C TYR A 92 0.49 16.49 -23.41
N GLY A 93 -0.77 16.84 -23.16
CA GLY A 93 -1.80 16.96 -24.21
C GLY A 93 -2.00 15.70 -25.04
N GLY A 94 -1.85 14.53 -24.41
CA GLY A 94 -1.96 13.23 -25.09
C GLY A 94 -0.83 12.95 -26.09
N LYS A 95 0.41 13.36 -25.76
CA LYS A 95 1.60 13.19 -26.60
C LYS A 95 2.86 13.08 -25.75
N ALA A 96 3.86 12.35 -26.26
CA ALA A 96 5.23 12.41 -25.78
C ALA A 96 6.07 13.37 -26.64
N TYR A 97 6.93 14.14 -25.99
CA TYR A 97 7.86 15.09 -26.61
C TYR A 97 9.27 14.85 -26.07
N VAL A 98 10.23 14.58 -26.95
CA VAL A 98 11.62 14.29 -26.56
C VAL A 98 12.46 15.56 -26.68
N LEU A 99 13.16 15.90 -25.61
CA LEU A 99 14.09 17.02 -25.50
C LEU A 99 15.50 16.49 -25.71
N THR A 100 16.25 17.14 -26.59
CA THR A 100 17.66 16.85 -26.91
C THR A 100 18.39 18.14 -27.24
N VAL A 101 19.72 18.12 -27.36
CA VAL A 101 20.48 19.22 -27.96
C VAL A 101 21.11 18.81 -29.29
N SER A 102 21.12 19.75 -30.22
CA SER A 102 21.87 19.65 -31.48
C SER A 102 23.37 19.75 -31.22
N ASP A 103 24.19 19.34 -32.21
CA ASP A 103 25.66 19.46 -32.15
C ASP A 103 26.16 20.93 -32.21
N LYS A 104 25.24 21.91 -32.23
CA LYS A 104 25.50 23.35 -32.04
C LYS A 104 25.08 23.86 -30.65
N GLY A 105 24.75 22.97 -29.71
CA GLY A 105 24.27 23.31 -28.37
C GLY A 105 22.83 23.84 -28.30
N VAL A 106 22.12 23.94 -29.42
CA VAL A 106 20.73 24.45 -29.46
C VAL A 106 19.74 23.33 -29.18
N LEU A 107 18.76 23.58 -28.31
CA LEU A 107 17.65 22.68 -27.96
C LEU A 107 16.90 22.18 -29.21
N GLN A 108 16.59 20.89 -29.25
CA GLN A 108 15.76 20.22 -30.23
C GLN A 108 14.61 19.49 -29.52
N LEU A 109 13.39 20.00 -29.72
CA LEU A 109 12.16 19.45 -29.17
C LEU A 109 11.40 18.69 -30.27
N THR A 110 11.30 17.37 -30.14
CA THR A 110 10.70 16.49 -31.15
C THR A 110 9.42 15.86 -30.60
N GLN A 111 8.26 16.14 -31.21
CA GLN A 111 7.05 15.35 -30.89
C GLN A 111 7.26 13.91 -31.37
N GLU A 112 7.19 12.95 -30.46
CA GLU A 112 7.40 11.54 -30.77
C GLU A 112 6.18 11.00 -31.54
N ARG A 113 6.43 10.42 -32.71
CA ARG A 113 5.40 9.79 -33.54
C ARG A 113 5.40 8.28 -33.29
N LYS A 114 5.14 7.88 -32.03
CA LYS A 114 5.19 6.48 -31.57
C LYS A 114 4.35 5.57 -32.47
N THR A 115 4.96 4.51 -32.98
CA THR A 115 4.23 3.31 -33.39
C THR A 115 3.73 2.58 -32.14
N ARG A 116 2.59 1.90 -32.26
CA ARG A 116 1.95 1.19 -31.14
C ARG A 116 2.86 0.07 -30.59
N CYS A 117 2.69 -0.27 -29.32
CA CYS A 117 3.22 -1.53 -28.79
C CYS A 117 2.55 -2.73 -29.51
N GLY A 118 3.22 -3.89 -29.48
CA GLY A 118 2.70 -5.15 -30.03
C GLY A 118 2.50 -5.20 -31.55
N ALA A 119 2.10 -6.38 -32.04
CA ALA A 119 1.81 -6.60 -33.45
C ALA A 119 0.40 -6.10 -33.82
N VAL A 120 0.31 -5.29 -34.88
CA VAL A 120 -0.98 -5.07 -35.57
C VAL A 120 -1.29 -6.33 -36.38
N ALA A 121 -2.40 -6.99 -36.06
CA ALA A 121 -2.87 -8.16 -36.82
C ALA A 121 -3.00 -7.80 -38.31
N ILE A 122 -2.31 -8.55 -39.17
CA ILE A 122 -2.19 -8.24 -40.61
C ILE A 122 -3.52 -8.53 -41.31
N GLN A 123 -4.41 -7.54 -41.36
CA GLN A 123 -5.56 -7.59 -42.25
C GLN A 123 -5.05 -7.65 -43.70
N LYS A 124 -5.32 -8.78 -44.37
CA LYS A 124 -4.98 -9.00 -45.77
C LYS A 124 -5.62 -7.88 -46.61
N LYS A 125 -4.84 -7.27 -47.51
CA LYS A 125 -5.36 -6.29 -48.47
C LYS A 125 -6.44 -6.95 -49.35
N ASN A 126 -7.72 -6.63 -49.13
CA ASN A 126 -8.80 -6.56 -50.14
C ASN A 126 -10.19 -6.37 -49.48
N THR A 127 -10.45 -5.19 -48.92
CA THR A 127 -11.81 -4.72 -48.58
C THR A 127 -11.98 -3.25 -48.97
N PRO A 128 -13.18 -2.80 -49.39
CA PRO A 128 -13.37 -1.44 -49.93
C PRO A 128 -13.18 -0.31 -48.90
N LYS A 129 -12.92 0.90 -49.41
CA LYS A 129 -12.80 2.13 -48.61
C LYS A 129 -14.14 2.54 -48.01
N ALA A 130 -14.37 2.22 -46.74
CA ALA A 130 -15.40 2.87 -45.93
C ALA A 130 -14.92 4.23 -45.38
N SER A 131 -15.89 5.07 -45.01
CA SER A 131 -15.81 6.47 -44.57
C SER A 131 -14.63 6.90 -43.69
N ARG A 132 -14.19 8.16 -43.87
CA ARG A 132 -13.31 8.86 -42.92
C ARG A 132 -14.10 9.18 -41.63
N GLY A 133 -13.88 8.39 -40.58
CA GLY A 133 -14.33 8.66 -39.22
C GLY A 133 -13.53 7.80 -38.25
N VAL A 134 -12.47 8.34 -37.65
CA VAL A 134 -11.59 7.59 -36.75
C VAL A 134 -12.11 7.72 -35.32
N GLY A 135 -13.15 6.94 -35.03
CA GLY A 135 -13.70 6.73 -33.69
C GLY A 135 -14.27 5.31 -33.61
N PHE A 136 -14.17 4.70 -32.43
CA PHE A 136 -14.74 3.39 -32.09
C PHE A 136 -14.40 2.23 -33.05
N ARG A 137 -13.25 1.61 -32.82
CA ARG A 137 -13.01 0.20 -33.17
C ARG A 137 -12.58 -0.65 -31.96
N ASN A 138 -13.20 -0.38 -30.82
CA ASN A 138 -13.40 -1.43 -29.81
C ASN A 138 -14.48 -2.38 -30.36
N MET A 139 -14.25 -3.69 -30.29
CA MET A 139 -15.30 -4.68 -30.50
C MET A 139 -16.12 -4.81 -29.21
N PHE A 140 -17.02 -3.87 -29.00
CA PHE A 140 -18.04 -3.96 -27.96
C PHE A 140 -18.93 -5.19 -28.22
N PRO A 141 -19.37 -5.92 -27.18
CA PRO A 141 -20.34 -7.00 -27.36
C PRO A 141 -21.74 -6.44 -27.67
N GLU A 142 -22.53 -7.18 -28.46
CA GLU A 142 -23.93 -6.84 -28.73
C GLU A 142 -24.89 -7.25 -27.58
N SER A 143 -24.39 -8.02 -26.61
CA SER A 143 -25.11 -8.54 -25.43
C SER A 143 -24.17 -8.83 -24.26
N ASP A 144 -24.67 -8.71 -23.02
CA ASP A 144 -23.90 -9.09 -21.81
C ASP A 144 -23.52 -10.59 -21.80
N GLU A 145 -24.36 -11.45 -22.39
CA GLU A 145 -24.05 -12.86 -22.65
C GLU A 145 -23.37 -13.04 -24.02
N ASP A 146 -22.18 -13.64 -24.04
CA ASP A 146 -21.75 -14.56 -25.11
C ASP A 146 -21.42 -15.89 -24.45
N LYS A 147 -22.09 -16.97 -24.88
CA LYS A 147 -22.05 -18.29 -24.23
C LYS A 147 -20.76 -19.07 -24.48
N ASN A 148 -19.82 -18.46 -25.20
CA ASN A 148 -18.50 -19.01 -25.54
C ASN A 148 -17.33 -18.22 -24.93
N ASP A 149 -17.59 -17.08 -24.28
CA ASP A 149 -16.58 -16.27 -23.60
C ASP A 149 -16.30 -16.87 -22.21
N PRO A 150 -15.05 -16.90 -21.71
CA PRO A 150 -14.78 -17.26 -20.33
C PRO A 150 -15.41 -16.23 -19.37
N PRO A 151 -15.81 -16.63 -18.14
CA PRO A 151 -16.38 -15.70 -17.18
C PRO A 151 -15.38 -14.59 -16.79
N ILE A 152 -15.90 -13.38 -16.52
CA ILE A 152 -15.09 -12.23 -16.09
C ILE A 152 -14.18 -12.64 -14.93
N THR A 153 -12.87 -12.52 -15.12
CA THR A 153 -11.87 -13.11 -14.22
C THR A 153 -11.59 -12.19 -13.04
N GLN A 154 -12.46 -12.24 -12.03
CA GLN A 154 -12.22 -11.59 -10.75
C GLN A 154 -10.94 -12.13 -10.09
N PRO A 155 -10.15 -11.28 -9.42
CA PRO A 155 -8.89 -11.69 -8.82
C PRO A 155 -9.14 -12.67 -7.67
N LYS A 156 -8.43 -13.80 -7.70
CA LYS A 156 -8.38 -14.72 -6.56
C LYS A 156 -7.16 -14.34 -5.71
N PRO A 157 -7.33 -13.82 -4.48
CA PRO A 157 -6.20 -13.46 -3.63
C PRO A 157 -5.42 -14.71 -3.22
N TYR A 158 -4.09 -14.62 -3.26
CA TYR A 158 -3.20 -15.67 -2.78
C TYR A 158 -2.39 -15.18 -1.57
N ASN A 159 -2.60 -15.88 -0.46
CA ASN A 159 -1.88 -15.87 0.82
C ASN A 159 -1.98 -14.60 1.71
N LEU A 160 -1.60 -14.76 2.98
CA LEU A 160 -2.10 -13.93 4.09
C LEU A 160 -1.06 -13.02 4.76
N LEU A 161 -1.28 -11.71 4.61
CA LEU A 161 -1.12 -10.73 5.70
C LEU A 161 -2.39 -9.89 5.85
N TYR A 162 -2.97 -9.45 4.72
CA TYR A 162 -4.25 -8.73 4.67
C TYR A 162 -5.25 -9.48 3.76
N PRO A 163 -5.90 -10.56 4.23
CA PRO A 163 -6.71 -11.46 3.38
C PRO A 163 -7.96 -10.81 2.74
N ASN A 164 -8.28 -9.57 3.10
CA ASN A 164 -9.45 -8.81 2.64
C ASN A 164 -9.10 -7.60 1.75
N SER A 165 -7.83 -7.40 1.37
CA SER A 165 -7.43 -6.30 0.47
C SER A 165 -7.42 -6.76 -1.00
N LEU A 166 -7.91 -5.89 -1.90
CA LEU A 166 -7.79 -6.11 -3.35
C LEU A 166 -6.37 -5.81 -3.86
N ILE A 167 -5.63 -4.88 -3.24
CA ILE A 167 -4.23 -4.62 -3.57
C ILE A 167 -3.34 -5.16 -2.45
N HIS A 168 -2.48 -6.12 -2.81
CA HIS A 168 -1.52 -6.69 -1.89
C HIS A 168 -0.41 -5.67 -1.55
N THR A 169 0.11 -5.74 -0.32
CA THR A 169 1.31 -5.01 0.09
C THR A 169 1.95 -5.74 1.27
N ASP A 170 3.28 -5.85 1.25
CA ASP A 170 4.10 -6.24 2.41
C ASP A 170 4.70 -5.02 3.12
N GLY A 171 4.51 -3.81 2.58
CA GLY A 171 5.12 -2.57 3.07
C GLY A 171 6.66 -2.59 3.01
N VAL A 172 7.27 -3.27 2.02
CA VAL A 172 8.73 -3.30 1.86
C VAL A 172 9.15 -2.46 0.64
N TRP A 173 9.87 -1.37 0.88
CA TRP A 173 10.52 -0.57 -0.16
C TRP A 173 11.71 -1.33 -0.73
N ARG A 174 11.90 -1.29 -2.05
CA ARG A 174 12.87 -2.12 -2.78
C ARG A 174 13.77 -1.29 -3.69
N GLU A 175 15.08 -1.57 -3.67
CA GLU A 175 16.07 -1.09 -4.67
C GLU A 175 16.41 -2.23 -5.64
N TYR A 176 16.38 -1.96 -6.95
CA TYR A 176 16.88 -2.87 -8.00
C TYR A 176 18.05 -2.22 -8.76
N ARG A 177 19.18 -2.93 -8.93
CA ARG A 177 20.30 -2.46 -9.76
C ARG A 177 19.96 -2.67 -11.24
N LEU A 178 19.70 -1.57 -11.96
CA LEU A 178 19.22 -1.58 -13.34
C LEU A 178 20.38 -1.36 -14.33
N ALA A 179 20.58 -2.31 -15.24
CA ALA A 179 21.44 -2.14 -16.41
C ALA A 179 20.63 -1.73 -17.65
N LEU A 180 21.10 -0.74 -18.40
CA LEU A 180 20.50 -0.31 -19.67
C LEU A 180 21.51 -0.46 -20.82
N PRO A 181 21.99 -1.69 -21.14
CA PRO A 181 23.08 -1.88 -22.08
C PRO A 181 22.75 -1.37 -23.48
N VAL A 182 23.61 -0.51 -24.02
CA VAL A 182 23.48 0.11 -25.34
C VAL A 182 24.24 -0.73 -26.35
N ASP A 183 23.49 -1.44 -27.20
CA ASP A 183 24.09 -2.20 -28.30
C ASP A 183 24.78 -1.27 -29.31
N TYR A 184 25.75 -1.84 -30.04
CA TYR A 184 26.48 -1.12 -31.08
C TYR A 184 25.56 -0.48 -32.12
N SER A 185 24.40 -1.08 -32.42
CA SER A 185 23.41 -0.52 -33.34
C SER A 185 23.01 0.91 -32.94
N TYR A 186 22.66 1.15 -31.66
CA TYR A 186 22.28 2.48 -31.19
C TYR A 186 23.45 3.37 -30.78
N TYR A 187 24.58 2.79 -30.36
CA TYR A 187 25.81 3.58 -30.14
C TYR A 187 26.27 4.26 -31.44
N ALA A 188 26.36 3.52 -32.55
CA ALA A 188 26.87 4.03 -33.82
C ALA A 188 25.84 4.82 -34.66
N MET A 189 24.54 4.73 -34.37
CA MET A 189 23.51 5.51 -35.07
C MET A 189 23.61 7.00 -34.77
N LYS A 190 23.47 7.84 -35.82
CA LYS A 190 23.48 9.31 -35.73
C LYS A 190 22.41 9.92 -34.82
N LYS A 191 21.37 9.16 -34.45
CA LYS A 191 20.41 9.50 -33.39
C LYS A 191 19.99 8.21 -32.66
N PRO A 192 19.77 8.24 -31.34
CA PRO A 192 19.92 9.41 -30.47
C PRO A 192 21.38 9.74 -30.08
N PHE A 193 22.29 8.76 -30.10
CA PHE A 193 23.57 8.89 -29.40
C PHE A 193 24.77 9.35 -30.25
N ASN A 194 24.88 8.99 -31.53
CA ASN A 194 25.98 9.44 -32.42
C ASN A 194 27.40 9.18 -31.84
N GLY A 195 27.61 8.04 -31.20
CA GLY A 195 28.87 7.66 -30.53
C GLY A 195 29.15 8.36 -29.19
N ASP A 196 28.23 9.20 -28.71
CA ASP A 196 28.45 10.06 -27.55
C ASP A 196 27.98 9.40 -26.23
N LYS A 197 28.95 9.05 -25.38
CA LYS A 197 28.71 8.48 -24.04
C LYS A 197 28.03 9.47 -23.08
N ALA A 198 28.13 10.79 -23.29
CA ALA A 198 27.42 11.76 -22.49
C ALA A 198 25.92 11.77 -22.81
N LYS A 199 25.56 11.72 -24.11
CA LYS A 199 24.16 11.58 -24.54
C LYS A 199 23.52 10.27 -24.03
N ILE A 200 24.28 9.18 -23.96
CA ILE A 200 23.86 7.92 -23.33
C ILE A 200 23.58 8.11 -21.82
N ARG A 201 24.53 8.70 -21.07
CA ARG A 201 24.37 8.96 -19.64
C ARG A 201 23.17 9.85 -19.33
N ALA A 202 22.97 10.92 -20.09
CA ALA A 202 21.79 11.79 -19.93
C ALA A 202 20.47 11.04 -20.18
N PHE A 203 20.40 10.15 -21.17
CA PHE A 203 19.24 9.27 -21.38
C PHE A 203 19.03 8.30 -20.22
N TRP A 204 20.10 7.64 -19.73
CA TRP A 204 20.00 6.69 -18.63
C TRP A 204 19.54 7.36 -17.31
N TYR A 205 20.10 8.50 -16.93
CA TYR A 205 19.73 9.19 -15.68
C TYR A 205 18.32 9.80 -15.74
N ALA A 206 17.87 10.28 -16.90
CA ALA A 206 16.47 10.66 -17.09
C ALA A 206 15.54 9.44 -16.97
N THR A 207 15.98 8.27 -17.44
CA THR A 207 15.24 7.01 -17.30
C THR A 207 15.16 6.57 -15.84
N GLU A 208 16.26 6.60 -15.09
CA GLU A 208 16.29 6.36 -13.63
C GLU A 208 15.35 7.31 -12.87
N THR A 209 15.40 8.61 -13.20
CA THR A 209 14.55 9.65 -12.59
C THR A 209 13.06 9.41 -12.87
N PHE A 210 12.70 9.08 -14.11
CA PHE A 210 11.32 8.79 -14.50
C PHE A 210 10.80 7.50 -13.85
N LEU A 211 11.62 6.46 -13.82
CA LEU A 211 11.28 5.18 -13.21
C LEU A 211 11.04 5.34 -11.70
N ASN A 212 11.88 6.09 -11.01
CA ASN A 212 11.73 6.29 -9.56
C ASN A 212 10.52 7.18 -9.22
N GLU A 213 10.24 8.23 -10.00
CA GLU A 213 9.03 9.04 -9.83
C GLU A 213 7.74 8.27 -10.12
N LEU A 214 7.77 7.25 -10.98
CA LEU A 214 6.61 6.40 -11.27
C LEU A 214 6.46 5.23 -10.30
N TYR A 215 7.47 4.36 -10.23
CA TYR A 215 7.43 3.13 -9.43
C TYR A 215 7.58 3.41 -7.92
N GLY A 216 8.17 4.53 -7.52
CA GLY A 216 8.10 5.01 -6.14
C GLY A 216 6.64 5.31 -5.76
N ASN A 217 6.02 6.26 -6.46
CA ASN A 217 4.67 6.76 -6.17
C ASN A 217 3.52 5.73 -6.39
N ASP A 218 3.68 4.73 -7.27
CA ASP A 218 2.61 3.73 -7.50
C ASP A 218 2.91 2.33 -6.90
N ILE A 219 4.19 1.93 -6.77
CA ILE A 219 4.57 0.53 -6.49
C ILE A 219 5.40 0.33 -5.22
N GLY A 220 6.16 1.35 -4.76
CA GLY A 220 7.16 1.19 -3.69
C GLY A 220 8.48 0.56 -4.16
N VAL A 221 8.83 0.73 -5.44
CA VAL A 221 10.06 0.19 -6.07
C VAL A 221 10.89 1.34 -6.65
N HIS A 222 12.17 1.41 -6.27
CA HIS A 222 13.17 2.26 -6.90
C HIS A 222 14.20 1.44 -7.66
N PHE A 223 14.80 2.07 -8.65
CA PHE A 223 15.91 1.57 -9.44
C PHE A 223 17.14 2.42 -9.16
N LYS A 224 18.28 1.74 -9.15
CA LYS A 224 19.61 2.31 -9.06
C LYS A 224 20.34 1.94 -10.35
N LEU A 225 20.60 2.94 -11.19
CA LEU A 225 21.24 2.75 -12.46
C LEU A 225 22.71 2.33 -12.29
N ILE A 226 23.15 1.39 -13.12
CA ILE A 226 24.55 1.00 -13.23
C ILE A 226 25.26 1.89 -14.27
N ASP A 227 25.96 2.92 -13.81
CA ASP A 227 26.90 3.71 -14.64
C ASP A 227 28.23 2.94 -14.83
N ASP A 228 28.22 1.92 -15.68
CA ASP A 228 29.40 1.13 -16.06
C ASP A 228 29.65 1.24 -17.57
N ASP A 229 30.85 1.69 -17.94
CA ASP A 229 31.26 1.90 -19.34
C ASP A 229 31.28 0.59 -20.17
N GLN A 230 31.31 -0.57 -19.51
CA GLN A 230 31.16 -1.90 -20.13
C GLN A 230 29.75 -2.18 -20.68
N LEU A 231 28.74 -1.41 -20.27
CA LEU A 231 27.37 -1.50 -20.79
C LEU A 231 27.19 -0.77 -22.13
N ILE A 232 28.22 -0.09 -22.64
CA ILE A 232 28.18 0.66 -23.90
C ILE A 232 29.02 -0.06 -24.95
N PHE A 233 28.38 -0.79 -25.87
CA PHE A 233 29.06 -1.64 -26.84
C PHE A 233 29.58 -0.82 -28.03
N THR A 234 30.80 -0.32 -27.93
CA THR A 234 31.35 0.69 -28.87
C THR A 234 31.87 0.16 -30.21
N SER A 235 31.85 -1.15 -30.47
CA SER A 235 32.39 -1.72 -31.73
C SER A 235 31.56 -2.88 -32.31
N PRO A 236 31.58 -3.11 -33.65
CA PRO A 236 30.76 -4.12 -34.31
C PRO A 236 31.02 -5.56 -33.84
N LYS A 237 32.28 -5.87 -33.48
CA LYS A 237 32.68 -7.21 -32.99
C LYS A 237 32.26 -7.47 -31.54
N ASP A 238 31.90 -6.42 -30.80
CA ASP A 238 31.55 -6.49 -29.39
C ASP A 238 30.04 -6.40 -29.15
N ALA A 239 29.27 -6.03 -30.18
CA ALA A 239 27.81 -5.96 -30.18
C ALA A 239 27.14 -7.20 -29.57
N LEU A 240 26.02 -6.97 -28.89
CA LEU A 240 25.13 -8.02 -28.40
C LEU A 240 24.37 -8.65 -29.58
N PHE A 241 23.86 -7.81 -30.49
CA PHE A 241 23.04 -8.22 -31.62
C PHE A 241 23.61 -7.68 -32.95
N PRO A 242 24.72 -8.26 -33.46
CA PRO A 242 25.43 -7.74 -34.64
C PRO A 242 24.64 -7.84 -35.97
N ASN A 243 23.48 -8.49 -35.98
CA ASN A 243 22.53 -8.50 -37.09
C ASN A 243 21.14 -8.21 -36.54
N ILE A 244 20.31 -7.46 -37.29
CA ILE A 244 18.92 -7.19 -36.90
C ILE A 244 18.11 -8.49 -36.87
N GLN A 245 17.69 -8.85 -35.65
CA GLN A 245 16.92 -10.06 -35.32
C GLN A 245 15.42 -9.73 -35.12
N GLY A 246 14.58 -10.75 -34.94
CA GLY A 246 13.19 -10.52 -34.53
C GLY A 246 13.13 -10.09 -33.05
N GLY A 247 12.20 -9.25 -32.64
CA GLY A 247 12.11 -8.78 -31.25
C GLY A 247 11.99 -9.93 -30.25
N ASN A 248 11.21 -10.97 -30.57
CA ASN A 248 11.13 -12.20 -29.77
C ASN A 248 12.48 -12.94 -29.66
N GLU A 249 13.29 -12.91 -30.72
CA GLU A 249 14.62 -13.55 -30.80
C GLU A 249 15.63 -12.79 -29.94
N VAL A 250 15.59 -11.45 -29.99
CA VAL A 250 16.38 -10.55 -29.12
C VAL A 250 16.00 -10.73 -27.65
N VAL A 251 14.71 -10.72 -27.33
CA VAL A 251 14.19 -10.85 -25.97
C VAL A 251 14.48 -12.22 -25.39
N ASN A 252 14.13 -13.32 -26.07
CA ASN A 252 14.32 -14.68 -25.53
C ASN A 252 15.79 -15.03 -25.31
N ASN A 253 16.71 -14.45 -26.10
CA ASN A 253 18.16 -14.66 -25.92
C ASN A 253 18.82 -13.58 -25.04
N GLY A 254 18.10 -12.53 -24.62
CA GLY A 254 18.67 -11.32 -24.02
C GLY A 254 19.61 -11.58 -22.86
N THR A 255 19.15 -12.34 -21.86
CA THR A 255 19.96 -12.73 -20.69
C THR A 255 21.17 -13.61 -21.06
N ILE A 256 21.02 -14.53 -22.01
CA ILE A 256 22.09 -15.43 -22.44
C ILE A 256 23.16 -14.69 -23.25
N VAL A 257 22.77 -13.67 -24.03
CA VAL A 257 23.68 -12.83 -24.83
C VAL A 257 24.38 -11.81 -23.94
N PHE A 258 23.65 -11.15 -23.04
CA PHE A 258 24.20 -10.13 -22.13
C PHE A 258 25.18 -10.73 -21.11
N ASN A 259 24.86 -11.88 -20.50
CA ASN A 259 25.72 -12.54 -19.52
C ASN A 259 27.05 -13.09 -20.11
N LYS A 260 27.19 -13.16 -21.45
CA LYS A 260 28.47 -13.45 -22.13
C LYS A 260 29.40 -12.24 -22.24
N LYS A 261 28.92 -11.06 -21.86
CA LYS A 261 29.64 -9.77 -21.95
C LYS A 261 29.69 -9.01 -20.62
N TYR A 262 28.71 -9.23 -19.74
CA TYR A 262 28.62 -8.56 -18.44
C TYR A 262 28.36 -9.57 -17.31
N ASP A 263 28.90 -9.29 -16.13
CA ASP A 263 28.80 -10.19 -14.98
C ASP A 263 27.35 -10.25 -14.45
N PRO A 264 26.70 -11.43 -14.43
CA PRO A 264 25.33 -11.57 -13.93
C PRO A 264 25.16 -11.12 -12.48
N LYS A 265 26.20 -11.06 -11.65
CA LYS A 265 26.10 -10.62 -10.25
C LYS A 265 25.96 -9.09 -10.11
N LYS A 266 26.39 -8.31 -11.11
CA LYS A 266 26.41 -6.83 -11.00
C LYS A 266 25.05 -6.16 -11.16
N TYR A 267 24.07 -6.84 -11.73
CA TYR A 267 22.75 -6.27 -12.05
C TYR A 267 21.60 -7.18 -11.61
N ASP A 268 20.45 -6.59 -11.34
CA ASP A 268 19.25 -7.31 -10.90
C ASP A 268 18.16 -7.33 -11.96
N LEU A 269 18.07 -6.26 -12.76
CA LEU A 269 17.20 -6.14 -13.93
C LEU A 269 17.95 -5.49 -15.09
N ALA A 270 17.61 -5.83 -16.33
CA ALA A 270 18.16 -5.13 -17.50
C ALA A 270 17.16 -5.00 -18.66
N VAL A 271 17.22 -3.87 -19.37
CA VAL A 271 16.50 -3.63 -20.63
C VAL A 271 17.52 -3.27 -21.71
N ILE A 272 17.62 -4.10 -22.75
CA ILE A 272 18.64 -3.97 -23.79
C ILE A 272 18.23 -2.92 -24.82
N LEU A 273 19.06 -1.89 -24.99
CA LEU A 273 18.82 -0.79 -25.92
C LEU A 273 19.37 -1.17 -27.30
N THR A 274 18.54 -1.83 -28.12
CA THR A 274 18.89 -2.40 -29.43
C THR A 274 17.72 -2.36 -30.42
N ASP A 275 18.00 -2.60 -31.70
CA ASP A 275 17.05 -2.49 -32.83
C ASP A 275 16.69 -3.88 -33.41
N PHE A 276 15.45 -4.02 -33.89
CA PHE A 276 14.85 -5.31 -34.31
C PHE A 276 13.88 -5.15 -35.50
N LYS A 277 13.53 -6.26 -36.17
CA LYS A 277 12.77 -6.27 -37.44
C LYS A 277 11.39 -5.60 -37.36
N GLU A 278 10.74 -5.71 -36.21
CA GLU A 278 9.38 -5.26 -35.93
C GLU A 278 9.32 -3.74 -35.64
N ARG A 279 8.11 -3.16 -35.71
CA ARG A 279 7.91 -1.70 -35.63
C ARG A 279 7.38 -1.17 -34.29
N TYR A 280 7.24 -2.01 -33.27
CA TYR A 280 6.93 -1.55 -31.90
C TYR A 280 8.16 -0.93 -31.22
N ASN A 281 7.97 -0.08 -30.21
CA ASN A 281 9.10 0.61 -29.56
C ASN A 281 9.87 -0.27 -28.56
N GLY A 282 9.29 -1.34 -28.03
CA GLY A 282 9.95 -2.30 -27.16
C GLY A 282 9.17 -3.61 -27.06
N LEU A 283 9.77 -4.58 -26.37
CA LEU A 283 9.20 -5.86 -26.01
C LEU A 283 9.91 -6.41 -24.75
N ALA A 284 9.15 -7.00 -23.84
CA ALA A 284 9.67 -7.76 -22.70
C ALA A 284 8.93 -9.09 -22.50
N ALA A 285 9.62 -10.05 -21.89
CA ALA A 285 8.98 -11.24 -21.35
C ALA A 285 8.26 -10.89 -20.03
N VAL A 286 7.02 -11.36 -19.88
CA VAL A 286 6.22 -11.10 -18.67
C VAL A 286 6.80 -11.93 -17.50
N TYR A 287 6.86 -11.37 -16.30
CA TYR A 287 7.47 -11.98 -15.10
C TYR A 287 9.00 -12.18 -15.14
N ALA A 288 9.69 -11.61 -16.14
CA ALA A 288 11.14 -11.72 -16.32
C ALA A 288 11.99 -11.26 -15.12
N ALA A 289 11.49 -10.32 -14.30
CA ALA A 289 12.22 -9.74 -13.17
C ALA A 289 12.55 -10.76 -12.05
N TYR A 290 11.89 -11.92 -12.03
CA TYR A 290 11.95 -12.88 -10.92
C TYR A 290 12.85 -14.10 -11.19
N GLN A 291 13.57 -14.17 -12.32
CA GLN A 291 14.32 -15.38 -12.70
C GLN A 291 15.72 -15.06 -13.25
N GLU A 292 16.74 -15.78 -12.77
CA GLU A 292 18.15 -15.58 -13.15
C GLU A 292 18.40 -15.57 -14.66
N HIS A 293 17.72 -16.47 -15.38
CA HIS A 293 17.86 -16.66 -16.81
C HIS A 293 16.94 -15.76 -17.64
N GLN A 294 16.08 -14.94 -17.01
CA GLN A 294 15.12 -14.07 -17.69
C GLN A 294 15.26 -12.57 -17.37
N LYS A 295 16.01 -12.18 -16.33
CA LYS A 295 16.12 -10.79 -15.87
C LYS A 295 16.72 -9.76 -16.86
N ALA A 296 17.15 -10.17 -18.05
CA ALA A 296 17.49 -9.29 -19.17
C ALA A 296 16.72 -9.63 -20.47
N CYS A 297 15.62 -10.37 -20.36
CA CYS A 297 14.67 -10.66 -21.45
C CYS A 297 13.71 -9.48 -21.63
N ALA A 298 14.27 -8.30 -21.90
CA ALA A 298 13.56 -7.10 -22.32
C ALA A 298 14.46 -6.29 -23.25
N ALA A 299 13.89 -5.75 -24.33
CA ALA A 299 14.59 -4.94 -25.31
C ALA A 299 13.73 -3.75 -25.74
N ALA A 300 14.35 -2.58 -25.86
CA ALA A 300 13.65 -1.34 -26.20
C ALA A 300 14.49 -0.44 -27.10
N ARG A 301 13.82 0.28 -27.99
CA ARG A 301 14.42 1.40 -28.71
C ARG A 301 14.55 2.58 -27.73
N PRO A 302 15.69 3.30 -27.67
CA PRO A 302 15.92 4.41 -26.74
C PRO A 302 15.19 5.69 -27.20
N VAL A 303 13.85 5.65 -27.21
CA VAL A 303 13.01 6.77 -27.68
C VAL A 303 12.55 7.67 -26.53
N GLY A 304 12.26 7.11 -25.35
CA GLY A 304 11.90 7.86 -24.15
C GLY A 304 11.70 6.94 -22.93
N PRO A 305 12.02 7.40 -21.70
CA PRO A 305 11.80 6.68 -20.44
C PRO A 305 10.45 5.98 -20.27
N SER A 306 9.34 6.59 -20.73
CA SER A 306 7.99 6.00 -20.66
C SER A 306 7.85 4.68 -21.42
N THR A 307 8.77 4.38 -22.34
CA THR A 307 8.86 3.09 -23.03
C THR A 307 9.57 2.07 -22.15
N ILE A 308 10.69 2.43 -21.54
CA ILE A 308 11.45 1.55 -20.64
C ILE A 308 10.60 1.16 -19.42
N ALA A 309 9.85 2.12 -18.88
CA ALA A 309 8.92 1.91 -17.78
C ALA A 309 7.75 0.97 -18.11
N HIS A 310 7.28 0.95 -19.37
CA HIS A 310 6.27 0.00 -19.87
C HIS A 310 6.84 -1.43 -19.96
N GLU A 311 8.03 -1.59 -20.57
CA GLU A 311 8.67 -2.91 -20.68
C GLU A 311 9.00 -3.50 -19.30
N ILE A 312 9.50 -2.69 -18.36
CA ILE A 312 9.74 -3.12 -16.97
C ILE A 312 8.42 -3.52 -16.26
N GLY A 313 7.28 -2.93 -16.65
CA GLY A 313 5.96 -3.29 -16.11
C GLY A 313 5.56 -4.71 -16.50
N HIS A 314 5.84 -5.11 -17.75
CA HIS A 314 5.75 -6.51 -18.16
C HIS A 314 6.74 -7.39 -17.36
N MET A 315 8.00 -6.98 -17.19
CA MET A 315 8.99 -7.77 -16.43
C MET A 315 8.54 -8.04 -14.98
N PHE A 316 7.82 -7.12 -14.34
CA PHE A 316 7.23 -7.32 -13.01
C PHE A 316 5.88 -8.05 -13.01
N GLY A 317 5.23 -8.22 -14.17
CA GLY A 317 4.09 -9.11 -14.36
C GLY A 317 2.83 -8.49 -14.95
N ALA A 318 2.76 -7.17 -15.16
CA ALA A 318 1.54 -6.53 -15.65
C ALA A 318 1.25 -6.84 -17.13
N ASP A 319 0.01 -7.19 -17.44
CA ASP A 319 -0.51 -7.34 -18.79
C ASP A 319 -1.02 -6.00 -19.38
N HIS A 320 -1.26 -5.97 -20.68
CA HIS A 320 -1.80 -4.78 -21.38
C HIS A 320 -3.23 -4.44 -20.92
N THR A 321 -3.47 -3.22 -20.47
CA THR A 321 -4.79 -2.77 -19.96
C THR A 321 -5.83 -2.52 -21.06
N PHE A 322 -5.39 -2.03 -22.22
CA PHE A 322 -6.18 -1.93 -23.46
C PHE A 322 -5.92 -3.14 -24.38
N SER A 323 -6.83 -3.48 -25.30
CA SER A 323 -6.57 -4.47 -26.37
C SER A 323 -6.94 -3.97 -27.76
N ASN A 324 -6.11 -4.30 -28.74
CA ASN A 324 -6.34 -4.06 -30.16
C ASN A 324 -7.16 -5.18 -30.87
N GLY A 325 -7.75 -6.12 -30.10
CA GLY A 325 -8.40 -7.34 -30.58
C GLY A 325 -7.65 -8.64 -30.26
N GLY A 326 -6.55 -8.56 -29.49
CA GLY A 326 -5.80 -9.71 -28.99
C GLY A 326 -6.33 -10.28 -27.67
N GLN A 327 -6.08 -11.58 -27.43
CA GLN A 327 -6.57 -12.32 -26.26
C GLN A 327 -5.83 -11.97 -24.95
N TYR A 328 -4.52 -11.79 -25.01
CA TYR A 328 -3.65 -11.51 -23.86
C TYR A 328 -3.64 -10.00 -23.55
N SER A 329 -4.57 -9.60 -22.70
CA SER A 329 -4.81 -8.22 -22.24
C SER A 329 -6.00 -8.23 -21.25
N GLU A 330 -5.99 -7.32 -20.28
CA GLU A 330 -7.05 -7.15 -19.28
C GLU A 330 -8.33 -6.53 -19.84
N LYS A 331 -8.20 -5.64 -20.84
CA LYS A 331 -9.29 -5.00 -21.59
C LYS A 331 -10.19 -4.05 -20.78
N THR A 332 -9.66 -3.51 -19.68
CA THR A 332 -10.31 -2.57 -18.76
C THR A 332 -10.28 -1.11 -19.23
N GLU A 333 -9.43 -0.76 -20.19
CA GLU A 333 -9.27 0.61 -20.72
C GLU A 333 -9.85 0.80 -22.14
N THR A 334 -10.08 2.06 -22.56
CA THR A 334 -10.81 2.42 -23.80
C THR A 334 -10.03 3.35 -24.76
N ASP A 335 -10.52 3.47 -26.01
CA ASP A 335 -9.96 4.23 -27.15
C ASP A 335 -8.55 3.77 -27.61
N SER A 336 -7.50 4.17 -26.90
CA SER A 336 -6.16 3.57 -27.01
C SER A 336 -5.50 3.30 -25.64
N GLY A 337 -6.29 3.40 -24.57
CA GLY A 337 -5.93 3.29 -23.15
C GLY A 337 -5.09 4.44 -22.61
N GLN A 338 -5.14 4.61 -21.29
CA GLN A 338 -4.73 5.78 -20.54
C GLN A 338 -3.51 5.53 -19.66
N SER A 339 -3.41 4.37 -18.99
CA SER A 339 -2.29 4.09 -18.08
C SER A 339 -1.03 3.64 -18.83
N ILE A 340 0.11 3.59 -18.13
CA ILE A 340 1.40 3.26 -18.76
C ILE A 340 1.45 1.86 -19.39
N MET A 341 0.64 0.90 -18.90
CA MET A 341 0.55 -0.45 -19.45
C MET A 341 -0.31 -0.53 -20.72
N SER A 342 -0.74 0.60 -21.28
CA SER A 342 -1.51 0.62 -22.52
C SER A 342 -0.65 0.71 -23.80
N TYR A 343 -1.22 0.21 -24.90
CA TYR A 343 -0.75 0.33 -26.28
C TYR A 343 -0.70 1.77 -26.82
N GLY A 344 -1.39 2.70 -26.17
CA GLY A 344 -1.66 4.05 -26.64
C GLY A 344 -0.50 5.05 -26.54
N HIS A 345 -0.77 6.25 -27.03
CA HIS A 345 0.06 7.43 -26.82
C HIS A 345 -0.76 8.74 -26.75
N GLU A 346 -2.10 8.63 -26.72
CA GLU A 346 -3.05 9.75 -26.78
C GLU A 346 -3.42 10.29 -25.39
N TYR A 347 -2.74 9.79 -24.35
CA TYR A 347 -2.87 10.17 -22.94
C TYR A 347 -1.46 10.21 -22.32
N PRO A 348 -1.22 11.02 -21.25
CA PRO A 348 0.03 10.96 -20.51
C PRO A 348 0.19 9.56 -19.88
N ARG A 349 1.29 8.88 -20.19
CA ARG A 349 1.59 7.53 -19.70
C ARG A 349 2.44 7.61 -18.44
N ASP A 350 1.86 8.15 -17.39
CA ASP A 350 2.56 8.63 -16.20
C ASP A 350 1.99 8.06 -14.88
N PHE A 351 1.19 6.99 -14.96
CA PHE A 351 0.61 6.26 -13.82
C PHE A 351 0.26 4.81 -14.20
N PHE A 352 0.13 3.94 -13.21
CA PHE A 352 -0.42 2.59 -13.33
C PHE A 352 -1.92 2.53 -13.02
N SER A 353 -2.66 1.65 -13.72
CA SER A 353 -4.03 1.31 -13.32
C SER A 353 -4.03 0.49 -12.02
N LEU A 354 -5.09 0.58 -11.20
CA LEU A 354 -5.25 -0.26 -9.99
C LEU A 354 -5.12 -1.78 -10.29
N ILE A 355 -5.50 -2.22 -11.49
CA ILE A 355 -5.31 -3.60 -11.98
C ILE A 355 -3.82 -3.93 -12.15
N SER A 356 -3.06 -3.02 -12.79
CA SER A 356 -1.61 -3.16 -12.96
C SER A 356 -0.88 -3.13 -11.60
N VAL A 357 -1.27 -2.24 -10.69
CA VAL A 357 -0.74 -2.15 -9.32
C VAL A 357 -1.00 -3.43 -8.54
N GLN A 358 -2.23 -3.99 -8.60
CA GLN A 358 -2.55 -5.29 -7.99
C GLN A 358 -1.59 -6.37 -8.49
N ILE A 359 -1.47 -6.53 -9.80
CA ILE A 359 -0.68 -7.62 -10.39
C ILE A 359 0.78 -7.51 -9.97
N ILE A 360 1.40 -6.33 -10.18
CA ILE A 360 2.81 -6.10 -9.84
C ILE A 360 3.06 -6.38 -8.34
N ARG A 361 2.22 -5.86 -7.43
CA ARG A 361 2.41 -6.04 -5.98
C ARG A 361 2.08 -7.46 -5.48
N ALA A 362 1.19 -8.17 -6.15
CA ALA A 362 0.90 -9.57 -5.85
C ALA A 362 2.13 -10.45 -6.13
N PHE A 363 2.86 -10.20 -7.21
CA PHE A 363 4.10 -10.93 -7.51
C PHE A 363 5.30 -10.43 -6.69
N LEU A 364 5.47 -9.12 -6.46
CA LEU A 364 6.55 -8.60 -5.61
C LEU A 364 6.53 -9.17 -4.19
N GLY A 365 5.35 -9.40 -3.60
CA GLY A 365 5.19 -9.94 -2.24
C GLY A 365 5.13 -11.46 -2.12
N ASN A 366 4.79 -12.18 -3.21
CA ASN A 366 4.72 -13.65 -3.21
C ASN A 366 5.91 -14.35 -3.88
N SER A 367 6.64 -13.67 -4.76
CA SER A 367 7.83 -14.22 -5.39
C SER A 367 9.02 -14.21 -4.43
N MET A 368 9.87 -15.24 -4.45
CA MET A 368 11.18 -15.15 -3.79
C MET A 368 12.00 -14.09 -4.51
N ALA A 369 12.45 -13.06 -3.79
CA ALA A 369 13.12 -11.92 -4.41
C ALA A 369 14.43 -12.35 -5.09
N TYR A 370 14.41 -12.47 -6.42
CA TYR A 370 15.57 -12.91 -7.17
C TYR A 370 16.58 -11.77 -7.33
N TYR A 371 17.68 -11.89 -6.60
CA TYR A 371 18.89 -11.11 -6.80
C TYR A 371 20.05 -12.09 -7.07
N ALA A 372 20.83 -11.85 -8.12
CA ALA A 372 22.00 -12.69 -8.44
C ALA A 372 23.17 -12.49 -7.44
N ASP A 373 23.10 -11.43 -6.65
CA ASP A 373 24.04 -11.07 -5.61
C ASP A 373 23.37 -11.22 -4.25
N ARG A 374 23.15 -12.48 -3.84
CA ARG A 374 22.52 -12.80 -2.54
C ARG A 374 23.26 -12.14 -1.36
N ALA A 375 24.54 -11.80 -1.51
CA ALA A 375 25.32 -11.09 -0.49
C ALA A 375 24.93 -9.60 -0.39
N TYR A 376 24.99 -8.83 -1.49
CA TYR A 376 24.53 -7.43 -1.52
C TYR A 376 23.08 -7.30 -1.02
N THR A 377 22.23 -8.26 -1.39
CA THR A 377 20.83 -8.35 -0.94
C THR A 377 20.67 -8.65 0.55
N GLN A 378 21.58 -9.41 1.17
CA GLN A 378 21.58 -9.69 2.61
C GLN A 378 22.28 -8.59 3.44
N GLU A 379 23.21 -7.84 2.84
CA GLU A 379 23.89 -6.71 3.49
C GLU A 379 23.02 -5.44 3.50
N ARG A 380 22.28 -5.17 2.41
CA ARG A 380 21.37 -4.01 2.32
C ARG A 380 19.93 -4.33 2.70
N GLY A 381 19.44 -5.50 2.33
CA GLY A 381 18.16 -6.02 2.78
C GLY A 381 18.36 -6.90 4.01
N LYS A 382 17.84 -6.46 5.16
CA LYS A 382 17.59 -7.43 6.24
C LYS A 382 16.42 -8.32 5.80
N ARG A 383 16.43 -9.60 6.17
CA ARG A 383 15.19 -10.40 6.11
C ARG A 383 14.17 -9.70 6.99
N VAL A 384 13.04 -9.30 6.42
CA VAL A 384 11.99 -8.62 7.16
C VAL A 384 11.28 -9.64 8.06
N GLU A 385 11.24 -9.38 9.36
CA GLU A 385 10.44 -10.19 10.27
C GLU A 385 8.94 -9.91 10.05
N GLY A 386 8.13 -10.97 10.03
CA GLY A 386 6.70 -10.88 9.78
C GLY A 386 6.23 -11.10 8.34
N THR A 387 7.11 -11.19 7.32
CA THR A 387 6.70 -11.47 5.92
C THR A 387 6.47 -12.96 5.60
N GLY A 388 6.14 -13.77 6.61
CA GLY A 388 5.86 -15.20 6.45
C GLY A 388 7.06 -16.05 6.00
N SER A 389 6.79 -17.03 5.14
CA SER A 389 7.78 -17.97 4.57
C SER A 389 8.63 -17.36 3.44
N ASN A 390 8.20 -16.26 2.85
CA ASN A 390 8.83 -15.70 1.66
C ASN A 390 10.06 -14.87 2.05
N LEU A 391 11.18 -15.09 1.35
CA LEU A 391 12.41 -14.32 1.53
C LEU A 391 12.30 -12.96 0.83
N VAL A 392 11.61 -12.03 1.51
CA VAL A 392 11.51 -10.63 1.12
C VAL A 392 12.68 -9.84 1.71
N TYR A 393 13.30 -9.02 0.87
CA TYR A 393 14.44 -8.17 1.20
C TYR A 393 14.14 -6.72 0.78
N GLY A 394 14.55 -5.75 1.60
CA GLY A 394 14.35 -4.32 1.38
C GLY A 394 14.24 -3.55 2.69
N VAL A 395 13.68 -2.34 2.64
CA VAL A 395 13.39 -1.52 3.83
C VAL A 395 11.92 -1.68 4.20
N LYS A 396 11.62 -2.27 5.36
CA LYS A 396 10.26 -2.39 5.89
C LYS A 396 9.78 -1.03 6.42
N THR A 397 8.80 -0.43 5.74
CA THR A 397 8.15 0.79 6.21
C THR A 397 7.20 0.50 7.37
N GLN A 398 6.92 1.56 8.15
CA GLN A 398 5.86 1.55 9.17
C GLN A 398 4.54 2.14 8.64
N ASN A 399 4.52 2.65 7.40
CA ASN A 399 3.34 3.26 6.78
C ASN A 399 2.17 2.26 6.72
N ARG A 400 1.00 2.69 7.20
CA ARG A 400 -0.22 1.86 7.31
C ARG A 400 -1.23 2.28 6.23
N PRO A 401 -2.05 1.35 5.73
CA PRO A 401 -3.02 1.70 4.69
C PRO A 401 -4.02 2.76 5.15
N PRO A 402 -4.31 3.78 4.31
CA PRO A 402 -5.47 4.64 4.49
C PRO A 402 -6.75 3.81 4.49
N SER A 403 -7.84 4.36 5.03
CA SER A 403 -9.13 3.67 5.10
C SER A 403 -10.20 4.47 4.36
N LEU A 404 -10.87 3.85 3.38
CA LEU A 404 -12.08 4.41 2.76
C LEU A 404 -13.26 4.38 3.74
N GLU A 405 -14.11 5.40 3.69
CA GLU A 405 -15.38 5.46 4.41
C GLU A 405 -16.46 4.64 3.68
N ARG A 406 -16.28 3.32 3.70
CA ARG A 406 -17.09 2.35 2.94
C ARG A 406 -18.60 2.41 3.22
N ALA A 407 -19.03 3.05 4.32
CA ALA A 407 -20.44 3.18 4.69
C ALA A 407 -21.28 4.09 3.76
N ARG A 408 -20.68 5.01 3.00
CA ARG A 408 -21.38 5.75 1.93
C ARG A 408 -21.36 5.05 0.57
N LEU A 409 -20.67 3.92 0.46
CA LEU A 409 -20.45 3.23 -0.81
C LEU A 409 -21.41 2.04 -0.94
N LYS A 410 -22.20 2.03 -2.02
CA LYS A 410 -23.14 0.93 -2.33
C LYS A 410 -22.41 -0.16 -3.09
N GLN A 411 -22.82 -1.42 -2.93
CA GLN A 411 -22.27 -2.56 -3.68
C GLN A 411 -22.71 -2.55 -5.15
N GLU A 412 -23.91 -2.05 -5.43
CA GLU A 412 -24.44 -1.81 -6.78
C GLU A 412 -25.17 -0.46 -6.79
N TYR A 413 -24.90 0.35 -7.81
CA TYR A 413 -25.63 1.57 -8.14
C TYR A 413 -26.33 1.37 -9.49
N VAL A 414 -27.58 1.81 -9.60
CA VAL A 414 -28.34 1.78 -10.87
C VAL A 414 -28.45 3.20 -11.42
N ILE A 415 -28.15 3.39 -12.71
CA ILE A 415 -28.32 4.66 -13.41
C ILE A 415 -28.97 4.45 -14.79
N PRO A 416 -29.74 5.43 -15.30
CA PRO A 416 -30.21 5.39 -16.68
C PRO A 416 -29.05 5.59 -17.66
N GLN A 417 -29.10 4.92 -18.82
CA GLN A 417 -28.19 5.15 -19.95
C GLN A 417 -28.04 6.65 -20.30
N ASN A 418 -26.84 7.05 -20.74
CA ASN A 418 -26.48 8.42 -21.10
C ASN A 418 -26.67 9.49 -19.98
N THR A 419 -26.69 9.05 -18.72
CA THR A 419 -26.60 9.89 -17.52
C THR A 419 -25.14 10.11 -17.11
N TYR A 420 -24.76 11.33 -16.72
CA TYR A 420 -23.45 11.58 -16.09
C TYR A 420 -23.49 11.10 -14.64
N PHE A 421 -22.36 10.57 -14.15
CA PHE A 421 -22.30 10.03 -12.79
C PHE A 421 -20.95 10.32 -12.13
N GLN A 422 -20.92 10.45 -10.81
CA GLN A 422 -19.69 10.66 -10.06
C GLN A 422 -19.66 9.89 -8.76
N PHE A 423 -18.47 9.44 -8.37
CA PHE A 423 -18.21 8.91 -7.04
C PHE A 423 -17.80 10.05 -6.10
N TYR A 424 -18.35 9.99 -4.89
CA TYR A 424 -17.93 10.76 -3.72
C TYR A 424 -17.14 9.81 -2.83
N LEU A 425 -15.82 9.93 -2.82
CA LEU A 425 -14.97 9.15 -1.92
C LEU A 425 -14.65 9.98 -0.68
N THR A 426 -14.42 9.31 0.44
CA THR A 426 -13.89 9.91 1.67
C THR A 426 -12.95 8.90 2.29
N ALA A 427 -11.82 9.35 2.82
CA ALA A 427 -10.84 8.49 3.47
C ALA A 427 -10.14 9.21 4.63
N THR A 428 -9.59 8.42 5.54
CA THR A 428 -8.70 8.86 6.61
C THR A 428 -7.36 8.14 6.51
N ASP A 429 -6.28 8.89 6.67
CA ASP A 429 -4.93 8.33 6.74
C ASP A 429 -4.50 8.15 8.22
N PRO A 430 -3.81 7.06 8.61
CA PRO A 430 -3.41 6.84 9.99
C PRO A 430 -2.13 7.58 10.41
N GLU A 431 -1.33 8.03 9.44
CA GLU A 431 -0.09 8.81 9.59
C GLU A 431 -0.36 10.32 9.36
N GLY A 432 -1.35 10.64 8.53
CA GLY A 432 -1.73 12.00 8.11
C GLY A 432 -1.27 12.36 6.69
N ASP A 433 -0.87 11.37 5.89
CA ASP A 433 -0.27 11.56 4.57
C ASP A 433 -1.24 12.09 3.50
N ALA A 434 -0.67 12.59 2.39
CA ALA A 434 -1.45 13.17 1.30
C ALA A 434 -2.17 12.08 0.49
N LEU A 435 -3.51 12.15 0.46
CA LEU A 435 -4.33 11.13 -0.20
C LEU A 435 -4.66 11.46 -1.65
N THR A 436 -4.56 10.44 -2.50
CA THR A 436 -5.07 10.46 -3.89
C THR A 436 -6.20 9.47 -4.06
N TYR A 437 -7.23 9.88 -4.80
CA TYR A 437 -8.49 9.15 -4.99
C TYR A 437 -8.62 8.66 -6.43
N MET A 438 -9.12 7.44 -6.59
CA MET A 438 -9.18 6.69 -7.86
C MET A 438 -10.53 5.98 -8.03
N ALA A 439 -11.06 5.93 -9.25
CA ALA A 439 -12.17 5.06 -9.62
C ALA A 439 -11.88 4.45 -11.01
N HIS A 440 -11.46 3.19 -11.04
CA HIS A 440 -10.99 2.53 -12.27
C HIS A 440 -11.97 1.42 -12.67
N PRO A 441 -12.30 1.25 -13.97
CA PRO A 441 -12.98 0.05 -14.45
C PRO A 441 -12.14 -1.20 -14.18
N ALA A 442 -12.80 -2.27 -13.75
CA ALA A 442 -12.18 -3.49 -13.24
C ALA A 442 -12.69 -4.79 -13.91
N ASP A 443 -13.53 -4.70 -14.94
CA ASP A 443 -14.04 -5.87 -15.68
C ASP A 443 -12.94 -6.54 -16.53
N ARG A 444 -12.14 -7.40 -15.90
CA ARG A 444 -11.06 -8.16 -16.57
C ARG A 444 -11.64 -9.19 -17.53
N ARG A 445 -11.36 -9.03 -18.83
CA ARG A 445 -11.69 -10.00 -19.90
C ARG A 445 -10.44 -10.65 -20.49
N PHE A 446 -9.56 -11.16 -19.63
CA PHE A 446 -8.40 -11.93 -20.05
C PHE A 446 -8.82 -13.15 -20.89
N HIS A 447 -8.01 -13.54 -21.87
CA HIS A 447 -8.28 -14.56 -22.92
C HIS A 447 -9.47 -14.30 -23.88
N SER A 448 -10.45 -13.45 -23.57
CA SER A 448 -11.49 -13.04 -24.53
C SER A 448 -10.90 -12.28 -25.72
N SER A 449 -11.60 -12.26 -26.86
CA SER A 449 -11.28 -11.37 -28.00
C SER A 449 -12.03 -10.03 -27.97
N ARG A 450 -12.99 -9.84 -27.05
CA ARG A 450 -13.84 -8.64 -26.92
C ARG A 450 -13.53 -7.86 -25.64
N SER A 451 -13.90 -6.57 -25.64
CA SER A 451 -13.83 -5.70 -24.45
C SER A 451 -15.21 -5.13 -24.14
N ASN A 452 -15.56 -5.07 -22.86
CA ASN A 452 -16.75 -4.36 -22.36
C ASN A 452 -16.41 -3.02 -21.67
N ALA A 453 -15.17 -2.54 -21.72
CA ALA A 453 -14.81 -1.25 -21.16
C ALA A 453 -15.50 -0.11 -21.93
N GLN A 454 -16.15 0.80 -21.21
CA GLN A 454 -16.86 1.97 -21.77
C GLN A 454 -16.45 3.31 -21.14
N PHE A 455 -15.47 3.30 -20.24
CA PHE A 455 -15.04 4.48 -19.49
C PHE A 455 -13.54 4.71 -19.67
N LEU A 456 -13.11 5.96 -19.47
CA LEU A 456 -11.70 6.30 -19.36
C LEU A 456 -11.18 5.87 -17.98
N THR A 457 -9.91 5.49 -17.92
CA THR A 457 -9.18 5.31 -16.65
C THR A 457 -8.36 6.56 -16.34
N TYR A 458 -8.53 7.13 -15.16
CA TYR A 458 -7.88 8.39 -14.76
C TYR A 458 -6.69 8.13 -13.83
N LYS A 459 -5.71 9.04 -13.84
CA LYS A 459 -4.69 9.11 -12.78
C LYS A 459 -5.35 9.50 -11.46
N GLY A 460 -4.86 8.95 -10.35
CA GLY A 460 -5.33 9.33 -9.01
C GLY A 460 -5.14 10.83 -8.73
N THR A 461 -6.10 11.46 -8.08
CA THR A 461 -6.08 12.92 -7.83
C THR A 461 -6.38 13.27 -6.37
N ALA A 462 -5.95 14.44 -5.91
CA ALA A 462 -6.36 14.97 -4.60
C ALA A 462 -7.86 15.34 -4.52
N SER A 463 -8.58 15.38 -5.65
CA SER A 463 -10.04 15.52 -5.67
C SER A 463 -10.68 14.18 -5.32
N ASN A 464 -11.36 14.14 -4.18
CA ASN A 464 -12.20 13.03 -3.73
C ASN A 464 -13.50 12.87 -4.56
N HIS A 465 -13.73 13.77 -5.53
CA HIS A 465 -14.83 13.74 -6.49
C HIS A 465 -14.31 13.24 -7.84
N ILE A 466 -14.78 12.06 -8.28
CA ILE A 466 -14.33 11.43 -9.52
C ILE A 466 -15.52 11.30 -10.46
N ARG A 467 -15.46 11.97 -11.62
CA ARG A 467 -16.62 12.23 -12.48
C ARG A 467 -16.51 11.54 -13.83
N PHE A 468 -17.61 10.95 -14.28
CA PHE A 468 -17.76 10.31 -15.58
C PHE A 468 -18.77 11.11 -16.41
N GLN A 469 -18.24 12.00 -17.26
CA GLN A 469 -18.97 12.97 -18.07
C GLN A 469 -18.23 13.26 -19.39
N GLU A 470 -18.79 14.12 -20.24
CA GLU A 470 -18.03 14.67 -21.38
C GLU A 470 -16.92 15.60 -20.86
N GLU A 471 -15.68 15.16 -20.99
CA GLU A 471 -14.51 15.94 -20.60
C GLU A 471 -14.07 16.91 -21.70
N TRP A 472 -13.44 18.00 -21.27
CA TRP A 472 -12.99 19.08 -22.14
C TRP A 472 -11.54 19.45 -21.81
N PHE A 473 -10.64 19.32 -22.78
CA PHE A 473 -9.22 19.64 -22.63
C PHE A 473 -8.85 20.87 -23.46
N GLU A 474 -7.82 21.59 -23.03
CA GLU A 474 -7.33 22.81 -23.68
C GLU A 474 -6.42 22.45 -24.87
N VAL A 475 -6.69 23.01 -26.06
CA VAL A 475 -6.02 22.64 -27.33
C VAL A 475 -5.00 23.68 -27.75
N GLU A 476 -5.42 24.95 -27.74
CA GLU A 476 -4.57 26.14 -27.65
C GLU A 476 -5.07 26.93 -26.44
N ARG A 477 -4.25 27.79 -25.83
CA ARG A 477 -4.67 28.59 -24.66
C ARG A 477 -6.01 29.27 -24.93
N ASN A 478 -6.91 29.23 -23.93
CA ASN A 478 -8.25 29.80 -24.01
C ASN A 478 -9.14 29.16 -25.12
N THR A 479 -8.85 27.91 -25.53
CA THR A 479 -9.71 27.14 -26.46
C THR A 479 -9.76 25.66 -26.05
N PHE A 480 -10.96 25.08 -26.00
CA PHE A 480 -11.19 23.74 -25.46
C PHE A 480 -11.86 22.81 -26.47
N ALA A 481 -11.55 21.51 -26.43
CA ALA A 481 -12.22 20.47 -27.23
C ALA A 481 -12.64 19.27 -26.39
N VAL A 482 -13.62 18.52 -26.89
CA VAL A 482 -14.15 17.29 -26.28
C VAL A 482 -13.07 16.20 -26.28
N ALA A 483 -12.83 15.59 -25.12
CA ALA A 483 -12.01 14.39 -24.98
C ALA A 483 -12.64 13.21 -25.73
N LYS A 484 -11.83 12.36 -26.36
CA LYS A 484 -12.35 11.16 -27.03
C LYS A 484 -12.95 10.18 -26.03
N GLY A 485 -14.01 9.49 -26.44
CA GLY A 485 -14.55 8.30 -25.76
C GLY A 485 -15.74 8.54 -24.82
N THR A 486 -16.14 9.78 -24.53
CA THR A 486 -16.99 10.11 -23.35
C THR A 486 -18.50 10.26 -23.59
N VAL A 487 -19.02 9.98 -24.79
CA VAL A 487 -20.29 10.59 -25.26
C VAL A 487 -21.56 9.72 -25.10
N SER A 488 -21.43 8.40 -24.93
CA SER A 488 -22.60 7.52 -24.70
C SER A 488 -22.19 6.26 -23.94
N TYR A 489 -23.02 5.86 -22.96
CA TYR A 489 -22.88 4.60 -22.24
C TYR A 489 -24.03 3.67 -22.61
N HIS A 490 -23.70 2.45 -23.02
CA HIS A 490 -24.68 1.42 -23.32
C HIS A 490 -25.13 0.70 -22.03
N PRO A 491 -26.36 0.16 -22.00
CA PRO A 491 -26.80 -0.70 -20.91
C PRO A 491 -25.87 -1.90 -20.68
N GLY A 492 -25.74 -2.31 -19.42
CA GLY A 492 -24.85 -3.37 -18.97
C GLY A 492 -24.54 -3.23 -17.48
N THR A 493 -23.76 -4.15 -16.93
CA THR A 493 -23.26 -4.05 -15.54
C THR A 493 -21.73 -3.98 -15.56
N PHE A 494 -21.18 -2.93 -14.94
CA PHE A 494 -19.75 -2.62 -15.00
C PHE A 494 -19.14 -2.60 -13.60
N THR A 495 -18.01 -3.27 -13.45
CA THR A 495 -17.28 -3.34 -12.17
C THR A 495 -16.30 -2.17 -12.08
N PHE A 496 -16.35 -1.43 -10.97
CA PHE A 496 -15.41 -0.37 -10.65
C PHE A 496 -14.69 -0.68 -9.34
N TRP A 497 -13.39 -0.40 -9.31
CA TRP A 497 -12.61 -0.35 -8.08
C TRP A 497 -12.43 1.11 -7.68
N LEU A 498 -12.99 1.44 -6.52
CA LEU A 498 -12.86 2.73 -5.85
C LEU A 498 -11.67 2.62 -4.90
N GLY A 499 -10.63 3.40 -5.14
CA GLY A 499 -9.36 3.33 -4.43
C GLY A 499 -8.97 4.66 -3.80
N VAL A 500 -8.23 4.58 -2.71
CA VAL A 500 -7.42 5.68 -2.17
C VAL A 500 -5.99 5.17 -1.95
N ALA A 501 -5.01 6.03 -2.22
CA ALA A 501 -3.60 5.77 -1.91
C ALA A 501 -2.95 6.97 -1.19
N ASP A 502 -2.09 6.66 -0.24
CA ASP A 502 -1.26 7.64 0.47
C ASP A 502 0.04 7.97 -0.28
N HIS A 503 0.58 9.18 -0.03
CA HIS A 503 1.79 9.69 -0.67
C HIS A 503 2.57 10.62 0.28
N ASN A 504 3.67 10.15 0.85
CA ASN A 504 4.61 11.01 1.58
C ASN A 504 5.83 11.38 0.72
N LYS A 505 5.79 12.55 0.07
CA LYS A 505 6.93 13.06 -0.72
C LYS A 505 8.17 13.45 0.11
N SER A 506 8.12 13.35 1.45
CA SER A 506 9.25 13.66 2.35
C SER A 506 9.98 12.43 2.89
N ASP A 507 9.37 11.23 2.87
CA ASP A 507 10.08 9.97 3.12
C ASP A 507 10.63 9.39 1.80
N PRO A 508 11.96 9.35 1.59
CA PRO A 508 12.54 8.76 0.38
C PRO A 508 12.36 7.23 0.28
N HIS A 509 11.89 6.57 1.34
CA HIS A 509 11.55 5.14 1.37
C HIS A 509 10.03 4.88 1.47
N HIS A 510 9.19 5.90 1.20
CA HIS A 510 7.74 5.74 1.24
C HIS A 510 7.29 4.55 0.38
N VAL A 511 6.47 3.67 0.95
CA VAL A 511 5.73 2.65 0.20
C VAL A 511 4.29 3.11 0.21
N PRO A 512 3.74 3.56 -0.94
CA PRO A 512 2.37 4.03 -1.01
C PRO A 512 1.44 2.84 -0.73
N GLN A 513 0.58 2.95 0.27
CA GLN A 513 -0.39 1.89 0.58
C GLN A 513 -1.75 2.25 -0.04
N TYR A 514 -2.61 1.25 -0.17
CA TYR A 514 -3.88 1.36 -0.89
C TYR A 514 -5.00 0.73 -0.05
N ASP A 515 -6.14 1.41 0.06
CA ASP A 515 -7.43 0.76 0.31
C ASP A 515 -8.29 0.86 -0.94
N VAL A 516 -8.92 -0.25 -1.30
CA VAL A 516 -9.70 -0.40 -2.53
C VAL A 516 -10.94 -1.23 -2.24
N VAL A 517 -12.09 -0.75 -2.68
CA VAL A 517 -13.38 -1.43 -2.59
C VAL A 517 -14.01 -1.57 -3.97
N GLU A 518 -14.63 -2.73 -4.22
CA GLU A 518 -15.38 -2.98 -5.45
C GLU A 518 -16.83 -2.47 -5.34
N THR A 519 -17.31 -1.85 -6.42
CA THR A 519 -18.73 -1.51 -6.64
C THR A 519 -19.14 -1.86 -8.06
N LYS A 520 -20.44 -2.02 -8.30
CA LYS A 520 -21.01 -2.16 -9.64
C LYS A 520 -21.79 -0.91 -10.04
N VAL A 521 -21.62 -0.48 -11.28
CA VAL A 521 -22.47 0.52 -11.93
C VAL A 521 -23.30 -0.20 -12.98
N LYS A 522 -24.60 -0.25 -12.76
CA LYS A 522 -25.58 -0.93 -13.61
C LYS A 522 -26.33 0.09 -14.43
N ILE A 523 -26.01 0.13 -15.71
CA ILE A 523 -26.60 1.06 -16.66
C ILE A 523 -27.80 0.38 -17.29
N VAL A 524 -28.98 0.98 -17.17
CA VAL A 524 -30.24 0.42 -17.65
C VAL A 524 -30.88 1.30 -18.74
N LYS A 525 -31.72 0.69 -19.57
CA LYS A 525 -32.55 1.46 -20.52
C LYS A 525 -33.57 2.27 -19.73
N GLY A 526 -33.63 3.56 -20.02
CA GLY A 526 -34.50 4.52 -19.33
C GLY A 526 -34.34 5.93 -19.88
N LYS A 527 -34.99 6.87 -19.21
CA LYS A 527 -34.91 8.32 -19.41
C LYS A 527 -33.59 8.84 -18.80
N PRO A 528 -32.72 9.55 -19.54
CA PRO A 528 -31.49 10.09 -18.96
C PRO A 528 -31.82 11.13 -17.88
N PHE A 529 -30.98 11.22 -16.85
CA PHE A 529 -31.10 12.26 -15.83
C PHE A 529 -30.47 13.56 -16.36
N GLU A 530 -31.30 14.53 -16.74
CA GLU A 530 -30.86 15.70 -17.53
C GLU A 530 -31.70 16.96 -17.24
N ILE A 531 -31.06 18.13 -17.12
CA ILE A 531 -31.76 19.42 -16.94
C ILE A 531 -32.41 19.81 -18.27
N GLN A 532 -33.69 20.17 -18.23
CA GLN A 532 -34.49 20.49 -19.42
C GLN A 532 -34.83 21.99 -19.49
N GLY A 533 -34.59 22.58 -20.66
CA GLY A 533 -35.07 23.93 -20.99
C GLY A 533 -34.38 25.10 -20.28
N PHE A 534 -33.22 24.89 -19.65
CA PHE A 534 -32.49 25.98 -18.99
C PHE A 534 -31.83 26.93 -20.01
N ASP A 535 -31.99 28.25 -19.79
CA ASP A 535 -31.49 29.30 -20.68
C ASP A 535 -30.09 29.79 -20.27
N ASN A 536 -29.04 29.10 -20.76
CA ASN A 536 -27.67 29.62 -20.69
C ASN A 536 -27.41 30.76 -21.71
N GLY A 537 -28.42 31.13 -22.52
CA GLY A 537 -28.28 31.95 -23.72
C GLY A 537 -28.24 31.11 -24.99
N ALA A 538 -28.64 31.69 -26.11
CA ALA A 538 -28.67 30.97 -27.38
C ALA A 538 -27.25 30.74 -27.93
N LYS A 539 -26.98 29.52 -28.40
CA LYS A 539 -25.69 28.97 -28.89
C LYS A 539 -24.77 29.95 -29.66
N TYR A 540 -25.36 30.83 -30.49
CA TYR A 540 -24.70 31.78 -31.39
C TYR A 540 -24.98 33.26 -31.05
N LYS A 541 -25.36 33.56 -29.82
CA LYS A 541 -25.67 34.91 -29.29
C LYS A 541 -24.87 35.15 -27.99
N PRO A 542 -24.83 36.39 -27.45
CA PRO A 542 -24.34 36.61 -26.09
C PRO A 542 -24.98 35.65 -25.08
N ASN A 543 -24.18 35.21 -24.11
CA ASN A 543 -24.61 34.35 -23.00
C ASN A 543 -25.74 35.02 -22.21
N LYS A 544 -26.62 34.24 -21.59
CA LYS A 544 -27.66 34.79 -20.73
C LYS A 544 -27.01 35.46 -19.52
N VAL A 545 -27.37 36.72 -19.28
CA VAL A 545 -27.11 37.42 -18.03
C VAL A 545 -28.31 37.21 -17.11
N TYR A 546 -28.01 36.85 -15.87
CA TYR A 546 -28.93 36.88 -14.73
C TYR A 546 -28.38 37.84 -13.67
N HIS A 547 -29.23 38.26 -12.74
CA HIS A 547 -28.86 39.15 -11.64
C HIS A 547 -28.98 38.44 -10.29
N ALA A 548 -28.22 38.91 -9.29
CA ALA A 548 -28.33 38.45 -7.92
C ALA A 548 -29.77 38.61 -7.39
N GLY A 549 -30.31 37.56 -6.78
CA GLY A 549 -31.69 37.51 -6.30
C GLY A 549 -32.72 37.05 -7.34
N ASP A 550 -32.35 36.83 -8.61
CA ASP A 550 -33.25 36.25 -9.62
C ASP A 550 -33.77 34.89 -9.15
N ARG A 551 -35.09 34.69 -9.26
CA ARG A 551 -35.75 33.40 -9.00
C ARG A 551 -35.97 32.64 -10.29
N LEU A 552 -35.50 31.40 -10.35
CA LEU A 552 -35.56 30.54 -11.53
C LEU A 552 -36.20 29.19 -11.20
N THR A 553 -37.15 28.74 -12.02
CA THR A 553 -37.66 27.36 -11.95
C THR A 553 -36.76 26.43 -12.76
N LEU A 554 -35.97 25.60 -12.08
CA LEU A 554 -35.26 24.48 -12.69
C LEU A 554 -36.22 23.33 -12.98
N ARG A 555 -35.97 22.64 -14.09
CA ARG A 555 -36.66 21.40 -14.48
C ARG A 555 -35.64 20.36 -14.91
N TRP A 556 -35.83 19.11 -14.51
CA TRP A 556 -34.98 18.00 -14.94
C TRP A 556 -35.79 16.72 -15.15
N GLN A 557 -35.24 15.84 -15.96
CA GLN A 557 -35.83 14.55 -16.30
C GLN A 557 -35.52 13.53 -15.21
N VAL A 558 -36.57 12.88 -14.70
CA VAL A 558 -36.47 11.79 -13.72
C VAL A 558 -37.10 10.54 -14.32
N ASP A 559 -36.46 9.39 -14.12
CA ASP A 559 -37.08 8.10 -14.41
C ASP A 559 -37.61 7.45 -13.12
N THR A 560 -38.93 7.36 -13.00
CA THR A 560 -39.65 6.78 -11.85
C THR A 560 -39.40 5.29 -11.66
N ASP A 561 -38.95 4.62 -12.72
CA ASP A 561 -38.72 3.17 -12.73
C ASP A 561 -37.30 2.83 -12.23
N ILE A 562 -36.47 3.87 -12.00
CA ILE A 562 -35.06 3.78 -11.56
C ILE A 562 -34.85 4.57 -10.26
N PHE A 563 -35.42 5.78 -10.16
CA PHE A 563 -35.34 6.64 -8.99
C PHE A 563 -36.61 6.52 -8.14
N SER A 564 -36.43 6.11 -6.89
CA SER A 564 -37.50 6.05 -5.88
C SER A 564 -38.21 7.42 -5.71
N PRO A 565 -39.53 7.45 -5.47
CA PRO A 565 -40.27 8.67 -5.12
C PRO A 565 -39.73 9.39 -3.86
N GLN A 566 -39.05 8.68 -2.97
CA GLN A 566 -38.37 9.23 -1.80
C GLN A 566 -36.95 9.75 -2.10
N SER A 567 -36.42 9.54 -3.32
CA SER A 567 -35.09 10.05 -3.68
C SER A 567 -35.05 11.57 -3.67
N LYS A 568 -33.89 12.12 -3.31
CA LYS A 568 -33.68 13.56 -3.14
C LYS A 568 -32.54 14.04 -4.04
N VAL A 569 -32.50 15.34 -4.29
CA VAL A 569 -31.43 16.00 -5.05
C VAL A 569 -30.82 17.15 -4.27
N ARG A 570 -29.55 17.45 -4.57
CA ARG A 570 -28.87 18.68 -4.19
C ARG A 570 -28.67 19.54 -5.43
N ILE A 571 -28.75 20.86 -5.27
CA ILE A 571 -28.58 21.81 -6.38
C ILE A 571 -27.41 22.74 -6.06
N LEU A 572 -26.40 22.72 -6.93
CA LEU A 572 -25.13 23.42 -6.77
C LEU A 572 -24.86 24.37 -7.94
N LEU A 573 -24.06 25.41 -7.69
CA LEU A 573 -23.60 26.38 -8.69
C LEU A 573 -22.07 26.40 -8.78
N SER A 574 -21.58 26.38 -10.03
CA SER A 574 -20.21 26.64 -10.44
C SER A 574 -20.08 28.06 -11.00
N ASP A 575 -18.97 28.70 -10.65
CA ASP A 575 -18.45 29.99 -11.13
C ASP A 575 -17.27 29.83 -12.13
N ASP A 576 -16.86 28.59 -12.44
CA ASP A 576 -15.61 28.28 -13.15
C ASP A 576 -15.80 27.33 -14.35
N SER A 577 -17.00 27.33 -14.95
CA SER A 577 -17.41 26.47 -16.06
C SER A 577 -17.45 24.98 -15.71
N GLY A 578 -17.83 24.66 -14.47
CA GLY A 578 -18.14 23.30 -14.01
C GLY A 578 -16.95 22.52 -13.45
N LYS A 579 -15.81 23.17 -13.20
CA LYS A 579 -14.64 22.53 -12.57
C LYS A 579 -14.95 22.29 -11.08
N THR A 580 -15.29 23.34 -10.35
CA THR A 580 -15.73 23.29 -8.94
C THR A 580 -17.18 23.75 -8.79
N TYR A 581 -17.82 23.34 -7.69
CA TYR A 581 -19.21 23.66 -7.37
C TYR A 581 -19.25 24.24 -5.95
N LYS A 582 -18.82 25.50 -5.82
CA LYS A 582 -18.53 26.14 -4.52
C LYS A 582 -19.78 26.52 -3.74
N TYR A 583 -20.90 26.78 -4.43
CA TYR A 583 -22.10 27.34 -3.83
C TYR A 583 -23.23 26.30 -3.84
N VAL A 584 -23.83 26.06 -2.67
CA VAL A 584 -25.06 25.28 -2.54
C VAL A 584 -26.24 26.22 -2.76
N LEU A 585 -27.05 25.97 -3.80
CA LEU A 585 -28.29 26.72 -4.05
C LEU A 585 -29.44 26.11 -3.25
N VAL A 586 -29.51 24.79 -3.20
CA VAL A 586 -30.49 24.02 -2.42
C VAL A 586 -29.78 22.78 -1.88
N GLY A 587 -29.69 22.65 -0.55
CA GLY A 587 -28.99 21.53 0.09
C GLY A 587 -29.68 20.18 -0.11
N GLU A 588 -31.02 20.20 -0.15
CA GLU A 588 -31.92 19.07 -0.36
C GLU A 588 -33.24 19.54 -1.00
N ALA A 589 -33.69 18.83 -2.04
CA ALA A 589 -35.05 18.94 -2.61
C ALA A 589 -35.58 17.56 -3.05
N PRO A 590 -36.90 17.34 -3.15
CA PRO A 590 -37.45 16.10 -3.71
C PRO A 590 -37.03 15.88 -5.16
N ASN A 591 -36.70 14.65 -5.55
CA ASN A 591 -36.34 14.31 -6.92
C ASN A 591 -37.58 14.16 -7.83
N ASN A 592 -38.41 15.20 -7.91
CA ASN A 592 -39.68 15.21 -8.66
C ASN A 592 -39.56 15.86 -10.05
N GLY A 593 -38.36 16.30 -10.45
CA GLY A 593 -38.09 16.94 -11.73
C GLY A 593 -38.30 18.46 -11.77
N THR A 594 -38.58 19.14 -10.65
CA THR A 594 -38.73 20.60 -10.62
C THR A 594 -38.35 21.23 -9.27
N CYS A 595 -37.68 22.38 -9.29
CA CYS A 595 -37.37 23.16 -8.09
C CYS A 595 -37.24 24.65 -8.42
N GLU A 596 -37.73 25.54 -7.56
CA GLU A 596 -37.35 26.95 -7.63
C GLU A 596 -36.02 27.18 -6.90
N ILE A 597 -35.17 28.00 -7.48
CA ILE A 597 -33.91 28.46 -6.89
C ILE A 597 -33.89 29.99 -6.85
N THR A 598 -33.06 30.56 -5.97
CA THR A 598 -32.70 31.99 -5.99
C THR A 598 -31.20 32.09 -6.27
N LEU A 599 -30.78 32.95 -7.19
CA LEU A 599 -29.35 33.10 -7.52
C LEU A 599 -28.61 33.95 -6.46
N PRO A 600 -27.43 33.49 -5.96
CA PRO A 600 -26.70 34.17 -4.90
C PRO A 600 -25.97 35.42 -5.40
N ASN A 601 -25.59 36.33 -4.50
CA ASN A 601 -24.94 37.61 -4.85
C ASN A 601 -23.43 37.48 -5.20
N VAL A 602 -23.10 36.61 -6.14
CA VAL A 602 -21.74 36.43 -6.68
C VAL A 602 -21.63 37.02 -8.09
N ALA A 603 -20.43 37.47 -8.46
CA ALA A 603 -20.14 37.82 -9.85
C ALA A 603 -19.60 36.59 -10.58
N ILE A 604 -20.26 36.14 -11.65
CA ILE A 604 -19.79 35.06 -12.52
C ILE A 604 -19.63 35.61 -13.93
N GLY A 605 -18.38 35.65 -14.40
CA GLY A 605 -18.01 36.27 -15.67
C GLY A 605 -18.04 35.30 -16.87
N THR A 606 -17.17 35.58 -17.84
CA THR A 606 -16.96 34.73 -19.01
C THR A 606 -15.56 34.14 -19.04
N THR A 607 -15.47 32.87 -19.45
CA THR A 607 -14.23 32.25 -19.93
C THR A 607 -14.18 32.31 -21.46
N HIS A 608 -13.05 31.90 -22.03
CA HIS A 608 -12.96 31.71 -23.48
C HIS A 608 -13.37 30.27 -23.83
N GLY A 609 -14.29 30.15 -24.77
CA GLY A 609 -14.86 28.89 -25.21
C GLY A 609 -14.24 28.35 -26.50
N TYR A 610 -15.01 27.51 -27.19
CA TYR A 610 -14.64 26.94 -28.47
C TYR A 610 -14.39 28.04 -29.51
N PHE A 611 -13.25 27.96 -30.20
CA PHE A 611 -12.68 29.02 -31.05
C PHE A 611 -12.51 30.40 -30.37
N GLY A 612 -12.33 30.45 -29.05
CA GLY A 612 -12.01 31.67 -28.30
C GLY A 612 -13.20 32.61 -28.04
N ASN A 613 -14.43 32.19 -28.37
CA ASN A 613 -15.64 32.99 -28.15
C ASN A 613 -15.94 33.13 -26.64
N PRO A 614 -16.31 34.30 -26.11
CA PRO A 614 -16.60 34.47 -24.69
C PRO A 614 -17.86 33.69 -24.27
N LYS A 615 -17.70 32.76 -23.34
CA LYS A 615 -18.77 31.88 -22.82
C LYS A 615 -18.96 32.08 -21.32
N GLY A 616 -20.22 32.13 -20.85
CA GLY A 616 -20.54 32.31 -19.44
C GLY A 616 -20.03 31.14 -18.59
N GLN A 617 -19.56 31.43 -17.38
CA GLN A 617 -18.98 30.42 -16.48
C GLN A 617 -20.00 29.78 -15.53
N GLY A 618 -21.20 30.36 -15.43
CA GLY A 618 -22.27 29.91 -14.54
C GLY A 618 -22.85 28.58 -15.00
N ILE A 619 -22.68 27.52 -14.19
CA ILE A 619 -23.26 26.20 -14.47
C ILE A 619 -23.94 25.67 -13.21
N ILE A 620 -25.19 25.27 -13.36
CA ILE A 620 -25.93 24.60 -12.29
C ILE A 620 -25.77 23.09 -12.46
N LYS A 621 -25.50 22.40 -11.35
CA LYS A 621 -25.58 20.94 -11.24
C LYS A 621 -26.75 20.56 -10.34
N VAL A 622 -27.57 19.62 -10.80
CA VAL A 622 -28.53 18.88 -9.98
C VAL A 622 -27.97 17.46 -9.81
N GLU A 623 -27.79 16.99 -8.58
CA GLU A 623 -27.22 15.67 -8.30
C GLU A 623 -28.12 14.87 -7.33
N VAL A 624 -28.19 13.56 -7.52
CA VAL A 624 -29.01 12.67 -6.69
C VAL A 624 -28.27 12.35 -5.39
N ILE A 625 -28.88 12.69 -4.25
CA ILE A 625 -28.37 12.34 -2.92
C ILE A 625 -28.46 10.82 -2.75
N ASP A 626 -27.40 10.22 -2.18
CA ASP A 626 -27.18 8.77 -2.08
C ASP A 626 -27.20 8.02 -3.42
N GLY A 627 -27.04 8.72 -4.55
CA GLY A 627 -26.85 8.18 -5.89
C GLY A 627 -25.54 8.66 -6.51
N LEU A 628 -25.21 8.15 -7.70
CA LEU A 628 -24.09 8.66 -8.49
C LEU A 628 -24.53 9.70 -9.52
N ALA A 629 -25.80 9.68 -9.92
CA ALA A 629 -26.34 10.40 -11.08
C ALA A 629 -26.38 11.92 -10.86
N TYR A 630 -25.99 12.68 -11.89
CA TYR A 630 -26.16 14.13 -11.92
C TYR A 630 -26.41 14.67 -13.33
N ALA A 631 -26.96 15.88 -13.36
CA ALA A 631 -27.32 16.62 -14.55
C ALA A 631 -26.75 18.04 -14.47
N LEU A 632 -26.33 18.60 -15.61
CA LEU A 632 -25.76 19.94 -15.73
C LEU A 632 -26.67 20.85 -16.56
N SER A 633 -26.66 22.16 -16.29
CA SER A 633 -27.39 23.14 -17.11
C SER A 633 -26.84 23.25 -18.54
N THR A 634 -25.60 22.81 -18.75
CA THR A 634 -24.98 22.62 -20.06
C THR A 634 -24.02 21.43 -20.02
N LYS A 635 -24.11 20.53 -21.00
CA LYS A 635 -23.15 19.43 -21.20
C LYS A 635 -21.89 19.88 -21.96
N SER A 636 -21.95 21.03 -22.62
CA SER A 636 -20.86 21.58 -23.44
C SER A 636 -20.33 22.91 -22.86
N PRO A 637 -19.75 22.94 -21.64
CA PRO A 637 -19.41 24.16 -20.90
C PRO A 637 -18.64 25.19 -21.72
N TYR A 638 -17.67 24.75 -22.52
CA TYR A 638 -16.84 25.63 -23.34
C TYR A 638 -17.37 25.88 -24.75
N LYS A 639 -18.26 25.04 -25.29
CA LYS A 639 -18.76 25.13 -26.68
C LYS A 639 -20.11 25.83 -26.77
N ASP A 640 -21.05 25.45 -25.92
CA ASP A 640 -22.38 26.05 -25.88
C ASP A 640 -22.42 27.20 -24.88
N GLY A 641 -21.74 27.04 -23.73
CA GLY A 641 -21.62 28.05 -22.68
C GLY A 641 -22.52 27.79 -21.48
N GLY A 642 -22.10 28.31 -20.33
CA GLY A 642 -22.97 28.60 -19.19
C GLY A 642 -23.47 30.05 -19.23
N PHE A 643 -24.09 30.50 -18.14
CA PHE A 643 -24.61 31.86 -17.98
C PHE A 643 -23.61 32.83 -17.32
N ILE A 644 -23.95 34.11 -17.31
CA ILE A 644 -23.27 35.20 -16.60
C ILE A 644 -24.16 35.59 -15.41
N LEU A 645 -23.58 35.89 -14.26
CA LEU A 645 -24.30 36.37 -13.08
C LEU A 645 -23.73 37.72 -12.62
N GLU A 646 -24.55 38.75 -12.66
CA GLU A 646 -24.21 40.08 -12.16
C GLU A 646 -24.57 40.23 -10.68
N LYS A 647 -23.58 40.52 -9.85
CA LYS A 647 -23.78 40.87 -8.44
C LYS A 647 -24.44 42.24 -8.29
N ASP A 648 -25.35 42.37 -7.33
CA ASP A 648 -25.71 43.68 -6.81
C ASP A 648 -24.58 44.16 -5.87
N ASN A 649 -24.09 45.37 -6.13
CA ASN A 649 -23.06 46.01 -5.32
C ASN A 649 -23.62 46.70 -4.07
N LYS A 650 -24.95 46.71 -3.87
CA LYS A 650 -25.63 47.24 -2.67
C LYS A 650 -26.06 46.14 -1.70
N ALA A 651 -26.43 44.97 -2.19
CA ALA A 651 -26.67 43.78 -1.36
C ALA A 651 -25.35 43.22 -0.79
N SER A 652 -25.43 42.59 0.39
CA SER A 652 -24.30 41.91 1.01
C SER A 652 -23.79 40.72 0.17
N ALA A 653 -22.56 40.30 0.43
CA ALA A 653 -22.05 39.03 -0.07
C ALA A 653 -22.96 37.86 0.39
N PRO A 654 -23.16 36.82 -0.43
CA PRO A 654 -24.09 35.74 -0.10
C PRO A 654 -23.58 34.95 1.10
N LEU A 655 -24.53 34.50 1.93
CA LEU A 655 -24.25 33.68 3.09
C LEU A 655 -23.62 32.34 2.66
N GLN A 656 -22.44 32.04 3.19
CA GLN A 656 -21.66 30.85 2.88
C GLN A 656 -20.87 30.36 4.10
N PHE A 657 -20.77 29.04 4.28
CA PHE A 657 -19.85 28.46 5.26
C PHE A 657 -18.40 28.58 4.78
N VAL A 658 -17.47 28.85 5.69
CA VAL A 658 -16.03 28.79 5.42
C VAL A 658 -15.66 27.30 5.33
N ALA A 659 -15.44 26.80 4.11
CA ALA A 659 -15.29 25.37 3.83
C ALA A 659 -14.23 24.66 4.70
N ALA A 660 -13.13 25.33 5.04
CA ALA A 660 -12.08 24.81 5.92
C ALA A 660 -12.50 24.62 7.39
N THR A 661 -13.68 25.11 7.78
CA THR A 661 -14.27 24.97 9.13
C THR A 661 -15.46 24.03 9.18
N LEU A 662 -15.92 23.51 8.03
CA LEU A 662 -16.99 22.51 7.98
C LEU A 662 -16.49 21.19 8.59
N PRO A 663 -17.19 20.64 9.61
CA PRO A 663 -16.79 19.38 10.20
C PRO A 663 -17.07 18.23 9.23
N LYS A 664 -16.05 17.40 8.99
CA LYS A 664 -16.17 16.21 8.14
C LYS A 664 -17.09 15.17 8.78
N ASP A 665 -17.75 14.38 7.94
CA ASP A 665 -18.47 13.19 8.37
C ASP A 665 -17.55 12.21 9.10
N ILE A 666 -18.11 11.39 9.99
CA ILE A 666 -17.37 10.50 10.88
C ILE A 666 -18.14 9.21 11.20
N SER A 667 -17.39 8.17 11.57
CA SER A 667 -17.94 6.92 12.13
C SER A 667 -17.38 6.69 13.54
N VAL A 668 -18.24 6.33 14.49
CA VAL A 668 -17.91 6.17 15.91
C VAL A 668 -18.49 4.86 16.47
N ARG A 669 -17.78 4.21 17.40
CA ARG A 669 -18.19 2.87 17.89
C ARG A 669 -19.42 2.90 18.80
N THR A 670 -19.57 3.95 19.60
CA THR A 670 -20.71 4.15 20.51
C THR A 670 -21.12 5.61 20.52
N GLU A 671 -22.34 5.89 20.99
CA GLU A 671 -22.85 7.26 21.12
C GLU A 671 -22.02 8.12 22.08
N ALA A 672 -21.41 7.53 23.09
CA ALA A 672 -20.46 8.20 23.99
C ALA A 672 -19.14 8.61 23.30
N ASN A 673 -18.92 8.22 22.03
CA ASN A 673 -17.79 8.64 21.21
C ASN A 673 -18.18 9.71 20.16
N VAL A 674 -19.44 10.16 20.12
CA VAL A 674 -19.85 11.30 19.28
C VAL A 674 -19.14 12.56 19.80
N PRO A 675 -18.34 13.26 18.98
CA PRO A 675 -17.63 14.45 19.43
C PRO A 675 -18.60 15.60 19.73
N ALA A 676 -18.23 16.41 20.73
CA ALA A 676 -18.92 17.64 21.08
C ALA A 676 -18.96 18.60 19.88
N VAL A 677 -20.04 19.38 19.79
CA VAL A 677 -20.30 20.17 18.58
C VAL A 677 -19.40 21.38 18.49
N GLN A 678 -18.52 21.40 17.48
CA GLN A 678 -17.81 22.60 17.05
C GLN A 678 -18.60 23.24 15.91
N LEU A 679 -19.01 24.50 16.09
CA LEU A 679 -19.76 25.23 15.07
C LEU A 679 -18.82 25.68 13.93
N PRO A 680 -19.15 25.42 12.66
CA PRO A 680 -18.41 25.96 11.52
C PRO A 680 -18.60 27.48 11.44
N THR A 681 -17.61 28.19 10.89
CA THR A 681 -17.71 29.63 10.65
C THR A 681 -18.52 29.89 9.38
N ALA A 682 -19.41 30.89 9.42
CA ALA A 682 -20.10 31.40 8.23
C ALA A 682 -19.71 32.86 7.95
N THR A 683 -19.79 33.26 6.68
CA THR A 683 -19.44 34.60 6.18
C THR A 683 -20.47 35.05 5.14
N GLY A 684 -20.56 36.36 4.89
CA GLY A 684 -21.66 36.93 4.10
C GLY A 684 -22.97 36.98 4.89
N GLY A 685 -24.06 37.32 4.19
CA GLY A 685 -25.34 37.71 4.80
C GLY A 685 -25.42 39.20 5.15
N CYS A 686 -26.60 39.67 5.55
CA CYS A 686 -26.87 41.07 5.91
C CYS A 686 -26.01 41.58 7.09
N THR A 687 -25.60 40.69 7.99
CA THR A 687 -24.78 40.94 9.18
C THR A 687 -23.86 39.73 9.42
N THR A 688 -23.01 39.77 10.45
CA THR A 688 -22.33 38.57 10.96
C THR A 688 -23.36 37.46 11.21
N PRO A 689 -23.29 36.31 10.52
CA PRO A 689 -24.31 35.29 10.61
C PRO A 689 -24.19 34.47 11.89
N VAL A 690 -25.33 34.10 12.47
CA VAL A 690 -25.41 33.23 13.64
C VAL A 690 -25.44 31.79 13.16
N VAL A 691 -24.52 30.96 13.66
CA VAL A 691 -24.50 29.52 13.34
C VAL A 691 -25.10 28.73 14.48
N SER A 692 -26.06 27.88 14.13
CA SER A 692 -26.76 26.95 15.00
C SER A 692 -26.57 25.52 14.48
N TYR A 693 -27.01 24.52 15.24
CA TYR A 693 -27.05 23.12 14.79
C TYR A 693 -28.28 22.40 15.33
N GLN A 694 -28.66 21.31 14.67
CA GLN A 694 -29.65 20.36 15.13
C GLN A 694 -29.21 18.94 14.76
N ASP A 695 -29.18 18.05 15.74
CA ASP A 695 -28.92 16.62 15.54
C ASP A 695 -30.24 15.90 15.28
N HIS A 696 -30.39 15.28 14.11
CA HIS A 696 -31.49 14.34 13.83
C HIS A 696 -30.98 12.91 13.88
N ARG A 697 -31.64 12.03 14.64
CA ARG A 697 -31.29 10.61 14.74
C ARG A 697 -32.04 9.79 13.69
N ASN A 698 -31.31 9.31 12.69
CA ASN A 698 -31.82 8.38 11.69
C ASN A 698 -31.41 6.94 12.07
N THR A 699 -32.36 6.00 12.06
CA THR A 699 -32.11 4.59 12.44
C THR A 699 -32.55 3.60 11.35
N THR A 700 -32.89 4.10 10.16
CA THR A 700 -33.48 3.31 9.07
C THR A 700 -32.69 3.35 7.78
N ASP A 701 -32.03 4.47 7.47
CA ASP A 701 -31.57 4.75 6.10
C ASP A 701 -30.06 4.50 5.89
N TYR A 702 -29.30 4.34 6.99
CA TYR A 702 -27.86 4.13 7.00
C TYR A 702 -27.45 2.88 7.79
N ALA A 703 -26.26 2.35 7.49
CA ALA A 703 -25.64 1.24 8.21
C ALA A 703 -24.26 1.70 8.71
N PRO A 704 -23.93 1.62 10.02
CA PRO A 704 -24.61 0.93 11.13
C PRO A 704 -25.97 1.51 11.57
N ASN A 705 -26.67 0.74 12.41
CA ASN A 705 -28.09 0.89 12.83
C ASN A 705 -28.46 2.20 13.57
N THR A 706 -27.60 3.21 13.58
CA THR A 706 -27.88 4.57 14.04
C THR A 706 -26.94 5.53 13.32
N ALA A 707 -27.50 6.57 12.72
CA ALA A 707 -26.80 7.76 12.30
C ALA A 707 -27.34 8.98 13.07
N ILE A 708 -26.48 9.96 13.30
CA ILE A 708 -26.88 11.32 13.64
C ILE A 708 -26.56 12.21 12.43
N GLU A 709 -27.61 12.76 11.83
CA GLU A 709 -27.55 13.83 10.83
C GLU A 709 -27.44 15.16 11.58
N ARG A 710 -26.21 15.62 11.80
CA ARG A 710 -25.91 16.89 12.48
C ARG A 710 -25.98 18.03 11.47
N THR A 711 -27.14 18.66 11.39
CA THR A 711 -27.41 19.77 10.45
C THR A 711 -27.06 21.10 11.09
N PHE A 712 -25.96 21.70 10.64
CA PHE A 712 -25.60 23.08 10.93
C PHE A 712 -26.45 24.03 10.09
N ARG A 713 -26.97 25.09 10.70
CA ARG A 713 -27.75 26.14 10.04
C ARG A 713 -27.15 27.50 10.39
N ALA A 714 -26.56 28.16 9.40
CA ALA A 714 -26.16 29.56 9.51
C ALA A 714 -27.33 30.45 9.05
N GLU A 715 -27.64 31.51 9.79
CA GLU A 715 -28.71 32.46 9.49
C GLU A 715 -28.25 33.90 9.71
N ASP A 716 -28.67 34.82 8.84
CA ASP A 716 -28.38 36.26 8.96
C ASP A 716 -29.57 37.06 9.52
N SER A 717 -29.36 38.34 9.86
CA SER A 717 -30.42 39.21 10.39
C SER A 717 -31.52 39.59 9.37
N CYS A 718 -31.44 39.11 8.14
CA CYS A 718 -32.49 39.24 7.12
C CYS A 718 -33.33 37.96 6.98
N GLY A 719 -33.03 36.90 7.74
CA GLY A 719 -33.70 35.59 7.64
C GLY A 719 -33.22 34.74 6.46
N ASN A 720 -32.12 35.11 5.81
CA ASN A 720 -31.46 34.22 4.87
C ASN A 720 -30.73 33.14 5.67
N TYR A 721 -30.87 31.87 5.28
CA TYR A 721 -30.13 30.78 5.92
C TYR A 721 -29.58 29.78 4.92
N ILE A 722 -28.53 29.09 5.32
CA ILE A 722 -27.94 27.95 4.62
C ILE A 722 -27.77 26.78 5.59
N THR A 723 -27.76 25.55 5.06
CA THR A 723 -27.53 24.34 5.86
C THR A 723 -26.37 23.52 5.33
N HIS A 724 -25.71 22.82 6.26
CA HIS A 724 -24.71 21.78 5.97
C HIS A 724 -24.91 20.65 6.97
N THR A 725 -25.05 19.42 6.49
CA THR A 725 -25.31 18.25 7.32
C THR A 725 -24.08 17.35 7.37
N GLN A 726 -23.52 17.19 8.57
CA GLN A 726 -22.50 16.20 8.90
C GLN A 726 -23.20 14.87 9.26
N LEU A 727 -22.79 13.77 8.66
CA LEU A 727 -23.25 12.43 9.01
C LEU A 727 -22.32 11.80 10.05
N ILE A 728 -22.89 11.35 11.17
CA ILE A 728 -22.18 10.72 12.28
C ILE A 728 -22.74 9.29 12.45
N LEU A 729 -22.02 8.29 11.97
CA LEU A 729 -22.46 6.90 12.01
C LEU A 729 -22.08 6.23 13.33
N ILE A 730 -23.00 5.51 13.97
CA ILE A 730 -22.85 4.95 15.32
C ILE A 730 -23.05 3.43 15.32
N GLY A 731 -21.98 2.68 15.64
CA GLY A 731 -22.04 1.24 15.94
C GLY A 731 -21.22 0.35 15.00
N GLU A 732 -21.22 -0.95 15.29
CA GLU A 732 -20.62 -1.99 14.44
C GLU A 732 -21.74 -2.78 13.72
N ASN A 733 -21.60 -3.04 12.42
CA ASN A 733 -22.67 -3.54 11.55
C ASN A 733 -23.19 -4.96 11.89
N LYS A 734 -24.50 -5.09 12.19
CA LYS A 734 -25.40 -6.21 11.74
C LYS A 734 -26.88 -6.02 12.14
N ILE A 735 -27.76 -6.82 11.51
CA ILE A 735 -29.20 -6.57 11.32
C ILE A 735 -30.09 -7.62 12.03
N SER A 736 -31.19 -7.23 12.68
CA SER A 736 -32.55 -7.84 12.59
C SER A 736 -33.59 -7.19 13.54
N PHE A 737 -34.90 -7.34 13.22
CA PHE A 737 -36.10 -6.67 13.78
C PHE A 737 -37.30 -7.67 13.82
N PRO A 738 -38.53 -7.30 14.28
CA PRO A 738 -39.01 -6.14 15.08
C PRO A 738 -39.39 -6.60 16.52
N THR A 739 -40.43 -6.27 17.32
CA THR A 739 -41.79 -5.63 17.28
C THR A 739 -42.17 -5.18 18.73
N SER A 740 -43.16 -4.33 19.07
CA SER A 740 -43.99 -3.34 18.33
C SER A 740 -44.71 -2.34 19.29
N LYS A 741 -45.38 -1.35 18.69
CA LYS A 741 -46.24 -0.23 19.17
C LYS A 741 -47.62 -0.60 19.82
N PRO A 742 -48.42 0.36 20.40
CA PRO A 742 -48.07 1.62 21.11
C PRO A 742 -49.07 2.12 22.22
N GLU A 743 -48.78 3.30 22.84
CA GLU A 743 -49.69 4.40 23.35
C GLU A 743 -50.85 4.10 24.36
N GLY A 744 -51.29 4.96 25.30
CA GLY A 744 -50.89 6.30 25.81
C GLY A 744 -51.99 6.95 26.71
N GLY A 745 -51.73 8.06 27.45
CA GLY A 745 -52.80 9.03 27.89
C GLY A 745 -53.21 9.22 29.38
N GLU A 746 -52.47 10.08 30.11
CA GLU A 746 -52.82 11.12 31.14
C GLU A 746 -54.22 11.30 31.84
N THR A 747 -54.22 11.42 33.20
CA THR A 747 -54.80 12.43 34.18
C THR A 747 -56.13 13.23 34.00
N PRO A 748 -56.70 14.03 34.98
CA PRO A 748 -56.63 14.10 36.49
C PRO A 748 -57.95 14.49 37.30
N ALA A 749 -57.98 14.27 38.64
CA ALA A 749 -58.71 15.02 39.73
C ALA A 749 -60.29 15.14 39.72
N PRO A 750 -61.03 15.76 40.71
CA PRO A 750 -60.73 16.38 42.03
C PRO A 750 -61.67 15.98 43.25
N GLN A 751 -61.83 16.86 44.27
CA GLN A 751 -62.50 16.76 45.62
C GLN A 751 -64.05 17.10 45.62
N PRO A 752 -64.90 17.17 46.73
CA PRO A 752 -64.66 17.50 48.17
C PRO A 752 -65.62 16.90 49.29
N GLN A 753 -65.85 17.67 50.39
CA GLN A 753 -66.42 17.41 51.76
C GLN A 753 -67.99 17.38 51.86
N PRO A 754 -68.74 17.26 53.03
CA PRO A 754 -68.42 17.43 54.48
C PRO A 754 -69.13 16.48 55.53
N LYS A 755 -69.55 16.99 56.72
CA LYS A 755 -69.83 16.36 58.06
C LYS A 755 -71.10 17.00 58.74
N PRO A 756 -71.55 16.70 60.00
CA PRO A 756 -71.69 15.46 60.83
C PRO A 756 -72.96 15.39 61.80
N LYS A 757 -72.98 14.41 62.74
CA LYS A 757 -73.72 14.29 64.07
C LYS A 757 -75.09 13.56 64.14
N PRO A 758 -75.46 12.94 65.30
CA PRO A 758 -74.63 12.24 66.33
C PRO A 758 -75.28 10.96 66.97
N LYS A 759 -74.53 10.26 67.87
CA LYS A 759 -74.94 9.13 68.76
C LYS A 759 -75.03 7.76 68.01
N PRO A 760 -74.51 6.61 68.54
CA PRO A 760 -74.07 6.29 69.92
C PRO A 760 -72.68 6.81 70.34
N ALA A 761 -72.14 6.29 71.45
CA ALA A 761 -70.72 6.41 71.77
C ALA A 761 -69.91 5.58 70.74
N PRO A 762 -68.95 6.17 70.02
CA PRO A 762 -68.34 5.54 68.85
C PRO A 762 -67.50 4.33 69.23
N LEU A 763 -67.53 3.32 68.37
CA LEU A 763 -66.59 2.19 68.37
C LEU A 763 -65.15 2.74 68.35
N ALA A 764 -64.34 2.39 69.34
CA ALA A 764 -63.00 2.96 69.55
C ALA A 764 -62.00 1.89 70.04
N PHE A 765 -60.71 2.13 69.78
CA PHE A 765 -59.63 1.27 70.28
C PHE A 765 -59.41 1.46 71.78
N VAL A 766 -59.01 0.39 72.48
CA VAL A 766 -58.49 0.47 73.85
C VAL A 766 -57.05 0.96 73.80
N SER A 767 -56.74 2.00 74.58
CA SER A 767 -55.38 2.58 74.61
C SER A 767 -54.33 1.54 74.99
N GLY A 768 -53.24 1.47 74.23
CA GLY A 768 -52.17 0.48 74.40
C GLY A 768 -52.40 -0.89 73.75
N SER A 769 -53.56 -1.15 73.14
CA SER A 769 -53.85 -2.44 72.46
C SER A 769 -53.49 -2.47 70.96
N LEU A 770 -53.01 -1.37 70.40
CA LEU A 770 -52.66 -1.26 68.98
C LEU A 770 -51.21 -1.71 68.72
N PRO A 771 -50.95 -2.57 67.72
CA PRO A 771 -49.59 -2.88 67.30
C PRO A 771 -48.94 -1.67 66.59
N PRO A 772 -47.60 -1.60 66.50
CA PRO A 772 -46.91 -0.43 65.90
C PRO A 772 -47.34 -0.22 64.45
N GLN A 773 -47.68 1.03 64.12
CA GLN A 773 -48.30 1.41 62.84
C GLN A 773 -47.37 1.27 61.63
N GLN A 774 -46.05 1.39 61.85
CA GLN A 774 -45.03 0.89 60.92
C GLN A 774 -44.15 -0.14 61.62
N LEU A 775 -43.80 -1.19 60.90
CA LEU A 775 -42.93 -2.27 61.34
C LEU A 775 -41.97 -2.61 60.19
N THR A 776 -40.70 -2.87 60.50
CA THR A 776 -39.72 -3.39 59.55
C THR A 776 -39.25 -4.76 60.03
N VAL A 777 -39.22 -5.75 59.14
CA VAL A 777 -38.70 -7.09 59.39
C VAL A 777 -37.73 -7.50 58.29
N ALA A 778 -36.83 -8.45 58.59
CA ALA A 778 -35.87 -8.97 57.62
C ALA A 778 -36.56 -9.86 56.58
N CYS A 779 -36.88 -11.10 56.96
CA CYS A 779 -37.47 -12.12 56.07
C CYS A 779 -38.99 -12.23 56.20
N ARG A 780 -39.60 -12.99 55.27
CA ARG A 780 -41.06 -13.18 55.20
C ARG A 780 -41.61 -13.98 56.38
N GLU A 781 -40.85 -14.94 56.86
CA GLU A 781 -41.15 -15.84 57.99
C GLU A 781 -41.16 -15.07 59.32
N ALA A 782 -40.45 -13.94 59.40
CA ALA A 782 -40.42 -13.06 60.57
C ALA A 782 -41.65 -12.15 60.69
N ILE A 783 -42.58 -12.17 59.72
CA ILE A 783 -43.83 -11.41 59.77
C ILE A 783 -44.80 -12.12 60.74
N ALA A 784 -44.85 -11.65 61.99
CA ALA A 784 -45.78 -12.14 63.00
C ALA A 784 -47.24 -12.20 62.50
N THR A 785 -48.04 -13.12 63.04
CA THR A 785 -49.48 -13.21 62.78
C THR A 785 -50.21 -11.91 63.12
N PRO A 786 -51.39 -11.62 62.54
CA PRO A 786 -52.19 -10.46 62.93
C PRO A 786 -52.44 -10.43 64.44
N ALA A 787 -52.27 -9.25 65.04
CA ALA A 787 -52.44 -9.07 66.48
C ALA A 787 -53.90 -8.75 66.81
N THR A 788 -54.44 -9.40 67.86
CA THR A 788 -55.81 -9.12 68.33
C THR A 788 -55.87 -7.74 68.98
N ILE A 789 -56.64 -6.82 68.38
CA ILE A 789 -56.82 -5.46 68.88
C ILE A 789 -58.04 -5.41 69.80
N ALA A 790 -57.92 -4.73 70.95
CA ALA A 790 -59.02 -4.59 71.91
C ALA A 790 -59.87 -3.33 71.63
N LEU A 791 -61.19 -3.47 71.78
CA LEU A 791 -62.18 -2.44 71.44
C LEU A 791 -63.04 -2.05 72.65
N GLN A 792 -63.59 -0.84 72.58
CA GLN A 792 -64.53 -0.26 73.54
C GLN A 792 -65.59 0.58 72.79
N GLY A 793 -66.82 0.60 73.30
CA GLY A 793 -67.95 1.24 72.61
C GLY A 793 -68.53 0.40 71.46
N GLY A 794 -69.35 1.02 70.61
CA GLY A 794 -70.14 0.33 69.58
C GLY A 794 -71.44 -0.29 70.11
N CYS A 795 -72.09 -1.12 69.29
CA CYS A 795 -73.37 -1.78 69.58
C CYS A 795 -73.47 -3.20 68.98
N GLY A 796 -74.07 -4.13 69.72
CA GLY A 796 -74.27 -5.51 69.27
C GLY A 796 -72.96 -6.31 69.18
N VAL A 797 -72.97 -7.41 68.41
CA VAL A 797 -71.79 -8.23 68.14
C VAL A 797 -70.88 -7.53 67.14
N ILE A 798 -69.65 -7.22 67.56
CA ILE A 798 -68.63 -6.64 66.67
C ILE A 798 -67.98 -7.75 65.85
N THR A 799 -67.88 -7.53 64.53
CA THR A 799 -67.19 -8.42 63.59
C THR A 799 -65.82 -7.86 63.21
N GLU A 800 -64.77 -8.66 63.36
CA GLU A 800 -63.42 -8.36 62.86
C GLU A 800 -63.22 -8.90 61.44
N ARG A 801 -62.62 -8.08 60.58
CA ARG A 801 -62.11 -8.50 59.28
C ARG A 801 -60.72 -7.91 59.04
N VAL A 802 -59.69 -8.75 59.10
CA VAL A 802 -58.33 -8.38 58.71
C VAL A 802 -58.16 -8.60 57.19
N GLN A 803 -57.69 -7.58 56.49
CA GLN A 803 -57.26 -7.66 55.09
C GLN A 803 -55.76 -7.34 55.00
N GLN A 804 -55.03 -8.08 54.17
CA GLN A 804 -53.61 -7.85 53.90
C GLN A 804 -53.39 -7.73 52.39
N GLN A 805 -52.76 -6.65 51.95
CA GLN A 805 -52.45 -6.39 50.54
C GLN A 805 -51.00 -5.90 50.38
N SER A 806 -50.38 -6.24 49.26
CA SER A 806 -49.06 -5.72 48.89
C SER A 806 -49.16 -4.25 48.50
N VAL A 807 -48.16 -3.45 48.85
CA VAL A 807 -48.06 -2.02 48.53
C VAL A 807 -46.66 -1.70 48.02
N SER A 808 -46.57 -0.87 46.98
CA SER A 808 -45.30 -0.42 46.42
C SER A 808 -44.62 0.60 47.33
N THR A 809 -43.31 0.45 47.54
CA THR A 809 -42.46 1.37 48.30
C THR A 809 -41.08 1.44 47.68
N THR A 810 -40.43 2.61 47.71
CA THR A 810 -39.11 2.85 47.11
C THR A 810 -37.91 2.42 47.97
N GLU A 811 -38.13 1.82 49.15
CA GLU A 811 -37.11 1.64 50.20
C GLU A 811 -37.15 0.25 50.88
N ALA A 812 -37.85 -0.73 50.30
CA ALA A 812 -38.02 -2.09 50.83
C ALA A 812 -38.36 -3.05 49.67
N CYS A 813 -38.03 -4.34 49.79
CA CYS A 813 -38.26 -5.33 48.74
C CYS A 813 -39.73 -5.39 48.31
N TYR A 814 -40.59 -5.38 49.32
CA TYR A 814 -42.02 -5.15 49.22
C TYR A 814 -42.53 -4.66 50.58
N ALA A 815 -43.65 -3.95 50.58
CA ALA A 815 -44.40 -3.67 51.79
C ALA A 815 -45.74 -4.42 51.77
N LEU A 816 -46.21 -4.79 52.95
CA LEU A 816 -47.56 -5.29 53.18
C LEU A 816 -48.32 -4.27 54.02
N LYS A 817 -49.50 -3.88 53.55
CA LYS A 817 -50.47 -3.12 54.35
C LYS A 817 -51.50 -4.10 54.93
N ARG A 818 -51.57 -4.18 56.26
CA ARG A 818 -52.64 -4.85 57.00
C ARG A 818 -53.66 -3.80 57.43
N THR A 819 -54.89 -3.93 56.96
CA THR A 819 -56.03 -3.15 57.42
C THR A 819 -56.92 -4.05 58.27
N TYR A 820 -57.03 -3.74 59.55
CA TYR A 820 -57.95 -4.38 60.49
C TYR A 820 -59.24 -3.55 60.49
N THR A 821 -60.34 -4.13 60.02
CA THR A 821 -61.65 -3.47 59.96
C THR A 821 -62.61 -4.12 60.94
N PHE A 822 -63.11 -3.34 61.89
CA PHE A 822 -64.09 -3.77 62.88
C PHE A 822 -65.44 -3.12 62.56
N THR A 823 -66.51 -3.91 62.47
CA THR A 823 -67.87 -3.43 62.16
C THR A 823 -68.84 -3.86 63.24
N ASP A 824 -69.58 -2.92 63.82
CA ASP A 824 -70.64 -3.20 64.80
C ASP A 824 -72.03 -3.40 64.15
N GLU A 825 -73.04 -3.83 64.90
CA GLU A 825 -74.37 -4.15 64.34
C GLU A 825 -75.14 -2.91 63.84
N CYS A 826 -74.81 -1.71 64.33
CA CYS A 826 -75.33 -0.45 63.77
C CYS A 826 -74.54 0.04 62.56
N GLN A 827 -73.61 -0.79 62.04
CA GLN A 827 -72.73 -0.54 60.91
C GLN A 827 -71.72 0.61 61.10
N ASN A 828 -71.36 0.94 62.34
CA ASN A 828 -70.19 1.78 62.59
C ASN A 828 -68.93 0.96 62.27
N GLN A 829 -68.05 1.52 61.44
CA GLN A 829 -66.75 0.92 61.14
C GLN A 829 -65.61 1.69 61.82
N LEU A 830 -64.68 0.93 62.38
CA LEU A 830 -63.40 1.42 62.88
C LEU A 830 -62.27 0.64 62.20
N THR A 831 -61.29 1.36 61.67
CA THR A 831 -60.16 0.76 60.94
C THR A 831 -58.82 1.11 61.56
N PHE A 832 -57.90 0.15 61.60
CA PHE A 832 -56.49 0.37 61.88
C PHE A 832 -55.64 -0.13 60.72
N GLU A 833 -54.62 0.66 60.33
CA GLU A 833 -53.75 0.33 59.22
C GLU A 833 -52.29 0.23 59.68
N GLN A 834 -51.70 -0.95 59.50
CA GLN A 834 -50.30 -1.25 59.78
C GLN A 834 -49.54 -1.47 58.47
N ILE A 835 -48.41 -0.80 58.30
CA ILE A 835 -47.49 -1.01 57.17
C ILE A 835 -46.28 -1.83 57.66
N ILE A 836 -46.08 -2.99 57.07
CA ILE A 836 -44.94 -3.88 57.33
C ILE A 836 -44.01 -3.81 56.13
N ARG A 837 -42.80 -3.28 56.32
CA ARG A 837 -41.72 -3.27 55.30
C ARG A 837 -40.88 -4.53 55.46
N VAL A 838 -40.60 -5.23 54.36
CA VAL A 838 -39.70 -6.39 54.35
C VAL A 838 -38.39 -5.97 53.68
N LYS A 839 -37.27 -6.14 54.39
CA LYS A 839 -35.93 -5.72 53.96
C LYS A 839 -34.94 -6.87 54.14
N ASP A 840 -34.52 -7.45 53.03
CA ASP A 840 -33.30 -8.25 53.00
C ASP A 840 -32.13 -7.37 52.55
N GLU A 841 -31.00 -7.51 53.24
CA GLU A 841 -29.75 -6.78 53.01
C GLU A 841 -28.55 -7.76 52.91
N GLN A 842 -28.80 -9.07 52.83
CA GLN A 842 -27.78 -10.09 52.60
C GLN A 842 -27.85 -10.61 51.15
N PRO A 843 -26.71 -10.89 50.50
CA PRO A 843 -26.70 -11.45 49.15
C PRO A 843 -26.70 -12.99 49.16
N PRO A 844 -27.29 -13.67 48.17
CA PRO A 844 -27.33 -15.13 48.09
C PRO A 844 -25.96 -15.79 48.05
N VAL A 845 -25.85 -17.03 48.53
CA VAL A 845 -24.60 -17.81 48.53
C VAL A 845 -24.74 -19.02 47.61
N PHE A 846 -23.75 -19.24 46.73
CA PHE A 846 -23.69 -20.44 45.88
C PHE A 846 -23.48 -21.72 46.71
N VAL A 847 -24.15 -22.80 46.34
CA VAL A 847 -24.15 -24.06 47.11
C VAL A 847 -22.98 -24.97 46.73
N GLU A 848 -22.65 -25.05 45.45
CA GLU A 848 -21.61 -25.92 44.93
C GLU A 848 -20.22 -25.26 44.92
N SER A 849 -19.16 -26.07 44.80
CA SER A 849 -17.79 -25.59 44.69
C SER A 849 -17.58 -24.77 43.42
N LEU A 850 -17.24 -23.49 43.57
CA LEU A 850 -17.09 -22.54 42.46
C LEU A 850 -16.04 -23.00 41.42
N PRO A 851 -16.38 -23.04 40.11
CA PRO A 851 -15.45 -23.42 39.05
C PRO A 851 -14.25 -22.48 38.96
N LYS A 852 -13.04 -23.05 38.89
CA LYS A 852 -11.77 -22.30 38.78
C LYS A 852 -11.35 -22.06 37.34
N ASP A 853 -10.60 -20.99 37.12
CA ASP A 853 -9.99 -20.66 35.82
C ASP A 853 -9.18 -21.82 35.25
N LEU A 854 -9.16 -21.93 33.93
CA LEU A 854 -8.54 -23.00 33.16
C LEU A 854 -7.76 -22.44 31.97
N THR A 855 -6.73 -23.16 31.52
CA THR A 855 -6.06 -22.91 30.25
C THR A 855 -6.13 -24.16 29.37
N ILE A 856 -6.49 -24.00 28.09
CA ILE A 856 -6.57 -25.07 27.09
C ILE A 856 -5.85 -24.66 25.80
N GLU A 857 -5.46 -25.62 24.96
CA GLU A 857 -4.91 -25.32 23.63
C GLU A 857 -6.00 -24.97 22.60
N GLU A 858 -5.60 -24.18 21.60
CA GLU A 858 -6.40 -23.94 20.40
C GLU A 858 -6.81 -25.28 19.72
N GLY A 859 -8.11 -25.46 19.51
CA GLY A 859 -8.70 -26.69 18.96
C GLY A 859 -9.06 -27.77 20.00
N THR A 860 -8.79 -27.56 21.29
CA THR A 860 -9.36 -28.40 22.36
C THR A 860 -10.85 -28.07 22.54
N PRO A 861 -11.75 -29.07 22.69
CA PRO A 861 -13.15 -28.81 23.02
C PRO A 861 -13.29 -28.01 24.32
N ILE A 862 -14.03 -26.90 24.25
CA ILE A 862 -14.25 -26.01 25.39
C ILE A 862 -15.21 -26.71 26.37
N PRO A 863 -14.86 -26.86 27.66
CA PRO A 863 -15.73 -27.51 28.63
C PRO A 863 -17.02 -26.72 28.82
N ALA A 864 -18.16 -27.42 28.91
CA ALA A 864 -19.47 -26.80 29.07
C ALA A 864 -19.60 -26.03 30.40
N GLN A 865 -20.42 -24.97 30.40
CA GLN A 865 -20.69 -24.18 31.60
C GLN A 865 -21.34 -25.04 32.69
N ALA A 866 -20.71 -25.10 33.87
CA ALA A 866 -21.29 -25.78 35.03
C ALA A 866 -22.65 -25.17 35.42
N THR A 867 -23.59 -25.99 35.89
CA THR A 867 -24.81 -25.50 36.53
C THR A 867 -24.53 -25.28 38.01
N LEU A 868 -24.83 -24.08 38.52
CA LEU A 868 -24.72 -23.73 39.95
C LEU A 868 -26.10 -23.37 40.49
N THR A 869 -26.36 -23.70 41.74
CA THR A 869 -27.51 -23.25 42.53
C THR A 869 -27.04 -22.32 43.65
N ALA A 870 -27.99 -21.55 44.20
CA ALA A 870 -27.71 -20.63 45.29
C ALA A 870 -28.85 -20.65 46.31
N THR A 871 -28.51 -20.44 47.56
CA THR A 871 -29.44 -20.33 48.69
C THR A 871 -29.30 -18.98 49.35
N ASP A 872 -30.40 -18.51 49.92
CA ASP A 872 -30.51 -17.24 50.64
C ASP A 872 -31.26 -17.47 51.98
N ASN A 873 -31.14 -16.51 52.90
CA ASN A 873 -31.75 -16.59 54.23
C ASN A 873 -33.24 -16.20 54.24
N CYS A 874 -33.74 -15.51 53.21
CA CYS A 874 -35.04 -14.85 53.20
C CYS A 874 -36.00 -15.38 52.13
N GLN A 875 -35.55 -15.68 50.90
CA GLN A 875 -36.41 -16.25 49.83
C GLN A 875 -35.68 -17.16 48.83
N GLY A 876 -36.43 -17.76 47.90
CA GLY A 876 -35.89 -18.56 46.80
C GLY A 876 -35.10 -17.72 45.78
N VAL A 877 -33.92 -18.20 45.41
CA VAL A 877 -32.93 -17.49 44.58
C VAL A 877 -33.04 -17.91 43.11
N LYS A 878 -32.83 -16.95 42.19
CA LYS A 878 -32.65 -17.21 40.77
C LYS A 878 -31.18 -17.04 40.36
N VAL A 879 -30.55 -18.11 39.89
CA VAL A 879 -29.24 -18.03 39.23
C VAL A 879 -29.45 -17.78 37.74
N THR A 880 -28.83 -16.73 37.18
CA THR A 880 -28.69 -16.54 35.73
C THR A 880 -27.25 -16.78 35.28
N THR A 881 -27.09 -17.51 34.18
CA THR A 881 -25.80 -17.84 33.56
C THR A 881 -25.57 -16.99 32.32
N TYR A 882 -24.36 -16.44 32.20
CA TYR A 882 -23.89 -15.72 31.02
C TYR A 882 -22.63 -16.38 30.49
N GLN A 883 -22.48 -16.35 29.16
CA GLN A 883 -21.25 -16.72 28.46
C GLN A 883 -20.80 -15.54 27.59
N GLN A 884 -19.54 -15.14 27.73
CA GLN A 884 -18.88 -14.21 26.83
C GLN A 884 -17.71 -14.91 26.13
N GLN A 885 -17.46 -14.53 24.88
CA GLN A 885 -16.31 -14.94 24.11
C GLN A 885 -15.45 -13.71 23.82
N GLN A 886 -14.13 -13.81 24.03
CA GLN A 886 -13.17 -12.76 23.70
C GLN A 886 -12.26 -13.25 22.56
N LEU A 887 -12.26 -12.47 21.48
CA LEU A 887 -11.39 -12.69 20.34
C LEU A 887 -10.10 -11.89 20.50
N LYS A 888 -8.94 -12.52 20.29
CA LYS A 888 -7.65 -11.85 20.11
C LYS A 888 -7.17 -12.16 18.70
N GLU A 889 -6.81 -11.13 17.93
CA GLU A 889 -6.41 -11.29 16.51
C GLU A 889 -7.44 -12.08 15.67
N GLY A 890 -8.74 -11.93 15.98
CA GLY A 890 -9.85 -12.63 15.32
C GLY A 890 -10.07 -14.09 15.76
N LYS A 891 -9.15 -14.69 16.53
CA LYS A 891 -9.26 -16.04 17.09
C LYS A 891 -9.86 -16.04 18.49
N LEU A 892 -10.59 -17.10 18.84
CA LEU A 892 -11.13 -17.27 20.20
C LEU A 892 -10.00 -17.52 21.20
N ALA A 893 -9.70 -16.52 22.02
CA ALA A 893 -8.56 -16.52 22.95
C ALA A 893 -8.99 -16.64 24.42
N LYS A 894 -10.26 -16.34 24.74
CA LYS A 894 -10.81 -16.54 26.08
C LYS A 894 -12.32 -16.78 26.01
N VAL A 895 -12.82 -17.74 26.78
CA VAL A 895 -14.24 -17.85 27.12
C VAL A 895 -14.41 -17.48 28.58
N ILE A 896 -15.43 -16.69 28.88
CA ILE A 896 -15.76 -16.27 30.24
C ILE A 896 -17.17 -16.77 30.55
N TYR A 897 -17.27 -17.61 31.57
CA TYR A 897 -18.54 -18.03 32.15
C TYR A 897 -18.81 -17.22 33.42
N GLN A 898 -20.02 -16.71 33.56
CA GLN A 898 -20.45 -15.93 34.70
C GLN A 898 -21.77 -16.49 35.23
N TRP A 899 -21.89 -16.56 36.55
CA TRP A 899 -23.11 -16.92 37.27
C TRP A 899 -23.50 -15.75 38.17
N VAL A 900 -24.75 -15.33 38.11
CA VAL A 900 -25.30 -14.27 38.98
C VAL A 900 -26.48 -14.85 39.75
N ALA A 901 -26.27 -15.12 41.04
CA ALA A 901 -27.34 -15.44 41.96
C ALA A 901 -28.04 -14.14 42.36
N THR A 902 -29.37 -14.06 42.19
CA THR A 902 -30.21 -12.91 42.55
C THR A 902 -31.46 -13.40 43.28
N ASP A 903 -31.73 -12.87 44.47
CA ASP A 903 -32.98 -13.11 45.22
C ASP A 903 -34.14 -12.22 44.72
N ASN A 904 -35.28 -12.28 45.41
CA ASN A 904 -36.48 -11.51 45.08
C ASN A 904 -36.47 -10.07 45.65
N CYS A 905 -35.50 -9.71 46.49
CA CYS A 905 -35.24 -8.34 46.95
C CYS A 905 -34.31 -7.57 46.01
N GLY A 906 -33.47 -8.27 45.25
CA GLY A 906 -32.54 -7.73 44.27
C GLY A 906 -31.07 -7.76 44.70
N ASN A 907 -30.73 -8.36 45.86
CA ASN A 907 -29.33 -8.53 46.25
C ASN A 907 -28.67 -9.58 45.33
N ARG A 908 -27.34 -9.55 45.19
CA ARG A 908 -26.63 -10.35 44.18
C ARG A 908 -25.26 -10.84 44.62
N THR A 909 -24.97 -12.08 44.27
CA THR A 909 -23.61 -12.64 44.28
C THR A 909 -23.24 -13.09 42.88
N THR A 910 -22.03 -12.75 42.45
CA THR A 910 -21.50 -13.07 41.11
C THR A 910 -20.26 -13.93 41.23
N HIS A 911 -20.22 -15.03 40.48
CA HIS A 911 -18.99 -15.81 40.23
C HIS A 911 -18.59 -15.73 38.76
N ILE A 912 -17.29 -15.79 38.48
CA ILE A 912 -16.71 -15.76 37.13
C ILE A 912 -15.66 -16.87 37.02
N GLN A 913 -15.69 -17.62 35.92
CA GLN A 913 -14.66 -18.54 35.49
C GLN A 913 -14.14 -18.12 34.11
N ALA A 914 -12.82 -18.00 33.97
CA ALA A 914 -12.15 -17.78 32.70
C ALA A 914 -11.48 -19.06 32.17
N ILE A 915 -11.79 -19.39 30.91
CA ILE A 915 -11.09 -20.41 30.13
C ILE A 915 -10.22 -19.68 29.10
N THR A 916 -8.91 -19.67 29.33
CA THR A 916 -7.93 -19.07 28.43
C THR A 916 -7.53 -20.08 27.35
N ILE A 917 -7.50 -19.66 26.09
CA ILE A 917 -7.12 -20.51 24.96
C ILE A 917 -5.73 -20.06 24.46
N THR A 918 -4.73 -20.93 24.60
CA THR A 918 -3.35 -20.67 24.14
C THR A 918 -3.15 -21.15 22.71
N PRO A 919 -2.52 -20.35 21.83
CA PRO A 919 -2.19 -20.78 20.47
C PRO A 919 -1.31 -22.04 20.45
N ARG A 920 -1.59 -22.96 19.52
CA ARG A 920 -0.75 -24.15 19.29
C ARG A 920 0.55 -23.77 18.55
N GLU A 921 1.64 -24.50 18.79
CA GLU A 921 2.87 -24.34 18.01
C GLU A 921 2.59 -24.55 16.50
N PRO A 922 2.89 -23.57 15.63
CA PRO A 922 2.56 -23.66 14.21
C PRO A 922 3.35 -24.77 13.51
N LEU A 923 2.74 -25.37 12.49
CA LEU A 923 3.39 -26.39 11.67
C LEU A 923 4.66 -25.80 11.01
N ARG A 924 5.80 -26.43 11.23
CA ARG A 924 7.10 -26.08 10.65
C ARG A 924 7.95 -27.30 10.33
N PHE A 925 8.78 -27.20 9.31
CA PHE A 925 9.88 -28.14 9.10
C PHE A 925 10.97 -27.92 10.16
N LEU A 926 11.71 -28.98 10.51
CA LEU A 926 12.93 -28.85 11.31
C LEU A 926 14.09 -28.43 10.41
N THR A 927 14.75 -27.33 10.78
CA THR A 927 15.67 -26.59 9.89
C THR A 927 17.04 -27.23 9.71
N THR A 928 17.28 -28.38 10.34
CA THR A 928 18.53 -29.16 10.28
C THR A 928 18.67 -29.98 9.00
N ASP A 929 17.55 -30.41 8.40
CA ASP A 929 17.52 -31.52 7.44
C ASP A 929 16.97 -31.15 6.06
N PHE A 930 17.03 -29.85 5.69
CA PHE A 930 16.59 -29.38 4.37
C PHE A 930 17.52 -29.89 3.24
N PRO A 931 16.99 -30.57 2.22
CA PRO A 931 17.77 -31.02 1.07
C PRO A 931 18.10 -29.80 0.18
N LYS A 932 19.38 -29.47 0.10
CA LYS A 932 19.88 -28.28 -0.59
C LYS A 932 19.62 -28.33 -2.10
N ASP A 933 19.61 -27.15 -2.71
CA ASP A 933 19.66 -27.00 -4.17
C ASP A 933 20.91 -27.69 -4.75
N ILE A 934 20.76 -28.34 -5.90
CA ILE A 934 21.80 -29.12 -6.58
C ILE A 934 21.88 -28.70 -8.04
N GLU A 935 23.10 -28.50 -8.55
CA GLU A 935 23.39 -28.41 -9.98
C GLU A 935 24.27 -29.60 -10.38
N GLN A 936 23.87 -30.38 -11.39
CA GLN A 936 24.55 -31.63 -11.77
C GLN A 936 24.56 -31.89 -13.29
N PRO A 937 25.56 -32.63 -13.82
CA PRO A 937 25.55 -33.12 -15.20
C PRO A 937 24.39 -34.07 -15.50
N CYS A 938 23.97 -34.14 -16.76
CA CYS A 938 22.90 -35.05 -17.23
C CYS A 938 23.25 -36.54 -17.10
N ALA A 939 24.54 -36.89 -17.09
CA ALA A 939 25.02 -38.24 -16.81
C ALA A 939 24.85 -38.67 -15.33
N VAL A 940 24.55 -37.75 -14.42
CA VAL A 940 24.34 -38.05 -12.99
C VAL A 940 22.85 -38.31 -12.74
N ALA A 941 22.55 -39.44 -12.10
CA ALA A 941 21.18 -39.80 -11.70
C ALA A 941 20.56 -38.74 -10.77
N LEU A 942 19.27 -38.48 -10.93
CA LEU A 942 18.55 -37.50 -10.10
C LEU A 942 18.49 -37.95 -8.63
N PRO A 943 18.67 -37.02 -7.66
CA PRO A 943 18.55 -37.34 -6.25
C PRO A 943 17.11 -37.76 -5.91
N GLN A 944 16.95 -38.75 -5.04
CA GLN A 944 15.64 -39.17 -4.53
C GLN A 944 15.07 -38.12 -3.56
N ALA A 945 13.75 -38.08 -3.42
CA ALA A 945 13.07 -37.19 -2.47
C ALA A 945 13.26 -37.70 -1.04
N VAL A 946 13.56 -36.80 -0.09
CA VAL A 946 13.79 -37.14 1.32
C VAL A 946 12.56 -36.84 2.20
N THR A 947 12.38 -37.61 3.27
CA THR A 947 11.29 -37.41 4.24
C THR A 947 11.65 -36.31 5.24
N LEU A 948 11.17 -35.08 4.99
CA LEU A 948 11.37 -33.95 5.89
C LEU A 948 10.69 -34.16 7.25
N GLN A 949 11.40 -33.85 8.33
CA GLN A 949 10.83 -33.86 9.69
C GLN A 949 10.05 -32.57 9.96
N THR A 950 8.94 -32.68 10.70
CA THR A 950 8.05 -31.56 11.05
C THR A 950 7.78 -31.48 12.55
N LYS A 951 7.42 -30.28 13.03
CA LYS A 951 7.02 -29.99 14.41
C LYS A 951 5.87 -28.98 14.41
N GLY A 952 4.99 -29.06 15.41
CA GLY A 952 3.78 -28.23 15.48
C GLY A 952 2.67 -28.74 14.55
N GLY A 953 1.58 -27.96 14.45
CA GLY A 953 0.38 -28.33 13.67
C GLY A 953 -0.49 -29.41 14.33
N CYS A 954 -1.48 -29.89 13.59
CA CYS A 954 -2.51 -30.85 14.03
C CYS A 954 -2.27 -32.28 13.51
N PRO A 955 -1.82 -33.24 14.34
CA PRO A 955 -1.59 -34.61 13.91
C PRO A 955 -2.87 -35.34 13.42
N PRO A 956 -2.74 -36.31 12.48
CA PRO A 956 -1.53 -36.70 11.77
C PRO A 956 -1.12 -35.66 10.72
N ILE A 957 0.19 -35.49 10.54
CA ILE A 957 0.77 -34.68 9.45
C ILE A 957 0.94 -35.58 8.23
N THR A 958 0.50 -35.10 7.07
CA THR A 958 0.69 -35.76 5.77
C THR A 958 1.81 -35.06 5.02
N LEU A 959 2.90 -35.77 4.69
CA LEU A 959 3.98 -35.24 3.85
C LEU A 959 3.87 -35.82 2.43
N THR A 960 3.84 -34.96 1.43
CA THR A 960 3.93 -35.30 0.01
C THR A 960 5.09 -34.54 -0.65
N HIS A 961 5.44 -34.92 -1.88
CA HIS A 961 6.29 -34.12 -2.75
C HIS A 961 5.79 -34.19 -4.20
N GLU A 962 6.09 -33.17 -4.99
CA GLU A 962 5.80 -33.10 -6.42
C GLU A 962 7.01 -32.54 -7.18
N ASP A 963 7.38 -33.18 -8.29
CA ASP A 963 8.54 -32.84 -9.12
C ASP A 963 8.07 -32.14 -10.40
N ILE A 964 8.09 -30.81 -10.41
CA ILE A 964 7.74 -30.02 -11.60
C ILE A 964 8.98 -29.88 -12.48
N LYS A 965 9.07 -30.68 -13.55
CA LYS A 965 10.15 -30.59 -14.55
C LYS A 965 9.88 -29.47 -15.56
N GLN A 966 10.68 -28.41 -15.48
CA GLN A 966 10.80 -27.37 -16.50
C GLN A 966 11.94 -27.71 -17.46
N GLN A 967 11.62 -27.93 -18.74
CA GLN A 967 12.62 -28.22 -19.77
C GLN A 967 13.47 -26.98 -20.07
N GLY A 968 14.79 -27.15 -20.22
CA GLY A 968 15.72 -26.09 -20.62
C GLY A 968 15.84 -25.93 -22.13
N TYR A 969 16.64 -24.97 -22.57
CA TYR A 969 16.84 -24.66 -24.00
C TYR A 969 17.60 -25.75 -24.78
N CYS A 970 18.33 -26.64 -24.10
CA CYS A 970 18.91 -27.84 -24.71
C CYS A 970 18.02 -29.06 -24.43
N PRO A 971 17.92 -30.05 -25.35
CA PRO A 971 17.18 -31.30 -25.09
C PRO A 971 17.53 -32.01 -23.77
N HIS A 972 18.78 -31.92 -23.31
CA HIS A 972 19.24 -32.62 -22.10
C HIS A 972 19.46 -31.73 -20.87
N SER A 973 19.34 -30.40 -20.98
CA SER A 973 19.30 -29.50 -19.83
C SER A 973 17.87 -29.23 -19.38
N TYR A 974 17.61 -29.27 -18.08
CA TYR A 974 16.29 -29.05 -17.49
C TYR A 974 16.40 -28.76 -16.00
N THR A 975 15.40 -28.11 -15.42
CA THR A 975 15.33 -27.86 -13.98
C THR A 975 14.12 -28.59 -13.42
N ILE A 976 14.31 -29.40 -12.38
CA ILE A 976 13.22 -29.95 -11.58
C ILE A 976 13.07 -29.07 -10.34
N MET A 977 11.87 -28.52 -10.17
CA MET A 977 11.45 -27.86 -8.95
C MET A 977 10.70 -28.89 -8.10
N ARG A 978 11.37 -29.44 -7.08
CA ARG A 978 10.79 -30.43 -6.17
C ARG A 978 10.15 -29.71 -4.99
N MET A 979 8.82 -29.67 -4.98
CA MET A 979 8.02 -29.06 -3.90
C MET A 979 7.59 -30.12 -2.90
N TYR A 980 8.22 -30.13 -1.73
CA TYR A 980 7.76 -30.88 -0.56
C TYR A 980 6.61 -30.12 0.09
N THR A 981 5.52 -30.82 0.44
CA THR A 981 4.35 -30.23 1.10
C THR A 981 4.00 -31.03 2.34
N ALA A 982 3.97 -30.38 3.51
CA ALA A 982 3.44 -30.97 4.73
C ALA A 982 2.11 -30.32 5.08
N THR A 983 1.05 -31.12 5.15
CA THR A 983 -0.32 -30.68 5.46
C THR A 983 -0.81 -31.35 6.73
N ASP A 984 -1.33 -30.56 7.68
CA ASP A 984 -1.91 -31.07 8.92
C ASP A 984 -3.42 -31.35 8.82
N ARG A 985 -4.00 -32.02 9.82
CA ARG A 985 -5.44 -32.31 9.89
C ARG A 985 -6.31 -31.04 9.99
N CYS A 986 -5.75 -29.90 10.40
CA CYS A 986 -6.45 -28.62 10.48
C CYS A 986 -6.44 -27.87 9.14
N GLY A 987 -5.80 -28.40 8.10
CA GLY A 987 -5.73 -27.81 6.77
C GLY A 987 -4.59 -26.80 6.60
N ALA A 988 -3.70 -26.66 7.57
CA ALA A 988 -2.48 -25.86 7.41
C ALA A 988 -1.47 -26.64 6.57
N ALA A 989 -1.08 -26.06 5.42
CA ALA A 989 -0.04 -26.58 4.55
C ALA A 989 1.21 -25.69 4.64
N ILE A 990 2.39 -26.32 4.71
CA ILE A 990 3.68 -25.66 4.53
C ILE A 990 4.44 -26.32 3.38
N HIS A 991 5.17 -25.50 2.64
CA HIS A 991 5.89 -25.93 1.45
C HIS A 991 7.39 -25.66 1.61
N TYR A 992 8.22 -26.57 1.10
CA TYR A 992 9.65 -26.36 0.92
C TYR A 992 10.03 -26.78 -0.50
N THR A 993 10.78 -25.94 -1.21
CA THR A 993 11.16 -26.18 -2.60
C THR A 993 12.66 -26.39 -2.70
N GLN A 994 13.05 -27.52 -3.30
CA GLN A 994 14.42 -27.84 -3.68
C GLN A 994 14.58 -27.67 -5.19
N LEU A 995 15.62 -26.95 -5.62
CA LEU A 995 15.97 -26.81 -7.03
C LEU A 995 16.98 -27.88 -7.44
N ILE A 996 16.65 -28.68 -8.46
CA ILE A 996 17.55 -29.67 -9.05
C ILE A 996 17.79 -29.27 -10.51
N LYS A 997 18.91 -28.59 -10.77
CA LYS A 997 19.27 -28.05 -12.07
C LYS A 997 20.19 -29.04 -12.80
N VAL A 998 19.70 -29.63 -13.88
CA VAL A 998 20.47 -30.50 -14.77
C VAL A 998 20.98 -29.67 -15.94
N VAL A 999 22.29 -29.67 -16.12
CA VAL A 999 23.01 -28.92 -17.15
C VAL A 999 23.98 -29.82 -17.89
N ASP A 1000 24.26 -29.44 -19.13
CA ASP A 1000 25.43 -29.89 -19.87
C ASP A 1000 26.36 -28.69 -20.05
N ASN A 1001 27.62 -28.85 -19.65
CA ASN A 1001 28.71 -27.90 -19.90
C ASN A 1001 29.98 -28.65 -20.36
N THR A 1002 29.89 -29.92 -20.72
CA THR A 1002 31.03 -30.75 -21.08
C THR A 1002 31.28 -30.64 -22.60
N PRO A 1003 32.50 -30.33 -23.06
CA PRO A 1003 32.80 -30.40 -24.48
C PRO A 1003 32.98 -31.86 -24.95
N PRO A 1004 32.38 -32.27 -26.08
CA PRO A 1004 32.44 -33.66 -26.57
C PRO A 1004 33.86 -34.11 -26.89
N ALA A 1005 34.21 -35.34 -26.51
CA ALA A 1005 35.55 -35.90 -26.68
C ALA A 1005 35.69 -36.64 -28.02
N PHE A 1006 36.75 -36.35 -28.79
CA PHE A 1006 37.09 -37.15 -29.98
C PHE A 1006 37.53 -38.57 -29.60
N VAL A 1007 37.13 -39.56 -30.39
CA VAL A 1007 37.37 -40.99 -30.15
C VAL A 1007 38.38 -41.53 -31.15
N GLY A 1008 39.40 -42.24 -30.64
CA GLY A 1008 40.44 -42.89 -31.44
C GLY A 1008 41.70 -42.04 -31.66
N THR A 1009 42.61 -42.54 -32.50
CA THR A 1009 43.91 -41.89 -32.74
C THR A 1009 43.75 -40.68 -33.66
N LEU A 1010 44.00 -39.48 -33.12
CA LEU A 1010 43.91 -38.23 -33.87
C LEU A 1010 45.02 -38.06 -34.92
N PRO A 1011 44.75 -37.45 -36.09
CA PRO A 1011 45.74 -37.18 -37.13
C PRO A 1011 46.80 -36.18 -36.66
N GLN A 1012 48.07 -36.57 -36.77
CA GLN A 1012 49.23 -35.75 -36.40
C GLN A 1012 49.75 -34.89 -37.57
N ASP A 1013 50.42 -33.80 -37.22
CA ASP A 1013 51.08 -32.88 -38.17
C ASP A 1013 52.10 -33.58 -39.07
N ARG A 1014 52.24 -33.11 -40.31
CA ARG A 1014 53.13 -33.71 -41.32
C ARG A 1014 53.70 -32.69 -42.30
N SER A 1015 54.83 -33.04 -42.91
CA SER A 1015 55.41 -32.30 -44.03
C SER A 1015 55.30 -33.08 -45.33
N ILE A 1016 55.10 -32.39 -46.46
CA ILE A 1016 55.08 -32.97 -47.82
C ILE A 1016 55.79 -32.02 -48.80
N GLU A 1017 56.31 -32.53 -49.92
CA GLU A 1017 56.94 -31.68 -50.94
C GLU A 1017 55.90 -30.77 -51.63
N GLU A 1018 56.28 -29.53 -51.91
CA GLU A 1018 55.47 -28.57 -52.66
C GLU A 1018 55.12 -29.13 -54.06
N GLY A 1019 53.84 -29.09 -54.41
CA GLY A 1019 53.30 -29.71 -55.63
C GLY A 1019 52.89 -31.18 -55.49
N THR A 1020 53.11 -31.83 -54.34
CA THR A 1020 52.49 -33.15 -54.08
C THR A 1020 51.02 -32.99 -53.66
N PRO A 1021 50.13 -33.96 -54.01
CA PRO A 1021 48.74 -33.92 -53.56
C PRO A 1021 48.62 -33.91 -52.04
N LEU A 1022 47.74 -33.06 -51.51
CA LEU A 1022 47.40 -33.04 -50.09
C LEU A 1022 46.83 -34.40 -49.65
N PRO A 1023 47.07 -34.83 -48.39
CA PRO A 1023 46.44 -36.03 -47.85
C PRO A 1023 44.92 -35.90 -47.87
N ALA A 1024 44.23 -37.03 -48.05
CA ALA A 1024 42.78 -37.08 -47.91
C ALA A 1024 42.36 -36.70 -46.47
N GLN A 1025 41.21 -36.03 -46.36
CA GLN A 1025 40.56 -35.76 -45.07
C GLN A 1025 40.25 -37.09 -44.36
N GLN A 1026 40.61 -37.19 -43.07
CA GLN A 1026 40.14 -38.27 -42.21
C GLN A 1026 38.75 -37.97 -41.66
N THR A 1027 37.92 -39.00 -41.52
CA THR A 1027 36.69 -38.93 -40.72
C THR A 1027 37.04 -39.22 -39.27
N LEU A 1028 36.71 -38.30 -38.36
CA LEU A 1028 36.83 -38.52 -36.92
C LEU A 1028 35.47 -38.91 -36.33
N ALA A 1029 35.49 -39.60 -35.20
CA ALA A 1029 34.32 -39.80 -34.34
C ALA A 1029 34.50 -39.00 -33.04
N ALA A 1030 33.40 -38.71 -32.37
CA ALA A 1030 33.37 -38.04 -31.07
C ALA A 1030 32.15 -38.52 -30.28
N THR A 1031 32.25 -38.47 -28.95
CA THR A 1031 31.22 -38.92 -28.00
C THR A 1031 31.11 -37.92 -26.86
N ASP A 1032 29.93 -37.86 -26.27
CA ASP A 1032 29.55 -36.91 -25.24
C ASP A 1032 28.85 -37.64 -24.08
N ASP A 1033 28.89 -37.10 -22.87
CA ASP A 1033 28.17 -37.67 -21.72
C ASP A 1033 26.69 -37.24 -21.66
N CYS A 1034 26.29 -36.28 -22.50
CA CYS A 1034 24.99 -35.63 -22.54
C CYS A 1034 24.35 -35.53 -23.94
N GLY A 1035 24.74 -36.34 -24.94
CA GLY A 1035 23.94 -36.47 -26.18
C GLY A 1035 24.63 -37.01 -27.44
N GLU A 1036 24.01 -36.73 -28.60
CA GLU A 1036 24.60 -36.98 -29.92
C GLU A 1036 25.53 -35.83 -30.33
N VAL A 1037 26.62 -36.15 -31.04
CA VAL A 1037 27.66 -35.19 -31.44
C VAL A 1037 27.68 -35.00 -32.95
N THR A 1038 27.57 -33.74 -33.40
CA THR A 1038 27.79 -33.35 -34.79
C THR A 1038 29.25 -32.95 -35.00
N ILE A 1039 29.90 -33.50 -36.02
CA ILE A 1039 31.28 -33.15 -36.39
C ILE A 1039 31.30 -32.42 -37.72
N THR A 1040 31.96 -31.26 -37.74
CA THR A 1040 32.19 -30.47 -38.95
C THR A 1040 33.68 -30.40 -39.29
N PHE A 1041 34.01 -30.27 -40.57
CA PHE A 1041 35.39 -30.17 -41.06
C PHE A 1041 35.60 -28.87 -41.83
N GLN A 1042 36.77 -28.25 -41.64
CA GLN A 1042 37.20 -27.06 -42.36
C GLN A 1042 38.66 -27.20 -42.82
N LYS A 1043 38.95 -26.75 -44.04
CA LYS A 1043 40.30 -26.62 -44.59
C LYS A 1043 40.66 -25.13 -44.70
N THR A 1044 41.86 -24.76 -44.28
CA THR A 1044 42.38 -23.39 -44.44
C THR A 1044 43.80 -23.42 -44.98
N GLU A 1045 44.14 -22.52 -45.91
CA GLU A 1045 45.48 -22.42 -46.50
C GLU A 1045 46.17 -21.15 -45.99
N VAL A 1046 47.36 -21.32 -45.41
CA VAL A 1046 48.14 -20.27 -44.75
C VAL A 1046 49.38 -19.97 -45.59
N LYS A 1047 49.39 -18.78 -46.18
CA LYS A 1047 50.49 -18.29 -47.02
C LYS A 1047 51.71 -17.93 -46.18
N GLY A 1048 52.88 -18.39 -46.58
CA GLY A 1048 54.16 -18.20 -45.90
C GLY A 1048 55.25 -19.05 -46.54
N THR A 1049 56.45 -19.04 -45.96
CA THR A 1049 57.59 -19.83 -46.44
C THR A 1049 58.20 -20.60 -45.26
N PRO A 1050 58.01 -21.93 -45.12
CA PRO A 1050 57.16 -22.79 -45.95
C PRO A 1050 55.66 -22.45 -45.83
N ALA A 1051 54.90 -22.75 -46.88
CA ALA A 1051 53.44 -22.62 -46.88
C ALA A 1051 52.80 -23.75 -46.06
N LYS A 1052 51.59 -23.53 -45.54
CA LYS A 1052 50.89 -24.51 -44.70
C LYS A 1052 49.42 -24.67 -45.08
N VAL A 1053 48.89 -25.86 -44.83
CA VAL A 1053 47.45 -26.16 -44.90
C VAL A 1053 47.01 -26.70 -43.54
N LEU A 1054 45.95 -26.12 -43.00
CA LEU A 1054 45.32 -26.55 -41.75
C LEU A 1054 44.07 -27.37 -42.08
N TYR A 1055 43.99 -28.55 -41.49
CA TYR A 1055 42.82 -29.42 -41.49
C TYR A 1055 42.24 -29.38 -40.09
N GLN A 1056 41.01 -28.88 -39.94
CA GLN A 1056 40.38 -28.66 -38.64
C GLN A 1056 39.04 -29.42 -38.55
N TRP A 1057 38.85 -30.13 -37.45
CA TRP A 1057 37.60 -30.82 -37.12
C TRP A 1057 37.02 -30.19 -35.86
N ILE A 1058 35.74 -29.83 -35.89
CA ILE A 1058 35.01 -29.24 -34.76
C ILE A 1058 33.86 -30.19 -34.42
N ALA A 1059 33.96 -30.86 -33.27
CA ALA A 1059 32.86 -31.57 -32.65
C ALA A 1059 31.96 -30.55 -31.92
N THR A 1060 30.65 -30.77 -31.94
CA THR A 1060 29.65 -29.94 -31.26
C THR A 1060 28.49 -30.84 -30.84
N ASP A 1061 28.16 -30.84 -29.55
CA ASP A 1061 27.02 -31.57 -28.96
C ASP A 1061 25.67 -30.85 -29.21
N ALA A 1062 24.60 -31.38 -28.61
CA ALA A 1062 23.24 -30.85 -28.72
C ALA A 1062 22.98 -29.57 -27.90
N CYS A 1063 23.83 -29.24 -26.93
CA CYS A 1063 23.74 -28.03 -26.10
C CYS A 1063 24.65 -26.89 -26.60
N GLY A 1064 25.62 -27.20 -27.46
CA GLY A 1064 26.49 -26.27 -28.17
C GLY A 1064 27.92 -26.16 -27.63
N ASN A 1065 28.36 -27.02 -26.70
CA ASN A 1065 29.77 -27.08 -26.30
C ASN A 1065 30.62 -27.65 -27.46
N LYS A 1066 31.94 -27.42 -27.45
CA LYS A 1066 32.79 -27.71 -28.62
C LYS A 1066 34.19 -28.16 -28.28
N ALA A 1067 34.64 -29.22 -28.95
CA ALA A 1067 36.04 -29.59 -29.02
C ALA A 1067 36.56 -29.45 -30.46
N THR A 1068 37.81 -29.01 -30.60
CA THR A 1068 38.42 -28.73 -31.91
C THR A 1068 39.77 -29.44 -32.00
N HIS A 1069 39.92 -30.33 -32.98
CA HIS A 1069 41.23 -30.88 -33.38
C HIS A 1069 41.74 -30.16 -34.62
N THR A 1070 43.06 -29.96 -34.73
CA THR A 1070 43.70 -29.37 -35.92
C THR A 1070 44.98 -30.12 -36.27
N GLN A 1071 45.12 -30.47 -37.55
CA GLN A 1071 46.33 -31.04 -38.16
C GLN A 1071 46.97 -29.99 -39.08
N THR A 1072 48.28 -29.76 -38.92
CA THR A 1072 49.09 -28.93 -39.81
C THR A 1072 49.78 -29.79 -40.88
N ILE A 1073 49.64 -29.39 -42.14
CA ILE A 1073 50.37 -29.92 -43.27
C ILE A 1073 51.34 -28.83 -43.76
N THR A 1074 52.64 -29.05 -43.67
CA THR A 1074 53.66 -28.09 -44.11
C THR A 1074 54.22 -28.46 -45.48
N LEU A 1075 54.25 -27.50 -46.41
CA LEU A 1075 54.73 -27.70 -47.79
C LEU A 1075 56.21 -27.30 -47.88
N VAL A 1076 57.10 -28.27 -48.09
CA VAL A 1076 58.55 -28.03 -48.18
C VAL A 1076 59.02 -27.93 -49.65
N PRO A 1077 59.87 -26.94 -50.00
CA PRO A 1077 60.36 -26.80 -51.37
C PRO A 1077 61.16 -28.01 -51.86
N LYS A 1078 60.97 -28.38 -53.13
CA LYS A 1078 61.59 -29.55 -53.75
C LYS A 1078 63.10 -29.36 -54.00
N PRO A 1079 63.98 -30.32 -53.65
CA PRO A 1079 65.41 -30.23 -53.93
C PRO A 1079 65.72 -30.30 -55.44
N LYS A 1080 66.70 -29.51 -55.89
CA LYS A 1080 67.12 -29.38 -57.29
C LYS A 1080 67.97 -30.60 -57.72
N PRO A 1081 67.72 -31.24 -58.89
CA PRO A 1081 68.42 -32.46 -59.29
C PRO A 1081 69.89 -32.20 -59.66
N ALA A 1082 70.75 -33.18 -59.39
CA ALA A 1082 72.19 -33.17 -59.67
C ALA A 1082 72.58 -34.15 -60.80
N PRO A 1083 73.65 -33.86 -61.58
CA PRO A 1083 74.14 -34.72 -62.65
C PRO A 1083 74.84 -36.01 -62.15
N LYS A 1084 75.06 -36.96 -63.07
CA LYS A 1084 75.56 -38.34 -62.82
C LYS A 1084 76.61 -38.74 -63.91
N PRO A 1085 77.38 -39.84 -63.78
CA PRO A 1085 78.76 -39.78 -63.30
C PRO A 1085 79.79 -40.57 -64.15
N GLU A 1086 81.07 -40.53 -63.77
CA GLU A 1086 82.08 -41.54 -64.16
C GLU A 1086 83.11 -41.79 -63.02
N PRO A 1087 84.02 -42.80 -63.09
CA PRO A 1087 84.11 -43.79 -62.00
C PRO A 1087 85.34 -43.72 -61.05
N ALA A 1088 85.33 -44.62 -60.07
CA ALA A 1088 86.21 -44.65 -58.88
C ALA A 1088 87.50 -45.48 -59.02
N PRO A 1089 88.38 -45.41 -58.01
CA PRO A 1089 88.86 -46.66 -57.39
C PRO A 1089 88.79 -46.71 -55.84
N LYS A 1090 88.97 -47.93 -55.30
CA LYS A 1090 89.08 -48.38 -53.89
C LYS A 1090 90.61 -48.47 -53.50
N PRO A 1091 91.09 -48.96 -52.32
CA PRO A 1091 90.47 -49.29 -51.01
C PRO A 1091 91.28 -48.97 -49.70
N GLU A 1092 90.60 -49.03 -48.52
CA GLU A 1092 91.08 -49.60 -47.21
C GLU A 1092 92.33 -48.98 -46.47
N PRO A 1093 92.78 -49.45 -45.26
CA PRO A 1093 92.04 -49.63 -43.98
C PRO A 1093 92.79 -49.16 -42.67
N LYS A 1094 92.12 -49.26 -41.48
CA LYS A 1094 92.66 -49.23 -40.07
C LYS A 1094 93.24 -47.88 -39.54
N PRO A 1095 93.56 -47.70 -38.22
CA PRO A 1095 93.17 -48.40 -36.97
C PRO A 1095 92.70 -47.45 -35.80
N THR A 1096 92.55 -47.99 -34.58
CA THR A 1096 92.31 -47.34 -33.26
C THR A 1096 93.62 -46.84 -32.58
N PRO A 1097 93.64 -45.88 -31.60
CA PRO A 1097 93.29 -46.13 -30.17
C PRO A 1097 92.76 -44.92 -29.29
N LYS A 1098 92.58 -45.20 -27.99
CA LYS A 1098 92.18 -44.38 -26.78
C LYS A 1098 93.44 -43.73 -26.12
N PRO A 1099 93.47 -42.59 -25.34
CA PRO A 1099 92.71 -42.37 -24.07
C PRO A 1099 92.35 -40.95 -23.52
N GLU A 1100 91.45 -40.95 -22.50
CA GLU A 1100 91.33 -40.10 -21.26
C GLU A 1100 91.49 -38.55 -21.24
N SER A 1101 90.86 -37.75 -20.35
CA SER A 1101 89.75 -37.94 -19.36
C SER A 1101 89.20 -36.62 -18.74
N LYS A 1102 87.89 -36.57 -18.41
CA LYS A 1102 87.16 -35.95 -17.23
C LYS A 1102 87.75 -34.69 -16.53
N PRO A 1103 86.99 -33.57 -16.28
CA PRO A 1103 85.83 -33.52 -15.34
C PRO A 1103 84.69 -32.49 -15.70
N GLU A 1104 83.57 -32.32 -14.98
CA GLU A 1104 82.69 -33.24 -14.20
C GLU A 1104 81.22 -32.72 -14.21
N PRO A 1105 80.20 -33.54 -13.87
CA PRO A 1105 78.77 -33.20 -14.07
C PRO A 1105 77.95 -32.95 -12.78
N ALA A 1106 76.75 -32.38 -12.95
CA ALA A 1106 75.62 -32.47 -12.01
C ALA A 1106 74.29 -32.71 -12.79
N PRO A 1107 73.26 -33.37 -12.23
CA PRO A 1107 72.32 -34.16 -13.05
C PRO A 1107 70.86 -33.65 -13.13
N ALA A 1108 70.09 -34.27 -14.04
CA ALA A 1108 68.65 -34.03 -14.22
C ALA A 1108 67.77 -35.14 -13.59
N PRO A 1109 66.53 -34.85 -13.16
CA PRO A 1109 65.58 -35.84 -12.62
C PRO A 1109 64.69 -36.48 -13.70
N LYS A 1110 64.25 -37.72 -13.45
CA LYS A 1110 63.25 -38.49 -14.24
C LYS A 1110 62.57 -39.55 -13.34
N PRO A 1111 61.56 -40.30 -13.82
CA PRO A 1111 60.12 -40.08 -13.67
C PRO A 1111 59.46 -40.93 -12.56
N ALA A 1112 58.18 -40.67 -12.26
CA ALA A 1112 57.37 -41.47 -11.33
C ALA A 1112 56.38 -42.43 -12.06
N PRO A 1113 56.23 -43.69 -11.60
CA PRO A 1113 55.19 -44.64 -12.02
C PRO A 1113 54.10 -44.89 -10.94
N ALA A 1114 53.14 -45.79 -11.23
CA ALA A 1114 51.80 -45.89 -10.59
C ALA A 1114 51.64 -46.95 -9.44
N PRO A 1115 50.49 -46.99 -8.71
CA PRO A 1115 50.35 -47.71 -7.42
C PRO A 1115 49.34 -48.89 -7.37
N VAL A 1116 49.53 -49.82 -6.39
CA VAL A 1116 48.58 -50.81 -5.80
C VAL A 1116 49.26 -51.49 -4.57
N PRO A 1117 48.59 -52.24 -3.66
CA PRO A 1117 47.18 -52.28 -3.21
C PRO A 1117 47.01 -52.19 -1.65
N GLU A 1118 45.80 -52.37 -1.09
CA GLU A 1118 45.50 -52.43 0.37
C GLU A 1118 45.87 -53.75 1.06
N PRO A 1119 45.96 -53.78 2.42
CA PRO A 1119 44.97 -54.57 3.20
C PRO A 1119 44.56 -54.03 4.61
N LYS A 1120 43.56 -54.68 5.21
CA LYS A 1120 42.98 -54.54 6.59
C LYS A 1120 43.09 -55.92 7.32
N PRO A 1121 42.73 -56.11 8.62
CA PRO A 1121 42.45 -55.19 9.75
C PRO A 1121 43.03 -55.61 11.16
N ALA A 1122 42.82 -54.76 12.20
CA ALA A 1122 42.58 -55.12 13.64
C ALA A 1122 43.74 -55.70 14.53
N PRO A 1123 43.65 -55.69 15.89
CA PRO A 1123 42.98 -54.74 16.84
C PRO A 1123 43.76 -54.43 18.18
N VAL A 1124 43.18 -53.57 19.05
CA VAL A 1124 43.43 -53.42 20.53
C VAL A 1124 44.79 -52.77 20.94
N PRO A 1125 44.92 -51.98 22.04
CA PRO A 1125 44.00 -51.78 23.18
C PRO A 1125 43.43 -50.36 23.41
N THR A 1126 42.49 -50.29 24.35
CA THR A 1126 41.81 -49.11 24.91
C THR A 1126 42.60 -48.40 26.03
N PRO A 1127 42.48 -47.06 26.14
CA PRO A 1127 42.56 -46.32 27.39
C PRO A 1127 41.17 -45.87 27.87
N GLU A 1128 40.89 -45.96 29.18
CA GLU A 1128 39.73 -45.33 29.83
C GLU A 1128 39.97 -43.84 30.16
N PRO A 1129 38.93 -43.05 30.47
CA PRO A 1129 39.03 -41.59 30.59
C PRO A 1129 39.49 -41.10 31.97
N ALA A 1130 40.24 -39.98 31.99
CA ALA A 1130 40.55 -39.22 33.20
C ALA A 1130 40.88 -37.74 32.85
N PRO A 1131 40.63 -36.79 33.76
CA PRO A 1131 39.35 -36.56 34.41
C PRO A 1131 38.86 -35.10 34.21
N THR A 1132 37.60 -34.82 34.52
CA THR A 1132 37.03 -33.45 34.50
C THR A 1132 37.50 -32.59 35.68
N PRO A 1133 38.00 -31.36 35.45
CA PRO A 1133 38.09 -30.35 36.49
C PRO A 1133 36.71 -29.75 36.81
N LYS A 1134 36.34 -29.71 38.08
CA LYS A 1134 35.09 -29.10 38.59
C LYS A 1134 35.28 -27.58 38.83
N PRO A 1135 34.24 -26.73 38.79
CA PRO A 1135 34.32 -25.31 39.14
C PRO A 1135 34.59 -24.99 40.63
N GLU A 1136 34.81 -23.70 40.90
CA GLU A 1136 34.88 -23.00 42.21
C GLU A 1136 36.14 -23.20 43.09
N PRO A 1137 36.46 -22.29 44.03
CA PRO A 1137 35.93 -20.94 44.28
C PRO A 1137 37.00 -19.81 44.20
N ALA A 1138 36.58 -18.54 44.29
CA ALA A 1138 37.49 -17.39 44.41
C ALA A 1138 37.16 -16.51 45.66
N PRO A 1139 37.97 -16.53 46.73
CA PRO A 1139 37.80 -15.67 47.90
C PRO A 1139 38.44 -14.28 47.74
N ALA A 1140 38.04 -13.31 48.56
CA ALA A 1140 38.28 -11.87 48.36
C ALA A 1140 39.58 -11.29 49.01
N PRO A 1141 40.10 -10.14 48.53
CA PRO A 1141 41.25 -9.45 49.12
C PRO A 1141 40.93 -8.10 49.83
N LYS A 1142 41.38 -7.98 51.09
CA LYS A 1142 41.61 -6.76 51.90
C LYS A 1142 42.31 -7.20 53.22
N PRO A 1143 42.81 -6.33 54.14
CA PRO A 1143 42.85 -4.85 54.18
C PRO A 1143 44.31 -4.34 54.38
N GLU A 1144 44.70 -3.15 54.85
CA GLU A 1144 44.02 -1.86 55.18
C GLU A 1144 45.00 -0.65 55.04
N SER A 1145 44.81 0.44 55.78
CA SER A 1145 45.42 1.77 55.54
C SER A 1145 45.93 2.52 56.80
N LYS A 1146 46.58 3.68 56.60
CA LYS A 1146 46.89 4.74 57.59
C LYS A 1146 46.87 6.13 56.90
N PRO A 1147 46.66 7.28 57.61
CA PRO A 1147 46.55 7.45 59.06
C PRO A 1147 45.29 8.19 59.60
N THR A 1148 45.15 8.16 60.93
CA THR A 1148 44.26 8.87 61.88
C THR A 1148 44.49 10.40 61.98
N PRO A 1149 43.70 11.21 62.76
CA PRO A 1149 42.50 10.96 63.60
C PRO A 1149 41.29 11.86 63.18
N THR A 1150 40.17 12.12 63.90
CA THR A 1150 39.89 12.47 65.33
C THR A 1150 38.35 12.58 65.55
N PRO A 1151 37.80 12.63 66.79
CA PRO A 1151 37.69 11.57 67.81
C PRO A 1151 36.22 11.16 68.15
N THR A 1152 36.08 10.14 69.00
CA THR A 1152 34.83 9.49 69.48
C THR A 1152 34.08 10.29 70.58
N PRO A 1153 32.76 10.06 70.79
CA PRO A 1153 32.36 9.26 71.97
C PRO A 1153 31.13 8.32 71.81
N GLU A 1154 31.22 7.16 72.48
CA GLU A 1154 30.20 6.28 73.09
C GLU A 1154 28.96 5.71 72.30
N PRO A 1155 28.38 4.55 72.72
CA PRO A 1155 27.31 3.81 72.02
C PRO A 1155 25.94 3.90 72.77
N LEU A 1156 24.82 3.21 72.47
CA LEU A 1156 24.39 2.20 71.46
C LEU A 1156 22.84 2.30 71.33
N PRO A 1157 22.21 2.05 70.17
CA PRO A 1157 21.30 0.88 70.10
C PRO A 1157 21.17 0.22 68.70
N ILE A 1158 20.38 -0.86 68.63
CA ILE A 1158 19.92 -1.54 67.41
C ILE A 1158 18.66 -0.84 66.85
N PRO A 1159 18.53 -0.71 65.52
CA PRO A 1159 17.20 -0.80 64.87
C PRO A 1159 17.18 -1.64 63.58
N ASP A 1160 15.97 -1.94 63.11
CA ASP A 1160 15.64 -2.78 61.95
C ASP A 1160 15.86 -2.12 60.56
N ARG A 1161 15.46 -2.90 59.53
CA ARG A 1161 15.00 -2.52 58.18
C ARG A 1161 16.01 -2.68 57.04
N VAL A 1162 15.74 -3.67 56.19
CA VAL A 1162 16.16 -3.66 54.78
C VAL A 1162 15.44 -2.51 54.09
N GLU A 1163 16.17 -1.59 53.44
CA GLU A 1163 15.53 -0.49 52.72
C GLU A 1163 14.72 -1.00 51.51
N GLU A 1164 13.48 -0.55 51.42
CA GLU A 1164 12.67 -0.64 50.20
C GLU A 1164 13.29 0.30 49.16
N SER A 1165 13.57 -0.18 47.95
CA SER A 1165 14.05 0.69 46.87
C SER A 1165 12.97 1.70 46.50
N LYS A 1166 13.20 2.97 46.84
CA LYS A 1166 12.30 4.08 46.52
C LYS A 1166 12.13 4.16 45.00
N GLN A 1167 10.89 4.21 44.53
CA GLN A 1167 10.59 4.28 43.10
C GLN A 1167 11.24 5.51 42.44
N ILE A 1168 11.72 5.34 41.21
CA ILE A 1168 12.38 6.38 40.42
C ILE A 1168 11.48 7.61 40.19
N GLN A 1169 11.88 8.74 40.79
CA GLN A 1169 11.09 9.97 40.81
C GLN A 1169 11.71 11.00 39.85
N VAL A 1170 10.85 11.62 39.02
CA VAL A 1170 11.27 12.59 38.00
C VAL A 1170 10.42 13.85 38.13
N TYR A 1171 11.07 14.97 38.43
CA TYR A 1171 10.47 16.28 38.61
C TYR A 1171 10.51 17.04 37.28
N ASN A 1172 9.36 17.09 36.62
CA ASN A 1172 9.22 17.50 35.23
C ASN A 1172 8.61 18.90 35.04
N GLY A 1173 8.89 19.81 35.99
CA GLY A 1173 8.53 21.23 35.91
C GLY A 1173 9.78 22.08 36.17
N VAL A 1174 10.12 22.96 35.24
CA VAL A 1174 11.29 23.84 35.27
C VAL A 1174 10.84 25.27 35.01
N SER A 1175 11.51 26.24 35.62
CA SER A 1175 11.37 27.64 35.23
C SER A 1175 12.72 28.22 34.83
N ALA A 1176 12.69 29.10 33.83
CA ALA A 1176 13.86 29.83 33.36
C ALA A 1176 13.79 31.32 33.73
N GLU A 1177 12.95 31.69 34.71
CA GLU A 1177 12.91 33.04 35.27
C GLU A 1177 14.11 33.31 36.21
N SER A 1178 14.57 34.55 36.22
CA SER A 1178 15.79 34.98 36.93
C SER A 1178 15.67 34.79 38.44
N GLY A 1179 16.48 33.88 39.00
CA GLY A 1179 16.50 33.58 40.44
C GLY A 1179 15.58 32.42 40.87
N SER A 1180 15.09 31.61 39.93
CA SER A 1180 14.16 30.50 40.21
C SER A 1180 14.81 29.17 40.63
N GLU A 1181 16.12 28.98 40.36
CA GLU A 1181 17.02 27.84 40.68
C GLU A 1181 16.53 26.39 40.43
N ASN A 1182 15.31 26.20 39.92
CA ASN A 1182 14.75 24.88 39.62
C ASN A 1182 15.23 24.36 38.26
N TYR A 1183 15.61 23.08 38.21
CA TYR A 1183 16.10 22.37 37.02
C TYR A 1183 15.39 21.01 36.89
N PHE A 1184 15.44 20.40 35.71
CA PHE A 1184 14.82 19.10 35.49
C PHE A 1184 15.55 18.02 36.32
N LYS A 1185 14.87 17.43 37.31
CA LYS A 1185 15.55 16.63 38.36
C LYS A 1185 15.04 15.20 38.41
N VAL A 1186 15.96 14.26 38.55
CA VAL A 1186 15.76 12.83 38.75
C VAL A 1186 16.31 12.45 40.13
N GLU A 1187 15.58 11.60 40.85
CA GLU A 1187 15.96 11.05 42.16
C GLU A 1187 15.67 9.55 42.26
N ASN A 1188 16.39 8.87 43.16
CA ASN A 1188 16.38 7.42 43.40
C ASN A 1188 17.03 6.56 42.29
N THR A 1189 17.92 7.12 41.47
CA THR A 1189 18.84 6.35 40.62
C THR A 1189 19.97 5.69 41.42
N ASP A 1190 20.61 4.68 40.85
CA ASP A 1190 21.75 4.01 41.49
C ASP A 1190 23.00 4.93 41.55
N PRO A 1191 23.65 5.11 42.71
CA PRO A 1191 24.79 6.00 42.86
C PRO A 1191 25.96 5.68 41.93
N ASN A 1192 26.60 6.72 41.41
CA ASN A 1192 27.76 6.65 40.49
C ASN A 1192 27.49 5.95 39.13
N THR A 1193 26.23 5.74 38.76
CA THR A 1193 25.87 5.35 37.39
C THR A 1193 25.55 6.60 36.55
N PRO A 1194 25.91 6.64 35.25
CA PRO A 1194 25.57 7.78 34.40
C PRO A 1194 24.06 7.86 34.16
N ILE A 1195 23.57 9.09 34.02
CA ILE A 1195 22.20 9.41 33.64
C ILE A 1195 22.28 10.10 32.28
N GLU A 1196 21.65 9.51 31.27
CA GLU A 1196 21.54 10.11 29.94
C GLU A 1196 20.19 10.82 29.85
N VAL A 1197 20.14 12.05 29.36
CA VAL A 1197 18.91 12.76 29.04
C VAL A 1197 18.98 13.38 27.65
N ILE A 1198 17.89 13.26 26.89
CA ILE A 1198 17.67 14.01 25.65
C ILE A 1198 16.31 14.67 25.74
N ILE A 1199 16.29 15.99 25.58
CA ILE A 1199 15.12 16.86 25.70
C ILE A 1199 14.81 17.46 24.34
N PHE A 1200 13.55 17.33 23.92
CA PHE A 1200 13.01 17.72 22.62
C PHE A 1200 11.93 18.79 22.81
N ASN A 1201 11.78 19.69 21.83
CA ASN A 1201 10.66 20.63 21.79
C ASN A 1201 9.38 20.01 21.19
N GLU A 1202 8.30 20.80 21.11
CA GLU A 1202 7.00 20.38 20.55
C GLU A 1202 7.05 19.95 19.06
N MET A 1203 8.15 20.22 18.36
CA MET A 1203 8.40 19.78 16.98
C MET A 1203 9.28 18.53 16.89
N GLY A 1204 9.60 17.87 18.02
CA GLY A 1204 10.44 16.67 18.06
C GLY A 1204 11.93 16.92 17.80
N LEU A 1205 12.38 18.18 17.87
CA LEU A 1205 13.79 18.55 17.67
C LEU A 1205 14.51 18.59 19.02
N ILE A 1206 15.70 17.99 19.10
CA ILE A 1206 16.57 18.04 20.28
C ILE A 1206 16.93 19.51 20.56
N VAL A 1207 16.74 19.92 21.82
CA VAL A 1207 17.13 21.24 22.34
C VAL A 1207 18.14 21.14 23.47
N TYR A 1208 18.24 20.00 24.16
CA TYR A 1208 19.28 19.73 25.14
C TYR A 1208 19.59 18.23 25.19
N GLU A 1209 20.86 17.84 25.27
CA GLU A 1209 21.32 16.46 25.41
C GLU A 1209 22.50 16.35 26.38
N SER A 1210 22.57 15.28 27.18
CA SER A 1210 23.68 14.99 28.08
C SER A 1210 23.76 13.49 28.38
N ASP A 1211 24.98 12.93 28.42
CA ASP A 1211 25.28 11.54 28.80
C ASP A 1211 25.76 11.39 30.26
N HIS A 1212 25.87 12.51 30.99
CA HIS A 1212 26.33 12.58 32.38
C HIS A 1212 25.47 13.54 33.22
N TYR A 1213 24.16 13.53 32.96
CA TYR A 1213 23.20 14.47 33.51
C TYR A 1213 23.15 14.45 35.06
N GLN A 1214 22.99 15.62 35.67
CA GLN A 1214 23.12 15.85 37.12
C GLN A 1214 24.50 15.56 37.74
N ALA A 1215 25.48 15.06 36.99
CA ALA A 1215 26.88 15.04 37.43
C ALA A 1215 27.60 16.34 37.02
N GLN A 1216 28.64 16.71 37.78
CA GLN A 1216 29.60 17.79 37.45
C GLN A 1216 29.00 19.21 37.23
N GLY A 1217 27.70 19.39 37.45
CA GLY A 1217 26.97 20.65 37.26
C GLY A 1217 26.18 20.75 35.96
N ASP A 1218 26.12 19.70 35.13
CA ASP A 1218 25.31 19.72 33.91
C ASP A 1218 23.83 19.47 34.22
N LEU A 1219 23.02 20.52 34.06
CA LEU A 1219 21.63 20.62 34.50
C LEU A 1219 20.79 21.40 33.49
N PHE A 1220 19.59 20.89 33.16
CA PHE A 1220 18.66 21.60 32.29
C PHE A 1220 17.81 22.60 33.09
N THR A 1221 18.16 23.88 32.96
CA THR A 1221 17.49 25.04 33.54
C THR A 1221 16.59 25.79 32.53
N GLY A 1222 16.21 25.14 31.44
CA GLY A 1222 15.43 25.78 30.36
C GLY A 1222 16.26 26.50 29.29
N TYR A 1223 17.53 26.13 29.14
CA TYR A 1223 18.45 26.67 28.14
C TYR A 1223 18.95 25.55 27.22
N ALA A 1224 19.11 25.84 25.93
CA ALA A 1224 19.60 24.85 24.97
C ALA A 1224 21.12 24.62 25.12
N ASN A 1225 21.60 23.39 25.02
CA ASN A 1225 23.05 23.10 24.95
C ASN A 1225 23.52 22.61 23.56
N VAL A 1226 22.65 22.00 22.75
CA VAL A 1226 22.94 21.64 21.35
C VAL A 1226 22.87 22.86 20.42
N LYS A 1227 23.42 22.72 19.20
CA LYS A 1227 23.36 23.77 18.17
C LYS A 1227 22.33 23.40 17.09
N GLY A 1228 21.18 24.06 17.11
CA GLY A 1228 20.10 23.80 16.16
C GLY A 1228 19.15 25.00 16.00
N VAL A 1229 17.84 24.72 15.94
CA VAL A 1229 16.77 25.72 15.74
C VAL A 1229 16.73 26.81 16.82
N VAL A 1230 17.25 26.52 18.01
CA VAL A 1230 17.71 27.54 18.96
C VAL A 1230 19.20 27.31 19.20
N ALA A 1231 20.00 28.37 19.31
CA ALA A 1231 21.44 28.25 19.50
C ALA A 1231 21.79 27.84 20.94
N SER A 1232 22.83 27.02 21.08
CA SER A 1232 23.45 26.66 22.36
C SER A 1232 23.71 27.90 23.24
N GLY A 1233 23.29 27.86 24.50
CA GLY A 1233 23.33 28.96 25.46
C GLY A 1233 22.13 29.90 25.47
N GLN A 1234 21.13 29.72 24.59
CA GLN A 1234 19.91 30.55 24.57
C GLN A 1234 18.79 29.97 25.45
N ARG A 1235 17.97 30.85 26.05
CA ARG A 1235 16.75 30.44 26.78
C ARG A 1235 15.74 29.87 25.79
N LEU A 1236 15.12 28.75 26.16
CA LEU A 1236 14.04 28.12 25.42
C LEU A 1236 12.68 28.76 25.77
N PRO A 1237 11.74 28.86 24.81
CA PRO A 1237 10.40 29.38 25.09
C PRO A 1237 9.66 28.56 26.15
N SER A 1238 8.86 29.22 26.97
CA SER A 1238 7.90 28.57 27.88
C SER A 1238 6.92 27.70 27.08
N GLY A 1239 6.75 26.42 27.45
CA GLY A 1239 6.01 25.43 26.65
C GLY A 1239 6.16 24.00 27.17
N THR A 1240 5.64 23.02 26.42
CA THR A 1240 5.72 21.59 26.78
C THR A 1240 6.82 20.88 25.99
N TYR A 1241 7.88 20.50 26.68
CA TYR A 1241 8.99 19.73 26.13
C TYR A 1241 8.76 18.24 26.37
N PHE A 1242 9.55 17.40 25.70
CA PHE A 1242 9.52 15.95 25.83
C PHE A 1242 10.90 15.48 26.23
N TYR A 1243 11.01 14.52 27.14
CA TYR A 1243 12.29 13.94 27.53
C TYR A 1243 12.33 12.44 27.29
N VAL A 1244 13.52 11.95 26.94
CA VAL A 1244 13.94 10.56 27.04
C VAL A 1244 15.08 10.53 28.05
N LEU A 1245 14.95 9.68 29.07
CA LEU A 1245 15.88 9.58 30.19
C LEU A 1245 16.31 8.12 30.34
N SER A 1246 17.60 7.82 30.26
CA SER A 1246 18.17 6.50 30.58
C SER A 1246 19.00 6.58 31.86
N TYR A 1247 18.83 5.62 32.76
CA TYR A 1247 19.49 5.59 34.07
C TYR A 1247 19.65 4.14 34.53
N THR A 1248 20.42 3.90 35.60
CA THR A 1248 20.41 2.61 36.31
C THR A 1248 19.59 2.73 37.60
N HIS A 1249 18.75 1.73 37.88
CA HIS A 1249 17.99 1.62 39.12
C HIS A 1249 17.90 0.15 39.56
N SER A 1250 18.18 -0.13 40.83
CA SER A 1250 18.22 -1.48 41.39
C SER A 1250 19.07 -2.48 40.59
N GLY A 1251 20.20 -2.01 40.03
CA GLY A 1251 21.15 -2.79 39.23
C GLY A 1251 20.75 -3.04 37.77
N LYS A 1252 19.71 -2.37 37.26
CA LYS A 1252 19.26 -2.50 35.86
C LYS A 1252 19.22 -1.15 35.15
N GLN A 1253 19.67 -1.14 33.89
CA GLN A 1253 19.50 0.00 33.00
C GLN A 1253 18.04 0.08 32.54
N GLU A 1254 17.42 1.23 32.72
CA GLU A 1254 16.02 1.51 32.37
C GLU A 1254 15.92 2.82 31.60
N THR A 1255 14.91 2.93 30.72
CA THR A 1255 14.63 4.16 29.96
C THR A 1255 13.19 4.62 30.21
N LYS A 1256 13.03 5.86 30.67
CA LYS A 1256 11.75 6.50 30.98
C LYS A 1256 11.53 7.68 30.04
N LYS A 1257 10.31 7.83 29.53
CA LYS A 1257 9.91 8.92 28.62
C LYS A 1257 8.77 9.71 29.24
N GLY A 1258 8.74 11.03 29.01
CA GLY A 1258 7.68 11.87 29.56
C GLY A 1258 7.69 13.31 29.04
N PHE A 1259 6.73 14.10 29.51
CA PHE A 1259 6.61 15.53 29.23
C PHE A 1259 7.39 16.33 30.27
N LEU A 1260 7.90 17.50 29.89
CA LEU A 1260 8.66 18.45 30.72
C LEU A 1260 8.09 19.85 30.50
N TYR A 1261 7.49 20.44 31.53
CA TYR A 1261 6.90 21.77 31.43
C TYR A 1261 7.94 22.84 31.76
N LEU A 1262 8.22 23.73 30.81
CA LEU A 1262 9.13 24.86 30.98
C LEU A 1262 8.34 26.17 31.09
N ARG A 1263 8.68 27.00 32.08
CA ARG A 1263 8.05 28.30 32.34
C ARG A 1263 9.06 29.45 32.35
#